data_AF-A0A3D1AV22-F1
#
_entry.id   AF-A0A3D1AV22-F1
#
_cell.length_a   1.000
_cell.length_b   1.000
_cell.length_c   1.000
_cell.angle_alpha   90.00
_cell.angle_beta   90.00
_cell.angle_gamma   90.00
#
_symmetry.space_group_name_H-M   'P 1'
#
loop_
_entity.id
_entity.type
_entity.pdbx_description
1 polymer ?
#
loop_
_entity_poly.entity_id
_entity_poly.type
_entity_poly.pdbx_seq_one_letter_code
_entity_poly.pdbx_strand_id
1 'polypeptide(L)'
;MTKLFRAAALLASGWICAQGAITNVRVTGTTNTQAILQYEAPDANACSVQVSEKSDFSTLVNDVDASKFSGANMDSRGANLTSGAARTFVIGKRSAERGLDLNRYSRALQVLTLHYYKITCSSTGDTYSGQFRTANLMMGGSYSDPAPADTARPGEYAWPTLSLNDRTRTIVDPQTGVLLRQLSLPGDRTITASNMNQAFQFARSTTWTNPAGALGSGAPASIQGNNTGTLLLTPQNNGYAGYISFFKGSRGANLYTLNWFQAVLTAATSNAACNSSALDNCKMVACLTIDGVSCYAGGQQLEQALTTTAAAYTFGTTGTAIDLWQAAGERPPNGVEVATKLGNVNCDGSSKVTLTSGDFFATYWAAGSTITINGVDYAIAAVTSQSTVNVTTACTAGTGLAYSATNFGVLIRKKTASADSISVQASFSNYQMGVFPFWDYTGAFDLCGPTPVTGPTGNPGYNCAFTQSPPIYWIDAVTGESHMFSRYFGGPAGANNCGVSDSIIFDSVNPDIWYCRGSTAFGVPQQPLRAHYYGNHSEPTNTQYPGHFEEGEQMQLCDGSVPPTNQPCVQYTNLVGTSDMGTLTAAFDTTFQKDRYLFFYFVGMENGIMVFRVWRGGNNSVAWTVLFDPNATANQEINNAGCVGGGQPGCVIGAAPSWSRPGARWCPLKGNNPMYQPGWQSISSYIWANPGDTHVGVGPYESRVNDGTALSPTVGAVGGPTTCPANSLGITGQQCTTMQVDGEPRDWSPCVTDTVTCGGVLETGAPGELMNAQVNDEFTIGPASSSSEIVRLVAKSGAGNLTWTLQRGISGTFVSTAPNPSLFAFCAVVPDPTHTNYAGGDWYWDYAHDPHAYNANGTTILKDAYSINAHFFFQNGAMAAAYTVDPRCDYGPGHLCYQTREFSSVPQFVSTPPVGIVTQNPAFSGKFGPADSNQVQEHPAGPGLGSAPNDRHYFYDGRPFNGAPLTGSVTADGANPAVAVTGQLYKFAAAQVGFMDRKFMPTFAFAGSNALVDVSGPGSVIGGGTADAFKYCVAVLAGECAAGSAPNDIYVNAANIGRPYCHFPGQATGMADELDLCIGNNALVYNSIMENGISWVDNYGAHQRMVTKGLSRNRVLVPFWHTHAVPSANWILVHTNYAQMVGDMVMLAKVPPPPPQDSVNRAAYIPLTVTVKPPPGLGATNALVEFGYGEYGGPGQYRCTSRAETCAVGPGTQAGIIDAVNPFFFETTEAASLAGTPCAAGCTIAVPTASQRVVYGRVVYRNGSNQVVARGSGFALAAP
;
A
#
# COMPACT_ATOMS: atom_id res chain seq x y z
N MET A 1 -49.77 52.96 77.72
CA MET A 1 -50.71 52.91 76.58
C MET A 1 -49.89 52.90 75.30
N THR A 2 -50.03 51.86 74.44
CA THR A 2 -49.81 51.82 72.97
C THR A 2 -48.53 52.46 72.39
N LYS A 3 -47.66 51.80 71.62
CA LYS A 3 -47.93 50.99 70.39
C LYS A 3 -46.78 50.01 70.06
N LEU A 4 -47.17 48.83 69.55
CA LEU A 4 -46.37 47.83 68.82
C LEU A 4 -46.46 48.07 67.30
N PHE A 5 -45.38 47.81 66.54
CA PHE A 5 -45.27 46.76 65.49
C PHE A 5 -44.09 47.02 64.54
N ARG A 6 -43.08 46.12 64.56
CA ARG A 6 -42.37 45.45 63.44
C ARG A 6 -40.92 45.13 63.81
N ALA A 7 -40.63 43.83 63.88
CA ALA A 7 -39.31 43.23 63.93
C ALA A 7 -39.03 42.48 62.61
N ALA A 8 -37.75 42.24 62.36
CA ALA A 8 -37.11 41.51 61.24
C ALA A 8 -36.64 42.36 60.03
N ALA A 9 -35.46 42.98 60.17
CA ALA A 9 -34.46 43.13 59.12
C ALA A 9 -33.14 43.64 59.75
N LEU A 10 -32.00 43.28 59.17
CA LEU A 10 -30.61 43.68 59.49
C LEU A 10 -29.81 42.81 60.48
N LEU A 11 -29.46 41.59 60.04
CA LEU A 11 -28.17 40.94 60.35
C LEU A 11 -27.79 40.03 59.16
N ALA A 12 -27.22 40.61 58.08
CA ALA A 12 -26.49 39.90 57.02
C ALA A 12 -25.86 40.90 56.03
N SER A 13 -24.77 41.56 56.42
CA SER A 13 -23.94 42.34 55.51
C SER A 13 -22.73 41.52 55.06
N GLY A 14 -22.89 40.91 53.89
CA GLY A 14 -21.90 40.53 52.87
C GLY A 14 -20.45 40.28 53.28
N TRP A 15 -20.12 38.99 53.45
CA TRP A 15 -18.88 38.45 52.90
C TRP A 15 -19.21 37.91 51.51
N ILE A 16 -19.14 38.75 50.49
CA ILE A 16 -19.01 38.27 49.11
C ILE A 16 -17.56 37.79 49.02
N CYS A 17 -17.35 36.48 49.16
CA CYS A 17 -16.12 35.87 48.65
C CYS A 17 -16.06 36.21 47.16
N ALA A 18 -15.07 36.98 46.73
CA ALA A 18 -14.75 37.11 45.32
C ALA A 18 -14.45 35.70 44.79
N GLN A 19 -15.37 35.11 44.04
CA GLN A 19 -15.12 33.87 43.33
C GLN A 19 -14.01 34.17 42.31
N GLY A 20 -12.89 33.45 42.39
CA GLY A 20 -11.83 33.56 41.39
C GLY A 20 -12.40 33.26 39.99
N ALA A 21 -11.90 33.97 38.98
CA ALA A 21 -12.26 33.75 37.57
C ALA A 21 -11.08 33.14 36.80
N ILE A 22 -11.38 32.39 35.75
CA ILE A 22 -10.46 31.93 34.71
C ILE A 22 -9.95 33.17 33.99
N THR A 23 -8.63 33.38 34.03
CA THR A 23 -8.00 34.55 33.41
C THR A 23 -6.80 34.15 32.57
N ASN A 24 -6.24 35.11 31.82
CA ASN A 24 -5.02 34.95 31.02
C ASN A 24 -5.06 33.78 30.03
N VAL A 25 -6.25 33.44 29.52
CA VAL A 25 -6.44 32.36 28.54
C VAL A 25 -5.78 32.75 27.23
N ARG A 26 -4.88 31.91 26.73
CA ARG A 26 -4.18 32.10 25.45
C ARG A 26 -3.84 30.76 24.81
N VAL A 27 -3.93 30.71 23.48
CA VAL A 27 -3.34 29.62 22.70
C VAL A 27 -1.91 30.03 22.35
N THR A 28 -0.92 29.31 22.90
CA THR A 28 0.50 29.69 22.77
C THR A 28 1.23 29.00 21.63
N GLY A 29 0.61 28.00 21.01
CA GLY A 29 1.20 27.28 19.88
C GLY A 29 0.28 26.19 19.37
N THR A 30 0.39 25.88 18.08
CA THR A 30 -0.32 24.77 17.45
C THR A 30 0.63 24.06 16.50
N THR A 31 0.44 22.76 16.37
CA THR A 31 1.04 21.93 15.33
C THR A 31 -0.07 21.38 14.44
N ASN A 32 0.28 20.56 13.46
CA ASN A 32 -0.68 19.80 12.67
C ASN A 32 -1.57 18.85 13.51
N THR A 33 -1.14 18.45 14.71
CA THR A 33 -1.77 17.39 15.52
C THR A 33 -2.12 17.82 16.95
N GLN A 34 -1.63 18.96 17.42
CA GLN A 34 -1.71 19.38 18.82
C GLN A 34 -1.90 20.90 18.96
N ALA A 35 -2.37 21.34 20.13
CA ALA A 35 -2.48 22.74 20.51
C ALA A 35 -2.12 22.95 21.99
N ILE A 36 -1.57 24.11 22.34
CA ILE A 36 -1.19 24.45 23.71
C ILE A 36 -2.07 25.60 24.19
N LEU A 37 -2.84 25.32 25.25
CA LEU A 37 -3.71 26.28 25.92
C LEU A 37 -3.10 26.63 27.29
N GLN A 38 -2.86 27.91 27.55
CA GLN A 38 -2.42 28.39 28.86
C GLN A 38 -3.47 29.28 29.49
N TYR A 39 -3.72 29.12 30.78
CA TYR A 39 -4.66 29.94 31.55
C TYR A 39 -4.34 29.91 33.05
N GLU A 40 -4.88 30.86 33.79
CA GLU A 40 -4.91 30.86 35.25
C GLU A 40 -6.26 30.34 35.72
N ALA A 41 -6.26 29.22 36.46
CA ALA A 41 -7.44 28.67 37.10
C ALA A 41 -7.86 29.54 38.30
N PRO A 42 -9.15 29.55 38.67
CA PRO A 42 -9.64 30.36 39.77
C PRO A 42 -9.14 29.89 41.14
N ASP A 43 -8.77 28.61 41.25
CA ASP A 43 -8.19 28.00 42.44
C ASP A 43 -7.31 26.77 42.08
N ALA A 44 -6.90 26.00 43.09
CA ALA A 44 -6.05 24.82 42.92
C ALA A 44 -6.82 23.56 42.45
N ASN A 45 -8.15 23.59 42.37
CA ASN A 45 -8.93 22.45 41.91
C ASN A 45 -8.78 22.27 40.40
N ALA A 46 -9.08 21.04 39.94
CA ALA A 46 -8.96 20.71 38.54
C ALA A 46 -10.12 21.30 37.73
N CYS A 47 -9.82 21.90 36.59
CA CYS A 47 -10.81 22.33 35.61
C CYS A 47 -10.96 21.27 34.51
N SER A 48 -12.12 21.25 33.86
CA SER A 48 -12.37 20.42 32.68
C SER A 48 -12.25 21.26 31.41
N VAL A 49 -11.76 20.66 30.34
CA VAL A 49 -11.59 21.26 29.02
C VAL A 49 -12.32 20.39 27.99
N GLN A 50 -13.25 21.00 27.27
CA GLN A 50 -13.92 20.42 26.11
C GLN A 50 -13.34 21.03 24.84
N VAL A 51 -13.17 20.22 23.80
CA VAL A 51 -12.68 20.67 22.49
C VAL A 51 -13.45 19.92 21.40
N SER A 52 -13.88 20.63 20.37
CA SER A 52 -14.75 20.12 19.30
C SER A 52 -14.47 20.84 17.99
N GLU A 53 -14.65 20.16 16.87
CA GLU A 53 -14.65 20.78 15.53
C GLU A 53 -15.97 21.53 15.24
N LYS A 54 -17.00 21.28 16.06
CA LYS A 54 -18.30 21.96 16.03
C LYS A 54 -18.44 22.92 17.22
N SER A 55 -18.97 24.12 16.99
CA SER A 55 -19.13 25.16 18.01
C SER A 55 -20.15 24.81 19.11
N ASP A 56 -21.04 23.85 18.86
CA ASP A 56 -22.04 23.36 19.82
C ASP A 56 -21.53 22.25 20.75
N PHE A 57 -20.29 21.76 20.53
CA PHE A 57 -19.68 20.67 21.29
C PHE A 57 -20.48 19.35 21.25
N SER A 58 -21.30 19.13 20.21
CA SER A 58 -22.06 17.89 20.01
C SER A 58 -21.18 16.65 19.81
N THR A 59 -19.93 16.83 19.39
CA THR A 59 -18.94 15.76 19.28
C THR A 59 -17.58 16.29 19.72
N LEU A 60 -17.05 15.73 20.82
CA LEU A 60 -15.72 16.11 21.30
C LEU A 60 -14.64 15.41 20.48
N VAL A 61 -13.49 16.08 20.31
CA VAL A 61 -12.29 15.42 19.80
C VAL A 61 -11.87 14.32 20.80
N ASN A 62 -11.41 13.18 20.26
CA ASN A 62 -11.12 11.98 21.07
C ASN A 62 -10.21 12.25 22.26
N ASP A 63 -9.27 13.20 22.14
CA ASP A 63 -8.29 13.46 23.18
C ASP A 63 -8.86 14.01 24.50
N VAL A 64 -10.01 14.68 24.46
CA VAL A 64 -10.68 15.24 25.65
C VAL A 64 -12.04 14.60 25.89
N ASP A 65 -12.34 13.50 25.20
CA ASP A 65 -13.58 12.78 25.33
C ASP A 65 -13.52 11.82 26.54
N ALA A 66 -14.08 12.27 27.67
CA ALA A 66 -14.10 11.49 28.90
C ALA A 66 -14.92 10.19 28.81
N SER A 67 -15.80 10.06 27.81
CA SER A 67 -16.56 8.83 27.57
C SER A 67 -15.70 7.74 26.94
N LYS A 68 -14.63 8.13 26.22
CA LYS A 68 -13.64 7.22 25.65
C LYS A 68 -12.45 7.00 26.58
N PHE A 69 -12.02 8.05 27.28
CA PHE A 69 -10.83 8.03 28.12
C PHE A 69 -11.09 8.71 29.46
N SER A 70 -11.15 7.92 30.52
CA SER A 70 -11.41 8.42 31.88
C SER A 70 -10.45 9.57 32.25
N GLY A 71 -11.01 10.70 32.67
CA GLY A 71 -10.25 11.89 33.11
C GLY A 71 -9.52 12.66 32.00
N ALA A 72 -9.72 12.32 30.73
CA ALA A 72 -8.98 12.94 29.64
C ALA A 72 -9.32 14.42 29.40
N ASN A 73 -10.49 14.87 29.83
CA ASN A 73 -10.89 16.28 29.82
C ASN A 73 -10.29 17.10 30.98
N MET A 74 -9.65 16.49 31.98
CA MET A 74 -9.21 17.19 33.18
C MET A 74 -7.84 17.84 33.00
N ASP A 75 -7.68 19.07 33.48
CA ASP A 75 -6.41 19.80 33.42
C ASP A 75 -5.31 19.21 34.30
N SER A 76 -5.69 18.34 35.24
CA SER A 76 -4.81 17.55 36.10
C SER A 76 -4.28 16.26 35.45
N ARG A 77 -4.66 15.95 34.20
CA ARG A 77 -4.11 14.77 33.50
C ARG A 77 -2.60 14.93 33.27
N GLY A 78 -1.86 13.82 33.35
CA GLY A 78 -0.38 13.83 33.36
C GLY A 78 0.32 14.43 32.13
N ALA A 79 -0.41 14.66 31.02
CA ALA A 79 0.11 15.34 29.83
C ALA A 79 0.23 16.87 29.98
N ASN A 80 -0.36 17.43 31.04
CA ASN A 80 -0.44 18.87 31.28
C ASN A 80 0.56 19.33 32.34
N LEU A 81 0.83 20.63 32.37
CA LEU A 81 1.71 21.24 33.35
C LEU A 81 0.89 22.13 34.29
N THR A 82 1.11 21.96 35.59
CA THR A 82 0.39 22.70 36.64
C THR A 82 1.40 23.34 37.58
N SER A 83 1.26 24.65 37.83
CA SER A 83 2.09 25.40 38.77
C SER A 83 1.23 26.39 39.56
N GLY A 84 0.75 25.99 40.74
CA GLY A 84 -0.20 26.81 41.50
C GLY A 84 -1.55 26.88 40.77
N ALA A 85 -2.01 28.09 40.43
CA ALA A 85 -3.20 28.33 39.61
C ALA A 85 -2.92 28.26 38.10
N ALA A 86 -1.66 28.38 37.68
CA ALA A 86 -1.29 28.36 36.27
C ALA A 86 -1.45 26.95 35.70
N ARG A 87 -2.07 26.87 34.52
CA ARG A 87 -2.31 25.64 33.76
C ARG A 87 -1.73 25.77 32.36
N THR A 88 -1.01 24.73 31.92
CA THR A 88 -0.69 24.50 30.51
C THR A 88 -1.35 23.19 30.10
N PHE A 89 -2.46 23.29 29.38
CA PHE A 89 -3.22 22.18 28.85
C PHE A 89 -2.77 21.93 27.40
N VAL A 90 -2.16 20.77 27.14
CA VAL A 90 -1.81 20.37 25.77
C VAL A 90 -2.94 19.52 25.24
N ILE A 91 -3.58 19.96 24.16
CA ILE A 91 -4.68 19.28 23.49
C ILE A 91 -4.10 18.47 22.34
N GLY A 92 -4.49 17.21 22.22
CA GLY A 92 -4.01 16.29 21.20
C GLY A 92 -2.75 15.53 21.61
N LYS A 93 -2.57 14.32 21.05
CA LYS A 93 -1.34 13.51 21.14
C LYS A 93 -1.01 12.88 19.79
N ARG A 94 0.28 12.68 19.53
CA ARG A 94 0.77 11.99 18.32
C ARG A 94 0.74 10.45 18.48
N SER A 95 -0.40 9.91 18.91
CA SER A 95 -0.57 8.48 19.23
C SER A 95 -2.04 8.04 19.12
N ALA A 96 -2.26 6.73 19.06
CA ALA A 96 -3.57 6.12 19.33
C ALA A 96 -3.54 5.32 20.63
N GLU A 97 -4.62 5.40 21.40
CA GLU A 97 -4.75 4.74 22.72
C GLU A 97 -6.05 3.93 22.78
N ARG A 98 -6.05 2.82 23.54
CA ARG A 98 -7.27 2.03 23.79
C ARG A 98 -8.23 2.79 24.70
N GLY A 99 -9.48 2.94 24.27
CA GLY A 99 -10.57 3.53 25.04
C GLY A 99 -11.17 2.55 26.05
N LEU A 100 -12.17 3.02 26.80
CA LEU A 100 -12.94 2.22 27.78
C LEU A 100 -13.71 1.06 27.14
N ASP A 101 -13.98 1.13 25.84
CA ASP A 101 -14.61 0.09 25.03
C ASP A 101 -13.60 -0.86 24.36
N LEU A 102 -12.32 -0.75 24.72
CA LEU A 102 -11.17 -1.52 24.21
C LEU A 102 -10.76 -1.23 22.76
N ASN A 103 -11.46 -0.34 22.05
CA ASN A 103 -11.08 0.12 20.71
C ASN A 103 -9.95 1.15 20.80
N ARG A 104 -9.00 1.12 19.86
CA ARG A 104 -7.95 2.16 19.74
C ARG A 104 -8.50 3.38 19.01
N TYR A 105 -8.37 4.55 19.62
CA TYR A 105 -8.71 5.83 18.99
C TYR A 105 -7.47 6.70 18.84
N SER A 106 -7.34 7.35 17.68
CA SER A 106 -6.36 8.43 17.54
C SER A 106 -6.67 9.55 18.52
N ARG A 107 -5.62 10.06 19.15
CA ARG A 107 -5.65 11.18 20.07
C ARG A 107 -5.16 12.47 19.39
N ALA A 108 -4.82 12.44 18.11
CA ALA A 108 -4.40 13.63 17.38
C ALA A 108 -5.59 14.55 17.06
N LEU A 109 -5.31 15.85 16.93
CA LEU A 109 -6.24 16.81 16.32
C LEU A 109 -6.13 16.75 14.80
N GLN A 110 -7.23 17.04 14.10
CA GLN A 110 -7.21 17.11 12.65
C GLN A 110 -6.37 18.30 12.17
N VAL A 111 -5.56 18.08 11.14
CA VAL A 111 -4.68 19.09 10.54
C VAL A 111 -5.49 20.19 9.84
N LEU A 112 -4.96 21.42 9.84
CA LEU A 112 -5.57 22.60 9.21
C LEU A 112 -7.08 22.77 9.51
N THR A 113 -7.48 22.52 10.77
CA THR A 113 -8.90 22.46 11.16
C THR A 113 -9.20 23.41 12.30
N LEU A 114 -10.33 24.13 12.20
CA LEU A 114 -10.82 25.01 13.24
C LEU A 114 -11.42 24.18 14.38
N HIS A 115 -11.03 24.49 15.60
CA HIS A 115 -11.51 23.86 16.81
C HIS A 115 -12.04 24.92 17.77
N TYR A 116 -13.12 24.58 18.47
CA TYR A 116 -13.71 25.34 19.55
C TYR A 116 -13.36 24.67 20.87
N TYR A 117 -13.02 25.46 21.90
CA TYR A 117 -12.75 24.94 23.24
C TYR A 117 -13.59 25.65 24.30
N LYS A 118 -13.88 24.92 25.38
CA LYS A 118 -14.55 25.43 26.57
C LYS A 118 -13.88 24.89 27.83
N ILE A 119 -13.44 25.80 28.70
CA ILE A 119 -12.89 25.51 30.03
C ILE A 119 -14.02 25.66 31.04
N THR A 120 -14.14 24.74 31.99
CA THR A 120 -15.11 24.80 33.10
C THR A 120 -14.43 24.40 34.40
N CYS A 121 -14.39 25.31 35.37
CA CYS A 121 -13.84 25.07 36.70
C CYS A 121 -14.98 24.88 37.70
N SER A 122 -15.35 23.62 37.97
CA SER A 122 -16.56 23.28 38.75
C SER A 122 -16.54 23.79 40.20
N SER A 123 -15.37 24.06 40.78
CA SER A 123 -15.24 24.60 42.13
C SER A 123 -15.80 26.02 42.27
N THR A 124 -15.75 26.83 41.21
CA THR A 124 -16.29 28.20 41.18
C THR A 124 -17.49 28.36 40.24
N GLY A 125 -17.72 27.40 39.35
CA GLY A 125 -18.74 27.47 38.30
C GLY A 125 -18.34 28.33 37.10
N ASP A 126 -17.09 28.80 37.06
CA ASP A 126 -16.63 29.69 36.00
C ASP A 126 -16.33 28.94 34.69
N THR A 127 -16.58 29.61 33.56
CA THR A 127 -16.40 29.04 32.22
C THR A 127 -15.79 30.04 31.26
N TYR A 128 -14.92 29.55 30.36
CA TYR A 128 -14.34 30.35 29.29
C TYR A 128 -14.37 29.58 27.97
N SER A 129 -14.75 30.24 26.88
CA SER A 129 -14.77 29.63 25.54
C SER A 129 -13.87 30.38 24.57
N GLY A 130 -13.29 29.66 23.62
CA GLY A 130 -12.50 30.24 22.55
C GLY A 130 -12.36 29.29 21.37
N GLN A 131 -11.45 29.63 20.45
CA GLN A 131 -11.17 28.83 19.26
C GLN A 131 -9.69 28.87 18.89
N PHE A 132 -9.23 27.86 18.17
CA PHE A 132 -7.92 27.82 17.54
C PHE A 132 -7.97 27.01 16.26
N ARG A 133 -6.95 27.17 15.40
CA ARG A 133 -6.78 26.35 14.20
C ARG A 133 -5.45 25.63 14.27
N THR A 134 -5.44 24.32 14.02
CA THR A 134 -4.21 23.53 13.90
C THR A 134 -3.40 23.97 12.68
N ALA A 135 -2.08 23.78 12.71
CA ALA A 135 -1.21 24.17 11.62
C ALA A 135 -1.44 23.30 10.36
N ASN A 136 -0.95 23.73 9.20
CA ASN A 136 -0.92 22.91 7.99
C ASN A 136 0.20 21.85 8.07
N LEU A 137 0.15 20.83 7.21
CA LEU A 137 1.33 20.00 6.93
C LEU A 137 2.36 20.83 6.16
N MET A 138 3.52 21.05 6.78
CA MET A 138 4.60 21.87 6.20
C MET A 138 5.43 21.08 5.17
N MET A 139 5.97 21.77 4.17
CA MET A 139 6.97 21.23 3.22
C MET A 139 8.37 21.21 3.85
N GLY A 140 9.27 20.37 3.35
CA GLY A 140 10.67 20.35 3.77
C GLY A 140 11.01 19.40 4.91
N GLY A 141 10.01 18.71 5.48
CA GLY A 141 10.21 17.84 6.64
C GLY A 141 10.78 16.47 6.25
N SER A 142 12.03 16.20 6.62
CA SER A 142 12.66 14.88 6.40
C SER A 142 12.71 13.97 7.64
N TYR A 143 12.21 14.44 8.79
CA TYR A 143 12.03 13.62 9.98
C TYR A 143 10.68 12.89 9.98
N SER A 144 10.68 11.56 10.05
CA SER A 144 9.48 10.73 10.04
C SER A 144 9.48 9.74 11.18
N ASP A 145 8.37 9.68 11.91
CA ASP A 145 8.16 8.66 12.94
C ASP A 145 8.04 7.28 12.27
N PRO A 146 8.62 6.22 12.86
CA PRO A 146 8.35 4.85 12.42
C PRO A 146 6.88 4.52 12.72
N ALA A 147 6.35 3.46 12.11
CA ALA A 147 5.03 2.97 12.49
C ALA A 147 5.02 2.63 14.01
N PRO A 148 4.03 3.11 14.78
CA PRO A 148 4.09 3.12 16.23
C PRO A 148 3.85 1.71 16.78
N ALA A 149 4.75 1.24 17.63
CA ALA A 149 4.57 0.00 18.40
C ALA A 149 3.71 0.25 19.64
N ASP A 150 2.85 -0.71 20.00
CA ASP A 150 2.11 -0.68 21.26
C ASP A 150 3.01 -1.16 22.41
N THR A 151 3.37 -0.24 23.30
CA THR A 151 4.24 -0.53 24.45
C THR A 151 3.59 -1.42 25.50
N ALA A 152 2.25 -1.47 25.56
CA ALA A 152 1.50 -2.34 26.47
C ALA A 152 1.25 -3.73 25.86
N ARG A 153 1.29 -3.86 24.53
CA ARG A 153 1.17 -5.13 23.79
C ARG A 153 2.28 -5.26 22.72
N PRO A 154 3.55 -5.50 23.11
CA PRO A 154 4.66 -5.65 22.16
C PRO A 154 4.34 -6.66 21.05
N GLY A 155 4.70 -6.34 19.82
CA GLY A 155 4.32 -7.08 18.61
C GLY A 155 3.13 -6.46 17.87
N GLU A 156 2.30 -5.66 18.55
CA GLU A 156 1.19 -4.94 17.93
C GLU A 156 1.56 -3.50 17.56
N TYR A 157 0.86 -2.94 16.56
CA TYR A 157 0.93 -1.52 16.23
C TYR A 157 -0.12 -0.73 17.01
N ALA A 158 0.25 0.47 17.45
CA ALA A 158 -0.65 1.45 18.05
C ALA A 158 -1.38 2.30 16.98
N TRP A 159 -1.95 1.63 15.97
CA TRP A 159 -2.85 2.26 15.00
C TRP A 159 -4.29 2.30 15.52
N PRO A 160 -5.12 3.28 15.08
CA PRO A 160 -6.55 3.30 15.39
C PRO A 160 -7.27 2.02 14.93
N THR A 161 -8.30 1.61 15.66
CA THR A 161 -9.19 0.51 15.28
C THR A 161 -10.07 0.97 14.11
N LEU A 162 -9.88 0.36 12.94
CA LEU A 162 -10.72 0.48 11.76
C LEU A 162 -12.08 -0.22 11.97
N SER A 163 -13.14 0.30 11.34
CA SER A 163 -14.41 -0.44 11.28
C SER A 163 -14.38 -1.41 10.11
N LEU A 164 -14.96 -2.59 10.31
CA LEU A 164 -15.13 -3.57 9.23
C LEU A 164 -16.56 -3.54 8.64
N ASN A 165 -17.47 -2.75 9.22
CA ASN A 165 -18.89 -2.73 8.85
C ASN A 165 -19.49 -1.31 8.78
N ASP A 166 -18.71 -0.25 9.04
CA ASP A 166 -19.22 1.12 9.12
C ASP A 166 -18.28 2.06 8.37
N ARG A 167 -18.65 2.39 7.12
CA ARG A 167 -17.90 3.27 6.23
C ARG A 167 -17.96 4.75 6.66
N THR A 168 -18.92 5.11 7.52
CA THR A 168 -19.14 6.51 7.93
C THR A 168 -18.08 7.00 8.93
N ARG A 169 -17.32 6.07 9.54
CA ARG A 169 -16.29 6.42 10.52
C ARG A 169 -15.16 7.24 9.90
N THR A 170 -14.78 8.27 10.64
CA THR A 170 -13.60 9.09 10.38
C THR A 170 -12.47 8.74 11.32
N ILE A 171 -11.24 8.87 10.83
CA ILE A 171 -10.03 8.64 11.61
C ILE A 171 -9.08 9.81 11.37
N VAL A 172 -8.57 10.42 12.43
CA VAL A 172 -7.46 11.36 12.34
C VAL A 172 -6.16 10.56 12.38
N ASP A 173 -5.32 10.65 11.37
CA ASP A 173 -4.00 10.02 11.36
C ASP A 173 -3.20 10.49 12.59
N PRO A 174 -2.71 9.58 13.46
CA PRO A 174 -2.06 9.96 14.71
C PRO A 174 -0.70 10.63 14.51
N GLN A 175 -0.06 10.52 13.34
CA GLN A 175 1.24 11.10 13.04
C GLN A 175 1.12 12.42 12.26
N THR A 176 0.18 12.54 11.34
CA THR A 176 0.08 13.73 10.47
C THR A 176 -1.13 14.60 10.76
N GLY A 177 -2.14 14.08 11.45
CA GLY A 177 -3.42 14.77 11.67
C GLY A 177 -4.32 14.74 10.44
N VAL A 178 -3.92 14.08 9.35
CA VAL A 178 -4.74 13.96 8.14
C VAL A 178 -6.02 13.19 8.43
N LEU A 179 -7.13 13.70 7.92
CA LEU A 179 -8.41 13.00 7.99
C LEU A 179 -8.42 11.83 7.02
N LEU A 180 -8.66 10.64 7.54
CA LEU A 180 -8.85 9.40 6.82
C LEU A 180 -10.32 8.98 6.89
N ARG A 181 -10.86 8.49 5.77
CA ARG A 181 -12.18 7.88 5.67
C ARG A 181 -12.08 6.53 4.99
N GLN A 182 -12.91 5.58 5.42
CA GLN A 182 -12.96 4.28 4.76
C GLN A 182 -13.68 4.45 3.42
N LEU A 183 -13.07 3.98 2.33
CA LEU A 183 -13.76 3.88 1.05
C LEU A 183 -14.34 2.48 0.88
N SER A 184 -13.58 1.43 1.16
CA SER A 184 -14.03 0.05 1.00
C SER A 184 -14.30 -0.64 2.34
N LEU A 185 -15.24 -1.58 2.32
CA LEU A 185 -15.52 -2.50 3.42
C LEU A 185 -15.40 -3.95 2.93
N PRO A 186 -15.04 -4.91 3.80
CA PRO A 186 -14.99 -6.33 3.46
C PRO A 186 -16.30 -6.90 2.86
N GLY A 187 -17.45 -6.29 3.20
CA GLY A 187 -18.75 -6.68 2.70
C GLY A 187 -19.13 -6.11 1.33
N ASP A 188 -18.31 -5.23 0.74
CA ASP A 188 -18.64 -4.55 -0.51
C ASP A 188 -18.67 -5.53 -1.69
N ARG A 189 -17.68 -6.42 -1.75
CA ARG A 189 -17.59 -7.53 -2.70
C ARG A 189 -17.43 -8.82 -1.92
N THR A 190 -18.30 -9.79 -2.18
CA THR A 190 -18.30 -11.05 -1.44
C THR A 190 -18.25 -12.26 -2.36
N ILE A 191 -17.61 -13.33 -1.88
CA ILE A 191 -17.63 -14.65 -2.51
C ILE A 191 -18.35 -15.58 -1.54
N THR A 192 -19.49 -16.10 -1.96
CA THR A 192 -20.29 -17.04 -1.17
C THR A 192 -20.24 -18.43 -1.80
N ALA A 193 -20.32 -19.47 -0.98
CA ALA A 193 -20.47 -20.84 -1.45
C ALA A 193 -21.76 -21.00 -2.29
N SER A 194 -21.66 -21.68 -3.43
CA SER A 194 -22.82 -22.03 -4.29
C SER A 194 -23.85 -22.95 -3.60
N ASN A 195 -23.48 -23.56 -2.46
CA ASN A 195 -24.35 -24.37 -1.62
C ASN A 195 -24.11 -24.01 -0.15
N MET A 196 -25.07 -23.30 0.46
CA MET A 196 -25.13 -23.19 1.92
C MET A 196 -25.37 -24.61 2.49
N ASN A 197 -24.70 -24.95 3.59
CA ASN A 197 -24.56 -26.24 4.25
C ASN A 197 -23.47 -27.14 3.65
N GLN A 198 -22.23 -26.65 3.60
CA GLN A 198 -21.10 -27.51 3.24
C GLN A 198 -20.79 -28.46 4.39
N ALA A 199 -20.76 -29.77 4.13
CA ALA A 199 -20.33 -30.73 5.13
C ALA A 199 -18.88 -30.46 5.54
N PHE A 200 -18.58 -30.56 6.84
CA PHE A 200 -17.19 -30.59 7.27
C PHE A 200 -16.47 -31.78 6.64
N GLN A 201 -15.19 -31.62 6.28
CA GLN A 201 -14.44 -32.66 5.56
C GLN A 201 -13.68 -33.58 6.52
N PHE A 202 -13.18 -33.05 7.63
CA PHE A 202 -12.44 -33.83 8.61
C PHE A 202 -12.97 -33.60 10.01
N ALA A 203 -12.99 -34.69 10.79
CA ALA A 203 -13.26 -34.68 12.22
C ALA A 203 -12.12 -35.41 12.94
N ARG A 204 -11.45 -34.72 13.86
CA ARG A 204 -10.26 -35.23 14.56
C ARG A 204 -10.44 -35.11 16.07
N SER A 205 -10.09 -36.17 16.79
CA SER A 205 -10.01 -36.17 18.26
C SER A 205 -9.24 -37.40 18.74
N THR A 206 -8.55 -37.28 19.87
CA THR A 206 -7.94 -38.41 20.60
C THR A 206 -8.78 -38.86 21.80
N THR A 207 -9.85 -38.12 22.14
CA THR A 207 -10.66 -38.34 23.35
C THR A 207 -12.11 -38.67 23.05
N TRP A 208 -12.63 -38.23 21.91
CA TRP A 208 -13.98 -38.56 21.46
C TRP A 208 -14.00 -39.96 20.82
N THR A 209 -15.07 -40.71 21.10
CA THR A 209 -15.33 -41.98 20.45
C THR A 209 -15.94 -41.72 19.07
N ASN A 210 -15.45 -42.42 18.04
CA ASN A 210 -15.93 -42.32 16.65
C ASN A 210 -15.97 -40.86 16.12
N PRO A 211 -14.85 -40.11 16.11
CA PRO A 211 -14.84 -38.70 15.73
C PRO A 211 -15.38 -38.46 14.31
N ALA A 212 -15.10 -39.36 13.35
CA ALA A 212 -15.62 -39.30 11.99
C ALA A 212 -17.16 -39.37 11.92
N GLY A 213 -17.83 -39.90 12.94
CA GLY A 213 -19.29 -39.91 13.08
C GLY A 213 -19.92 -38.52 13.08
N ALA A 214 -19.15 -37.47 13.42
CA ALA A 214 -19.61 -36.09 13.37
C ALA A 214 -19.93 -35.59 11.95
N LEU A 215 -19.35 -36.21 10.91
CA LEU A 215 -19.44 -35.74 9.53
C LEU A 215 -20.66 -36.29 8.77
N GLY A 216 -21.25 -37.40 9.24
CA GLY A 216 -22.37 -38.09 8.58
C GLY A 216 -23.59 -38.22 9.48
N SER A 217 -24.65 -38.87 8.99
CA SER A 217 -25.88 -39.16 9.73
C SER A 217 -25.89 -40.56 10.39
N GLY A 218 -24.75 -41.25 10.40
CA GLY A 218 -24.58 -42.59 10.98
C GLY A 218 -24.38 -42.58 12.49
N ALA A 219 -23.57 -43.50 13.02
CA ALA A 219 -23.21 -43.50 14.44
C ALA A 219 -22.50 -42.18 14.81
N PRO A 220 -22.95 -41.46 15.86
CA PRO A 220 -22.41 -40.14 16.18
C PRO A 220 -21.02 -40.21 16.79
N ALA A 221 -20.30 -39.08 16.74
CA ALA A 221 -19.16 -38.85 17.62
C ALA A 221 -19.66 -38.59 19.04
N SER A 222 -19.02 -39.15 20.07
CA SER A 222 -19.47 -38.94 21.45
C SER A 222 -18.35 -38.83 22.48
N ILE A 223 -18.64 -38.14 23.58
CA ILE A 223 -17.76 -38.01 24.74
C ILE A 223 -18.58 -38.12 26.04
N GLN A 224 -17.96 -38.72 27.07
CA GLN A 224 -18.56 -38.93 28.40
C GLN A 224 -17.48 -38.72 29.48
N GLY A 225 -17.85 -38.12 30.63
CA GLY A 225 -16.96 -37.98 31.79
C GLY A 225 -15.79 -36.99 31.64
N ASN A 226 -15.61 -36.35 30.49
CA ASN A 226 -14.48 -35.47 30.18
C ASN A 226 -14.96 -34.14 29.57
N ASN A 227 -14.42 -33.01 30.04
CA ASN A 227 -14.75 -31.65 29.56
C ASN A 227 -13.56 -30.85 29.00
N THR A 228 -12.37 -31.45 28.97
CA THR A 228 -11.17 -30.89 28.36
C THR A 228 -10.90 -31.48 26.97
N GLY A 229 -11.42 -32.67 26.68
CA GLY A 229 -11.33 -33.33 25.38
C GLY A 229 -12.12 -32.61 24.29
N THR A 230 -11.45 -32.21 23.22
CA THR A 230 -12.03 -31.49 22.08
C THR A 230 -12.25 -32.40 20.88
N LEU A 231 -13.29 -32.08 20.10
CA LEU A 231 -13.54 -32.58 18.75
C LEU A 231 -13.27 -31.42 17.78
N LEU A 232 -12.30 -31.58 16.90
CA LEU A 232 -11.99 -30.63 15.84
C LEU A 232 -12.79 -30.98 14.59
N LEU A 233 -13.51 -30.02 14.03
CA LEU A 233 -14.16 -30.10 12.72
C LEU A 233 -13.54 -29.07 11.77
N THR A 234 -13.05 -29.50 10.61
CA THR A 234 -12.41 -28.61 9.62
C THR A 234 -13.18 -28.61 8.29
N PRO A 235 -13.41 -27.43 7.66
CA PRO A 235 -14.19 -27.31 6.44
C PRO A 235 -13.47 -27.87 5.20
N GLN A 236 -14.18 -27.99 4.06
CA GLN A 236 -13.67 -28.61 2.83
C GLN A 236 -12.61 -27.78 2.10
N ASN A 237 -11.58 -28.45 1.56
CA ASN A 237 -10.51 -27.86 0.73
C ASN A 237 -10.31 -28.65 -0.58
N ASN A 238 -11.14 -28.40 -1.60
CA ASN A 238 -10.95 -28.94 -2.95
C ASN A 238 -10.14 -27.94 -3.79
N GLY A 239 -8.92 -28.29 -4.19
CA GLY A 239 -8.05 -27.41 -4.98
C GLY A 239 -8.75 -26.72 -6.16
N TYR A 240 -8.48 -25.43 -6.32
CA TYR A 240 -8.99 -24.52 -7.38
C TYR A 240 -10.51 -24.24 -7.38
N ALA A 241 -11.34 -24.99 -6.64
CA ALA A 241 -12.80 -24.81 -6.66
C ALA A 241 -13.52 -24.99 -5.30
N GLY A 242 -12.81 -25.27 -4.20
CA GLY A 242 -13.34 -25.30 -2.84
C GLY A 242 -13.06 -23.98 -2.12
N TYR A 243 -14.05 -23.35 -1.51
CA TYR A 243 -14.02 -21.89 -1.36
C TYR A 243 -13.11 -21.35 -0.24
N ILE A 244 -12.65 -22.15 0.73
CA ILE A 244 -11.57 -21.71 1.66
C ILE A 244 -10.17 -21.88 1.03
N SER A 245 -10.08 -22.49 -0.16
CA SER A 245 -8.83 -22.66 -0.92
C SER A 245 -8.38 -21.40 -1.69
N PHE A 246 -9.13 -20.29 -1.63
CA PHE A 246 -8.63 -19.00 -2.15
C PHE A 246 -7.47 -18.44 -1.32
N PHE A 247 -7.35 -18.85 -0.06
CA PHE A 247 -6.17 -18.63 0.77
C PHE A 247 -5.03 -19.61 0.45
N LYS A 248 -4.86 -19.99 -0.82
CA LYS A 248 -3.74 -20.83 -1.26
C LYS A 248 -2.45 -20.04 -1.10
N GLY A 249 -1.78 -20.34 0.00
CA GLY A 249 -0.52 -19.76 0.37
C GLY A 249 -0.57 -18.30 0.79
N SER A 250 0.48 -17.92 1.49
CA SER A 250 0.60 -16.62 2.14
C SER A 250 0.78 -15.47 1.15
N ARG A 251 0.98 -15.77 -0.14
CA ARG A 251 1.20 -14.82 -1.24
C ARG A 251 -0.09 -14.17 -1.77
N GLY A 252 -1.27 -14.78 -1.55
CA GLY A 252 -2.56 -14.25 -2.03
C GLY A 252 -3.58 -13.92 -0.94
N ALA A 253 -3.29 -14.28 0.32
CA ALA A 253 -4.25 -14.22 1.42
C ALA A 253 -4.62 -12.80 1.91
N ASN A 254 -3.92 -11.75 1.45
CA ASN A 254 -4.16 -10.37 1.89
C ASN A 254 -5.38 -9.72 1.20
N LEU A 255 -5.74 -10.21 0.01
CA LEU A 255 -6.88 -9.69 -0.78
C LEU A 255 -8.25 -10.18 -0.32
N TYR A 256 -8.27 -11.21 0.52
CA TYR A 256 -9.48 -11.91 0.92
C TYR A 256 -9.69 -11.84 2.43
N THR A 257 -10.95 -11.75 2.85
CA THR A 257 -11.34 -11.86 4.25
C THR A 257 -12.33 -13.00 4.42
N LEU A 258 -12.35 -13.59 5.60
CA LEU A 258 -13.51 -14.36 6.03
C LEU A 258 -14.44 -13.40 6.76
N ASN A 259 -15.62 -13.12 6.18
CA ASN A 259 -16.55 -12.15 6.75
C ASN A 259 -17.29 -12.78 7.92
N TRP A 260 -17.95 -13.92 7.69
CA TRP A 260 -18.60 -14.66 8.76
C TRP A 260 -18.43 -16.16 8.59
N PHE A 261 -18.51 -16.87 9.71
CA PHE A 261 -18.45 -18.31 9.76
C PHE A 261 -19.56 -18.83 10.68
N GLN A 262 -20.34 -19.78 10.20
CA GLN A 262 -21.41 -20.42 10.95
C GLN A 262 -21.23 -21.93 10.90
N ALA A 263 -21.42 -22.58 12.04
CA ALA A 263 -21.42 -24.04 12.15
C ALA A 263 -22.81 -24.52 12.57
N VAL A 264 -23.31 -25.54 11.88
CA VAL A 264 -24.59 -26.20 12.19
C VAL A 264 -24.29 -27.65 12.54
N LEU A 265 -24.62 -28.05 13.77
CA LEU A 265 -24.29 -29.36 14.32
C LEU A 265 -25.56 -30.06 14.80
N THR A 266 -25.78 -31.31 14.41
CA THR A 266 -26.84 -32.11 15.03
C THR A 266 -26.30 -32.77 16.29
N ALA A 267 -26.86 -32.43 17.46
CA ALA A 267 -26.33 -32.90 18.74
C ALA A 267 -27.40 -33.30 19.75
N ALA A 268 -27.01 -34.10 20.74
CA ALA A 268 -27.87 -34.53 21.85
C ALA A 268 -27.06 -34.79 23.13
N THR A 269 -27.74 -34.87 24.27
CA THR A 269 -27.18 -35.31 25.56
C THR A 269 -27.93 -36.53 26.11
N SER A 270 -27.26 -37.42 26.85
CA SER A 270 -27.96 -38.53 27.53
C SER A 270 -28.72 -38.10 28.80
N ASN A 271 -28.58 -36.84 29.22
CA ASN A 271 -29.15 -36.37 30.48
C ASN A 271 -30.62 -35.92 30.30
N ALA A 272 -31.55 -36.69 30.83
CA ALA A 272 -32.99 -36.42 30.74
C ALA A 272 -33.42 -35.08 31.37
N ALA A 273 -32.70 -34.58 32.38
CA ALA A 273 -33.01 -33.29 33.01
C ALA A 273 -32.83 -32.10 32.05
N CYS A 274 -32.05 -32.28 30.98
CA CYS A 274 -31.76 -31.24 30.01
C CYS A 274 -32.95 -30.87 29.11
N ASN A 275 -33.98 -31.72 29.03
CA ASN A 275 -35.21 -31.40 28.29
C ASN A 275 -36.03 -30.29 28.94
N SER A 276 -35.83 -30.03 30.24
CA SER A 276 -36.60 -29.05 31.02
C SER A 276 -35.74 -28.00 31.73
N SER A 277 -34.41 -28.09 31.66
CA SER A 277 -33.49 -27.20 32.38
C SER A 277 -32.13 -27.07 31.68
N ALA A 278 -31.64 -25.85 31.48
CA ALA A 278 -30.36 -25.55 30.82
C ALA A 278 -29.16 -25.60 31.79
N LEU A 279 -29.00 -26.70 32.52
CA LEU A 279 -27.89 -26.90 33.47
C LEU A 279 -26.53 -26.90 32.76
N ASP A 280 -25.45 -26.63 33.47
CA ASP A 280 -24.11 -26.64 32.86
C ASP A 280 -23.68 -28.01 32.33
N ASN A 281 -24.16 -29.11 32.94
CA ASN A 281 -23.99 -30.47 32.43
C ASN A 281 -24.72 -30.74 31.09
N CYS A 282 -25.69 -29.89 30.75
CA CYS A 282 -26.46 -29.95 29.52
C CYS A 282 -25.79 -29.19 28.37
N LYS A 283 -24.66 -28.51 28.62
CA LYS A 283 -24.09 -27.59 27.64
C LYS A 283 -22.87 -28.18 26.94
N MET A 284 -22.82 -27.97 25.63
CA MET A 284 -21.57 -28.01 24.87
C MET A 284 -20.99 -26.59 24.75
N VAL A 285 -19.69 -26.52 24.49
CA VAL A 285 -18.96 -25.29 24.18
C VAL A 285 -18.35 -25.43 22.79
N ALA A 286 -18.57 -24.43 21.95
CA ALA A 286 -17.94 -24.31 20.63
C ALA A 286 -17.11 -23.02 20.53
N CYS A 287 -16.00 -23.08 19.81
CA CYS A 287 -15.18 -21.92 19.49
C CYS A 287 -14.45 -22.14 18.16
N LEU A 288 -14.08 -21.05 17.48
CA LEU A 288 -13.16 -21.13 16.34
C LEU A 288 -11.75 -21.45 16.84
N THR A 289 -10.99 -22.15 16.00
CA THR A 289 -9.56 -22.42 16.21
C THR A 289 -8.76 -22.10 14.96
N ILE A 290 -7.51 -21.69 15.15
CA ILE A 290 -6.51 -21.49 14.08
C ILE A 290 -5.36 -22.53 14.18
N ASP A 291 -5.24 -23.22 15.32
CA ASP A 291 -4.20 -24.20 15.60
C ASP A 291 -4.73 -25.65 15.66
N GLY A 292 -6.05 -25.86 15.64
CA GLY A 292 -6.69 -27.16 15.69
C GLY A 292 -6.73 -27.79 17.09
N VAL A 293 -6.24 -27.10 18.13
CA VAL A 293 -6.06 -27.63 19.49
C VAL A 293 -6.73 -26.73 20.53
N SER A 294 -6.59 -25.42 20.38
CA SER A 294 -7.00 -24.39 21.33
C SER A 294 -8.05 -23.47 20.70
N CYS A 295 -8.93 -22.90 21.52
CA CYS A 295 -9.78 -21.79 21.05
C CYS A 295 -8.90 -20.62 20.62
N TYR A 296 -9.29 -19.95 19.54
CA TYR A 296 -8.68 -18.69 19.14
C TYR A 296 -8.72 -17.69 20.31
N ALA A 297 -7.58 -17.11 20.68
CA ALA A 297 -7.46 -16.29 21.89
C ALA A 297 -8.37 -15.05 21.87
N GLY A 298 -8.62 -14.48 20.69
CA GLY A 298 -9.57 -13.37 20.48
C GLY A 298 -11.01 -13.82 20.26
N GLY A 299 -11.32 -15.11 20.36
CA GLY A 299 -12.62 -15.70 20.09
C GLY A 299 -13.48 -15.90 21.36
N GLN A 300 -14.78 -15.78 21.20
CA GLN A 300 -15.80 -16.17 22.16
C GLN A 300 -15.93 -17.69 22.20
N GLN A 301 -16.19 -18.21 23.39
CA GLN A 301 -16.63 -19.58 23.61
C GLN A 301 -18.14 -19.59 23.72
N LEU A 302 -18.81 -20.13 22.70
CA LEU A 302 -20.27 -20.17 22.61
C LEU A 302 -20.80 -21.39 23.36
N GLU A 303 -21.66 -21.16 24.35
CA GLU A 303 -22.31 -22.22 25.10
C GLU A 303 -23.69 -22.56 24.51
N GLN A 304 -23.95 -23.84 24.27
CA GLN A 304 -25.23 -24.31 23.76
C GLN A 304 -25.81 -25.40 24.66
N ALA A 305 -27.00 -25.16 25.20
CA ALA A 305 -27.76 -26.16 25.95
C ALA A 305 -28.38 -27.19 25.00
N LEU A 306 -28.24 -28.46 25.34
CA LEU A 306 -28.68 -29.62 24.57
C LEU A 306 -29.94 -30.25 25.15
N THR A 307 -30.63 -31.02 24.33
CA THR A 307 -31.73 -31.90 24.76
C THR A 307 -31.39 -33.37 24.48
N THR A 308 -32.20 -34.29 24.99
CA THR A 308 -32.02 -35.73 24.73
C THR A 308 -32.39 -36.14 23.31
N THR A 309 -33.17 -35.33 22.61
CA THR A 309 -33.51 -35.53 21.20
C THR A 309 -32.46 -34.85 20.34
N ALA A 310 -31.88 -35.58 19.40
CA ALA A 310 -30.95 -35.03 18.44
C ALA A 310 -31.61 -33.89 17.65
N ALA A 311 -31.03 -32.70 17.74
CA ALA A 311 -31.52 -31.49 17.08
C ALA A 311 -30.35 -30.71 16.48
N ALA A 312 -30.63 -29.93 15.43
CA ALA A 312 -29.66 -29.02 14.84
C ALA A 312 -29.47 -27.79 15.74
N TYR A 313 -28.21 -27.46 16.04
CA TYR A 313 -27.81 -26.28 16.78
C TYR A 313 -26.84 -25.45 15.94
N THR A 314 -27.04 -24.14 15.96
CA THR A 314 -26.31 -23.19 15.12
C THR A 314 -25.39 -22.31 15.96
N PHE A 315 -24.15 -22.17 15.53
CA PHE A 315 -23.14 -21.29 16.12
C PHE A 315 -22.72 -20.25 15.09
N GLY A 316 -22.74 -18.96 15.46
CA GLY A 316 -22.49 -17.84 14.53
C GLY A 316 -23.71 -17.36 13.76
N THR A 317 -23.60 -16.15 13.21
CA THR A 317 -24.66 -15.49 12.43
C THR A 317 -24.32 -15.40 10.94
N THR A 318 -25.28 -14.94 10.12
CA THR A 318 -25.13 -14.74 8.67
C THR A 318 -25.59 -13.33 8.27
N GLY A 319 -24.98 -12.74 7.24
CA GLY A 319 -25.69 -11.85 6.30
C GLY A 319 -25.60 -10.32 6.48
N THR A 320 -24.95 -9.76 7.52
CA THR A 320 -24.88 -8.28 7.63
C THR A 320 -23.61 -7.68 8.26
N ALA A 321 -22.68 -8.48 8.79
CA ALA A 321 -21.46 -7.96 9.43
C ALA A 321 -20.34 -9.02 9.46
N ILE A 322 -19.10 -8.57 9.69
CA ILE A 322 -18.01 -9.48 10.07
C ILE A 322 -18.31 -10.14 11.44
N ASP A 323 -18.55 -11.45 11.42
CA ASP A 323 -18.85 -12.29 12.59
C ASP A 323 -18.06 -13.60 12.53
N LEU A 324 -16.90 -13.58 13.17
CA LEU A 324 -16.01 -14.73 13.38
C LEU A 324 -15.93 -15.07 14.87
N TRP A 325 -17.06 -14.91 15.55
CA TRP A 325 -17.24 -15.21 16.97
C TRP A 325 -16.20 -14.50 17.83
N GLN A 326 -15.75 -13.32 17.46
CA GLN A 326 -14.70 -12.58 18.16
C GLN A 326 -15.22 -11.93 19.47
N ALA A 327 -14.36 -11.86 20.48
CA ALA A 327 -14.62 -11.12 21.70
C ALA A 327 -14.64 -9.61 21.42
N ALA A 328 -15.35 -8.84 22.25
CA ALA A 328 -15.43 -7.40 22.09
C ALA A 328 -14.03 -6.76 22.18
N GLY A 329 -13.68 -5.92 21.19
CA GLY A 329 -12.39 -5.23 21.10
C GLY A 329 -11.21 -6.10 20.62
N GLU A 330 -11.46 -7.36 20.26
CA GLU A 330 -10.47 -8.25 19.65
C GLU A 330 -10.71 -8.40 18.14
N ARG A 331 -9.64 -8.66 17.38
CA ARG A 331 -9.72 -8.81 15.93
C ARG A 331 -10.28 -10.20 15.55
N PRO A 332 -10.88 -10.34 14.36
CA PRO A 332 -11.15 -11.66 13.82
C PRO A 332 -9.87 -12.41 13.40
N PRO A 333 -9.93 -13.75 13.26
CA PRO A 333 -8.95 -14.54 12.51
C PRO A 333 -8.78 -13.99 11.08
N ASN A 334 -7.54 -14.03 10.59
CA ASN A 334 -7.19 -13.45 9.30
C ASN A 334 -7.01 -14.48 8.19
N GLY A 335 -6.88 -14.02 6.94
CA GLY A 335 -6.74 -14.90 5.77
C GLY A 335 -5.61 -15.92 5.90
N VAL A 336 -4.46 -15.52 6.45
CA VAL A 336 -3.29 -16.38 6.65
C VAL A 336 -3.49 -17.39 7.80
N GLU A 337 -4.31 -17.04 8.78
CA GLU A 337 -4.69 -17.87 9.93
C GLU A 337 -5.73 -18.93 9.60
N VAL A 338 -6.61 -18.64 8.63
CA VAL A 338 -7.62 -19.58 8.15
C VAL A 338 -7.16 -20.42 6.94
N ALA A 339 -6.04 -20.03 6.33
CA ALA A 339 -5.45 -20.69 5.18
C ALA A 339 -5.06 -22.14 5.45
N THR A 340 -5.26 -23.01 4.45
CA THR A 340 -4.52 -24.28 4.41
C THR A 340 -3.11 -24.03 3.91
N LYS A 341 -2.12 -24.52 4.64
CA LYS A 341 -0.70 -24.43 4.26
C LYS A 341 -0.32 -25.62 3.39
N LEU A 342 0.33 -25.37 2.27
CA LEU A 342 0.74 -26.38 1.27
C LEU A 342 2.20 -26.20 0.89
N GLY A 343 2.90 -27.29 0.60
CA GLY A 343 4.24 -27.21 0.03
C GLY A 343 4.96 -28.55 -0.02
N ASN A 344 6.28 -28.49 0.02
CA ASN A 344 7.15 -29.66 0.04
C ASN A 344 8.11 -29.59 1.21
N VAL A 345 8.39 -30.75 1.82
CA VAL A 345 9.27 -30.90 2.98
C VAL A 345 10.28 -32.02 2.78
N ASN A 346 11.39 -31.93 3.51
CA ASN A 346 12.32 -33.02 3.74
C ASN A 346 12.09 -33.59 5.15
N CYS A 347 12.06 -34.92 5.22
CA CYS A 347 12.12 -35.67 6.47
C CYS A 347 13.43 -36.47 6.50
N ASP A 348 14.17 -36.40 7.59
CA ASP A 348 15.48 -37.08 7.74
C ASP A 348 15.38 -38.45 8.46
N GLY A 349 14.16 -38.93 8.70
CA GLY A 349 13.90 -40.15 9.48
C GLY A 349 13.77 -39.89 10.99
N SER A 350 13.92 -38.65 11.45
CA SER A 350 13.67 -38.23 12.82
C SER A 350 12.31 -37.52 12.97
N SER A 351 12.05 -36.90 14.13
CA SER A 351 10.90 -36.02 14.35
C SER A 351 10.98 -34.70 13.57
N LYS A 352 12.13 -34.37 12.96
CA LYS A 352 12.33 -33.08 12.31
C LYS A 352 11.78 -33.09 10.88
N VAL A 353 11.02 -32.04 10.55
CA VAL A 353 10.49 -31.79 9.22
C VAL A 353 10.93 -30.39 8.79
N THR A 354 11.56 -30.28 7.62
CA THR A 354 12.10 -29.02 7.10
C THR A 354 11.46 -28.67 5.77
N LEU A 355 10.94 -27.46 5.66
CA LEU A 355 10.35 -26.91 4.44
C LEU A 355 11.40 -26.76 3.34
N THR A 356 11.08 -27.18 2.11
CA THR A 356 11.91 -26.95 0.93
C THR A 356 11.31 -25.92 -0.03
N SER A 357 9.98 -25.93 -0.17
CA SER A 357 9.24 -25.02 -1.07
C SER A 357 7.77 -24.96 -0.67
N GLY A 358 7.07 -23.91 -1.12
CA GLY A 358 5.66 -23.67 -0.78
C GLY A 358 5.52 -22.75 0.43
N ASP A 359 4.43 -22.91 1.16
CA ASP A 359 4.04 -22.05 2.26
C ASP A 359 4.89 -22.29 3.51
N PHE A 360 5.11 -21.23 4.28
CA PHE A 360 5.69 -21.36 5.60
C PHE A 360 4.78 -22.10 6.57
N PHE A 361 5.37 -22.83 7.50
CA PHE A 361 4.64 -23.37 8.65
C PHE A 361 4.11 -22.22 9.50
N ALA A 362 2.87 -22.33 9.93
CA ALA A 362 2.31 -21.31 10.81
C ALA A 362 2.92 -21.38 12.19
N THR A 363 3.48 -20.27 12.65
CA THR A 363 4.17 -20.17 13.93
C THR A 363 3.25 -20.14 15.14
N TYR A 364 1.93 -19.98 14.90
CA TYR A 364 0.88 -20.08 15.91
C TYR A 364 0.36 -21.52 16.11
N TRP A 365 0.83 -22.52 15.35
CA TRP A 365 0.46 -23.91 15.60
C TRP A 365 1.05 -24.41 16.92
N ALA A 366 0.19 -25.06 17.70
CA ALA A 366 0.53 -25.55 19.03
C ALA A 366 0.93 -27.04 19.00
N ALA A 367 1.44 -27.53 20.12
CA ALA A 367 1.62 -28.95 20.32
C ALA A 367 0.25 -29.67 20.21
N GLY A 368 0.14 -30.65 19.32
CA GLY A 368 -1.10 -31.35 18.98
C GLY A 368 -1.75 -30.92 17.65
N SER A 369 -1.32 -29.80 17.05
CA SER A 369 -1.75 -29.41 15.69
C SER A 369 -1.40 -30.51 14.69
N THR A 370 -2.14 -30.63 13.59
CA THR A 370 -1.94 -31.72 12.62
C THR A 370 -1.22 -31.23 11.35
N ILE A 371 -0.29 -32.03 10.85
CA ILE A 371 0.35 -31.87 9.54
C ILE A 371 0.31 -33.18 8.77
N THR A 372 -0.17 -33.15 7.53
CA THR A 372 -0.19 -34.31 6.64
C THR A 372 1.05 -34.27 5.74
N ILE A 373 1.87 -35.32 5.74
CA ILE A 373 3.07 -35.44 4.89
C ILE A 373 2.95 -36.72 4.07
N ASN A 374 2.98 -36.58 2.75
CA ASN A 374 2.81 -37.68 1.79
C ASN A 374 1.61 -38.59 2.11
N GLY A 375 0.47 -37.97 2.47
CA GLY A 375 -0.78 -38.66 2.81
C GLY A 375 -0.86 -39.23 4.24
N VAL A 376 0.15 -39.03 5.08
CA VAL A 376 0.17 -39.50 6.49
C VAL A 376 0.06 -38.32 7.45
N ASP A 377 -0.90 -38.37 8.38
CA ASP A 377 -1.07 -37.36 9.43
C ASP A 377 -0.07 -37.55 10.57
N TYR A 378 0.59 -36.47 10.95
CA TYR A 378 1.48 -36.37 12.11
C TYR A 378 0.97 -35.29 13.06
N ALA A 379 1.04 -35.55 14.37
CA ALA A 379 0.82 -34.51 15.37
C ALA A 379 2.11 -33.69 15.57
N ILE A 380 2.00 -32.38 15.52
CA ILE A 380 3.08 -31.42 15.75
C ILE A 380 3.43 -31.43 17.23
N ALA A 381 4.71 -31.58 17.54
CA ALA A 381 5.25 -31.42 18.89
C ALA A 381 5.58 -29.95 19.19
N ALA A 382 6.23 -29.27 18.24
CA ALA A 382 6.54 -27.85 18.33
C ALA A 382 6.89 -27.28 16.94
N VAL A 383 6.51 -26.04 16.69
CA VAL A 383 7.07 -25.25 15.57
C VAL A 383 8.33 -24.56 16.08
N THR A 384 9.45 -24.79 15.40
CA THR A 384 10.75 -24.20 15.78
C THR A 384 11.09 -22.95 14.96
N SER A 385 10.60 -22.88 13.73
CA SER A 385 10.63 -21.70 12.86
C SER A 385 9.57 -21.85 11.78
N GLN A 386 9.38 -20.79 10.99
CA GLN A 386 8.52 -20.82 9.79
C GLN A 386 8.90 -21.91 8.76
N SER A 387 10.09 -22.50 8.86
CA SER A 387 10.61 -23.52 7.91
C SER A 387 10.96 -24.85 8.59
N THR A 388 10.82 -24.98 9.90
CA THR A 388 11.11 -26.22 10.63
C THR A 388 10.08 -26.50 11.71
N VAL A 389 9.49 -27.70 11.65
CA VAL A 389 8.56 -28.23 12.65
C VAL A 389 9.05 -29.57 13.16
N ASN A 390 8.85 -29.84 14.44
CA ASN A 390 9.07 -31.15 15.04
C ASN A 390 7.72 -31.85 15.20
N VAL A 391 7.60 -33.08 14.70
CA VAL A 391 6.45 -33.95 14.89
C VAL A 391 6.68 -34.93 16.05
N THR A 392 5.61 -35.44 16.64
CA THR A 392 5.65 -36.33 17.81
C THR A 392 6.15 -37.73 17.50
N THR A 393 5.95 -38.21 16.26
CA THR A 393 6.44 -39.49 15.76
C THR A 393 7.40 -39.27 14.60
N ALA A 394 8.44 -40.09 14.49
CA ALA A 394 9.44 -39.97 13.42
C ALA A 394 8.78 -39.92 12.03
N CYS A 395 9.10 -38.88 11.25
CA CYS A 395 8.65 -38.77 9.87
C CYS A 395 9.46 -39.69 8.97
N THR A 396 8.79 -40.43 8.09
CA THR A 396 9.47 -41.33 7.14
C THR A 396 10.44 -40.53 6.28
N ALA A 397 11.70 -40.97 6.21
CA ALA A 397 12.75 -40.26 5.47
C ALA A 397 12.40 -40.09 3.98
N GLY A 398 12.60 -38.89 3.45
CA GLY A 398 12.31 -38.56 2.06
C GLY A 398 12.53 -37.08 1.78
N THR A 399 12.72 -36.75 0.50
CA THR A 399 12.98 -35.37 0.04
C THR A 399 11.87 -34.87 -0.86
N GLY A 400 11.50 -33.59 -0.73
CA GLY A 400 10.46 -32.97 -1.55
C GLY A 400 9.06 -33.58 -1.35
N LEU A 401 8.81 -34.21 -0.19
CA LEU A 401 7.53 -34.82 0.16
C LEU A 401 6.45 -33.75 0.22
N ALA A 402 5.33 -33.93 -0.47
CA ALA A 402 4.22 -33.00 -0.39
C ALA A 402 3.66 -32.94 1.05
N TYR A 403 3.43 -31.74 1.57
CA TYR A 403 2.77 -31.53 2.84
C TYR A 403 1.51 -30.67 2.68
N SER A 404 0.54 -30.90 3.56
CA SER A 404 -0.65 -30.06 3.72
C SER A 404 -1.03 -29.97 5.19
N ALA A 405 -1.48 -28.79 5.64
CA ALA A 405 -1.97 -28.61 7.01
C ALA A 405 -3.17 -27.66 7.05
N THR A 406 -4.31 -28.18 7.49
CA THR A 406 -5.54 -27.42 7.77
C THR A 406 -5.85 -27.55 9.25
N ASN A 407 -5.59 -26.48 9.99
CA ASN A 407 -5.81 -26.42 11.44
C ASN A 407 -6.87 -25.37 11.84
N PHE A 408 -7.43 -24.65 10.86
CA PHE A 408 -8.60 -23.81 11.07
C PHE A 408 -9.90 -24.64 11.09
N GLY A 409 -10.80 -24.31 12.02
CA GLY A 409 -12.08 -24.99 12.13
C GLY A 409 -12.83 -24.65 13.42
N VAL A 410 -13.66 -25.60 13.86
CA VAL A 410 -14.45 -25.49 15.10
C VAL A 410 -13.98 -26.54 16.09
N LEU A 411 -13.70 -26.12 17.33
CA LEU A 411 -13.51 -27.02 18.45
C LEU A 411 -14.79 -27.15 19.26
N ILE A 412 -15.19 -28.38 19.54
CA ILE A 412 -16.35 -28.71 20.37
C ILE A 412 -15.88 -29.47 21.60
N ARG A 413 -16.39 -29.09 22.77
CA ARG A 413 -16.17 -29.85 24.01
C ARG A 413 -17.40 -29.80 24.90
N LYS A 414 -17.45 -30.70 25.88
CA LYS A 414 -18.42 -30.63 26.96
C LYS A 414 -18.08 -29.49 27.92
N LYS A 415 -19.07 -28.80 28.49
CA LYS A 415 -18.82 -27.70 29.45
C LYS A 415 -18.24 -28.22 30.77
N THR A 416 -18.86 -29.25 31.35
CA THR A 416 -18.49 -29.81 32.66
C THR A 416 -18.20 -31.31 32.58
N ALA A 417 -17.30 -31.80 33.43
CA ALA A 417 -17.03 -33.23 33.53
C ALA A 417 -18.21 -33.90 34.27
N SER A 418 -19.16 -34.47 33.52
CA SER A 418 -20.28 -35.25 34.09
C SER A 418 -20.39 -36.62 33.42
N ALA A 419 -21.04 -37.56 34.10
CA ALA A 419 -21.28 -38.93 33.63
C ALA A 419 -22.23 -39.01 32.41
N ASP A 420 -22.89 -37.91 32.04
CA ASP A 420 -23.75 -37.87 30.86
C ASP A 420 -22.92 -37.86 29.56
N SER A 421 -23.40 -38.46 28.47
CA SER A 421 -22.73 -38.34 27.17
C SER A 421 -23.26 -37.16 26.37
N ILE A 422 -22.41 -36.49 25.61
CA ILE A 422 -22.80 -35.62 24.49
C ILE A 422 -22.47 -36.33 23.19
N SER A 423 -23.36 -36.25 22.20
CA SER A 423 -23.17 -36.82 20.86
C SER A 423 -23.35 -35.76 19.77
N VAL A 424 -22.54 -35.81 18.70
CA VAL A 424 -22.55 -34.89 17.55
C VAL A 424 -22.53 -35.68 16.24
N GLN A 425 -23.34 -35.27 15.26
CA GLN A 425 -23.44 -35.84 13.91
C GLN A 425 -23.92 -34.79 12.89
N ALA A 426 -23.89 -35.12 11.60
CA ALA A 426 -24.38 -34.30 10.49
C ALA A 426 -23.98 -32.81 10.61
N SER A 427 -22.67 -32.58 10.63
CA SER A 427 -22.09 -31.24 10.86
C SER A 427 -21.83 -30.51 9.54
N PHE A 428 -22.28 -29.26 9.46
CA PHE A 428 -22.13 -28.39 8.29
C PHE A 428 -21.54 -27.03 8.67
N SER A 429 -20.88 -26.39 7.70
CA SER A 429 -20.42 -25.00 7.79
C SER A 429 -21.07 -24.14 6.70
N ASN A 430 -21.37 -22.90 7.07
CA ASN A 430 -21.70 -21.79 6.18
C ASN A 430 -20.66 -20.71 6.37
N TYR A 431 -20.23 -20.05 5.30
CA TYR A 431 -19.33 -18.92 5.39
C TYR A 431 -19.46 -18.01 4.17
N GLN A 432 -19.03 -16.76 4.34
CA GLN A 432 -18.86 -15.79 3.26
C GLN A 432 -17.45 -15.22 3.34
N MET A 433 -16.84 -15.05 2.18
CA MET A 433 -15.59 -14.34 2.07
C MET A 433 -15.82 -12.95 1.50
N GLY A 434 -15.01 -11.98 1.94
CA GLY A 434 -14.89 -10.67 1.31
C GLY A 434 -13.71 -10.63 0.36
N VAL A 435 -13.78 -9.76 -0.64
CA VAL A 435 -12.65 -9.42 -1.52
C VAL A 435 -12.51 -7.92 -1.50
N PHE A 436 -11.30 -7.43 -1.27
CA PHE A 436 -11.08 -5.99 -1.29
C PHE A 436 -10.93 -5.47 -2.73
N PRO A 437 -11.44 -4.26 -3.02
CA PRO A 437 -11.16 -3.63 -4.29
C PRO A 437 -9.66 -3.38 -4.43
N PHE A 438 -9.14 -3.74 -5.59
CA PHE A 438 -7.77 -3.55 -5.99
C PHE A 438 -7.77 -2.78 -7.32
N TRP A 439 -6.75 -1.98 -7.56
CA TRP A 439 -6.54 -1.28 -8.83
C TRP A 439 -5.21 -1.73 -9.45
N ASP A 440 -4.92 -1.30 -10.66
CA ASP A 440 -3.75 -1.76 -11.43
C ASP A 440 -2.40 -1.42 -10.74
N TYR A 441 -1.25 -1.61 -11.39
CA TYR A 441 0.06 -1.47 -10.76
C TYR A 441 0.78 -0.14 -11.08
N THR A 442 0.07 0.87 -11.61
CA THR A 442 0.66 2.19 -11.91
C THR A 442 -0.20 3.37 -11.46
N GLY A 443 0.46 4.45 -11.05
CA GLY A 443 -0.17 5.74 -10.73
C GLY A 443 -0.55 6.58 -11.95
N ALA A 444 -0.36 6.07 -13.17
CA ALA A 444 -0.61 6.81 -14.40
C ALA A 444 -2.09 6.92 -14.78
N PHE A 445 -2.94 5.97 -14.37
CA PHE A 445 -4.34 5.92 -14.75
C PHE A 445 -5.23 6.61 -13.73
N ASP A 446 -6.35 7.21 -14.16
CA ASP A 446 -7.36 7.68 -13.21
C ASP A 446 -8.41 6.61 -12.93
N LEU A 447 -8.92 6.63 -11.69
CA LEU A 447 -9.99 5.73 -11.26
C LEU A 447 -11.37 6.40 -11.25
N CYS A 448 -11.42 7.73 -11.33
CA CYS A 448 -12.62 8.53 -11.11
C CYS A 448 -13.00 9.40 -12.30
N GLY A 449 -14.30 9.48 -12.61
CA GLY A 449 -14.89 10.40 -13.58
C GLY A 449 -14.40 11.84 -13.38
N PRO A 450 -13.95 12.58 -14.42
CA PRO A 450 -13.32 13.88 -14.24
C PRO A 450 -14.31 14.99 -13.81
N THR A 451 -15.61 14.78 -14.05
CA THR A 451 -16.68 15.74 -13.76
C THR A 451 -17.51 15.28 -12.56
N PRO A 452 -17.83 16.15 -11.59
CA PRO A 452 -18.65 15.73 -10.46
C PRO A 452 -20.14 15.56 -10.85
N VAL A 453 -20.79 14.57 -10.25
CA VAL A 453 -22.24 14.33 -10.29
C VAL A 453 -22.85 14.52 -8.89
N THR A 454 -24.16 14.78 -8.83
CA THR A 454 -24.86 15.00 -7.55
C THR A 454 -25.12 13.67 -6.83
N GLY A 455 -24.65 13.53 -5.60
CA GLY A 455 -24.87 12.34 -4.79
C GLY A 455 -26.09 12.40 -3.87
N PRO A 456 -26.21 11.45 -2.93
CA PRO A 456 -27.41 11.26 -2.09
C PRO A 456 -27.74 12.46 -1.19
N THR A 457 -26.70 13.19 -0.77
CA THR A 457 -26.78 14.32 0.15
C THR A 457 -27.03 15.65 -0.57
N GLY A 458 -27.10 15.64 -1.92
CA GLY A 458 -27.18 16.84 -2.75
C GLY A 458 -25.82 17.51 -3.02
N ASN A 459 -24.73 16.99 -2.45
CA ASN A 459 -23.37 17.48 -2.70
C ASN A 459 -22.84 16.98 -4.06
N PRO A 460 -21.89 17.71 -4.69
CA PRO A 460 -21.13 17.21 -5.84
C PRO A 460 -20.12 16.14 -5.40
N GLY A 461 -19.90 15.12 -6.23
CA GLY A 461 -18.92 14.07 -5.98
C GLY A 461 -18.58 13.28 -7.23
N TYR A 462 -17.64 12.34 -7.12
CA TYR A 462 -17.05 11.64 -8.25
C TYR A 462 -17.41 10.16 -8.23
N ASN A 463 -17.84 9.63 -9.38
CA ASN A 463 -17.96 8.19 -9.59
C ASN A 463 -16.55 7.60 -9.81
N CYS A 464 -16.18 6.57 -9.06
CA CYS A 464 -14.88 5.93 -9.12
C CYS A 464 -15.04 4.41 -9.24
N ALA A 465 -14.32 3.81 -10.19
CA ALA A 465 -14.32 2.39 -10.48
C ALA A 465 -12.91 1.82 -10.30
N PHE A 466 -12.85 0.56 -9.86
CA PHE A 466 -11.60 -0.17 -9.63
C PHE A 466 -11.42 -1.24 -10.74
N THR A 467 -10.37 -2.06 -10.73
CA THR A 467 -10.15 -3.11 -11.76
C THR A 467 -10.64 -4.52 -11.35
N GLN A 468 -10.90 -5.41 -12.32
CA GLN A 468 -11.35 -6.82 -12.17
C GLN A 468 -12.78 -7.05 -11.64
N SER A 469 -13.76 -6.50 -12.36
CA SER A 469 -15.21 -6.51 -12.04
C SER A 469 -15.58 -6.06 -10.62
N PRO A 470 -15.17 -4.86 -10.17
CA PRO A 470 -15.32 -4.44 -8.78
C PRO A 470 -16.53 -3.51 -8.55
N PRO A 471 -16.76 -3.11 -7.29
CA PRO A 471 -17.72 -2.07 -6.96
C PRO A 471 -17.43 -0.71 -7.62
N ILE A 472 -18.49 0.07 -7.84
CA ILE A 472 -18.41 1.51 -8.17
C ILE A 472 -18.83 2.31 -6.93
N TYR A 473 -18.02 3.32 -6.62
CA TYR A 473 -18.25 4.23 -5.50
C TYR A 473 -18.55 5.63 -6.03
N TRP A 474 -19.47 6.33 -5.37
CA TRP A 474 -19.55 7.78 -5.44
C TRP A 474 -18.84 8.37 -4.23
N ILE A 475 -17.99 9.38 -4.46
CA ILE A 475 -17.17 10.03 -3.41
C ILE A 475 -17.51 11.52 -3.38
N ASP A 476 -18.02 11.99 -2.24
CA ASP A 476 -18.31 13.41 -1.99
C ASP A 476 -17.03 14.25 -2.11
N ALA A 477 -17.02 15.21 -3.03
CA ALA A 477 -15.85 16.03 -3.33
C ALA A 477 -15.46 16.96 -2.17
N VAL A 478 -16.36 17.23 -1.23
CA VAL A 478 -16.15 18.15 -0.10
C VAL A 478 -15.79 17.38 1.16
N THR A 479 -16.58 16.36 1.49
CA THR A 479 -16.53 15.67 2.77
C THR A 479 -15.73 14.37 2.73
N GLY A 480 -15.54 13.79 1.54
CA GLY A 480 -14.95 12.46 1.34
C GLY A 480 -15.87 11.32 1.81
N GLU A 481 -17.13 11.61 2.16
CA GLU A 481 -18.15 10.57 2.36
C GLU A 481 -18.29 9.76 1.07
N SER A 482 -18.40 8.45 1.21
CA SER A 482 -18.48 7.57 0.06
C SER A 482 -19.67 6.63 0.16
N HIS A 483 -20.25 6.32 -0.99
CA HIS A 483 -21.35 5.38 -1.12
C HIS A 483 -21.04 4.41 -2.25
N MET A 484 -21.04 3.13 -1.93
CA MET A 484 -20.95 2.09 -2.95
C MET A 484 -22.33 1.89 -3.58
N PHE A 485 -22.56 2.42 -4.78
CA PHE A 485 -23.87 2.36 -5.43
C PHE A 485 -24.01 1.17 -6.41
N SER A 486 -22.90 0.46 -6.68
CA SER A 486 -22.89 -0.77 -7.46
C SER A 486 -21.86 -1.74 -6.88
N ARG A 487 -22.26 -2.98 -6.58
CA ARG A 487 -21.33 -4.07 -6.16
C ARG A 487 -20.65 -4.76 -7.33
N TYR A 488 -21.38 -4.86 -8.43
CA TYR A 488 -20.95 -5.51 -9.66
C TYR A 488 -21.66 -4.82 -10.83
N PHE A 489 -20.87 -4.38 -11.82
CA PHE A 489 -21.39 -3.64 -12.98
C PHE A 489 -21.20 -4.39 -14.31
N GLY A 490 -21.18 -5.73 -14.29
CA GLY A 490 -21.16 -6.53 -15.51
C GLY A 490 -22.32 -6.19 -16.46
N GLY A 491 -22.08 -6.35 -17.75
CA GLY A 491 -23.06 -6.05 -18.79
C GLY A 491 -24.29 -6.98 -18.77
N PRO A 492 -25.27 -6.75 -19.67
CA PRO A 492 -26.47 -7.59 -19.76
C PRO A 492 -26.11 -9.07 -19.93
N ALA A 493 -26.98 -9.98 -19.49
CA ALA A 493 -26.74 -11.44 -19.44
C ALA A 493 -25.94 -11.97 -20.65
N GLY A 494 -24.66 -12.32 -20.42
CA GLY A 494 -23.70 -12.75 -21.45
C GLY A 494 -22.52 -11.80 -21.72
N ALA A 495 -22.57 -10.55 -21.24
CA ALA A 495 -21.53 -9.53 -21.36
C ALA A 495 -20.77 -9.34 -20.03
N ASN A 496 -20.03 -10.36 -19.58
CA ASN A 496 -19.47 -10.45 -18.22
C ASN A 496 -18.32 -9.48 -17.87
N ASN A 497 -18.03 -8.45 -18.68
CA ASN A 497 -16.69 -7.84 -18.71
C ASN A 497 -16.64 -6.31 -18.67
N CYS A 498 -17.64 -5.63 -18.11
CA CYS A 498 -17.57 -4.18 -18.00
C CYS A 498 -16.50 -3.65 -17.04
N GLY A 499 -16.03 -4.45 -16.07
CA GLY A 499 -14.97 -4.06 -15.12
C GLY A 499 -13.56 -4.54 -15.47
N VAL A 500 -13.24 -4.71 -16.76
CA VAL A 500 -11.88 -5.07 -17.21
C VAL A 500 -11.34 -3.98 -18.13
N SER A 501 -10.68 -3.00 -17.52
CA SER A 501 -9.96 -1.90 -18.16
C SER A 501 -8.68 -1.61 -17.36
N ASP A 502 -7.74 -0.89 -17.97
CA ASP A 502 -6.55 -0.40 -17.25
C ASP A 502 -6.84 0.97 -16.60
N SER A 503 -7.73 1.77 -17.19
CA SER A 503 -8.00 3.14 -16.80
C SER A 503 -9.48 3.46 -16.61
N ILE A 504 -9.76 4.74 -16.34
CA ILE A 504 -11.08 5.35 -16.22
C ILE A 504 -12.04 4.91 -17.32
N ILE A 505 -13.27 4.60 -16.93
CA ILE A 505 -14.31 4.12 -17.85
C ILE A 505 -15.45 5.11 -18.05
N PHE A 506 -15.45 6.21 -17.30
CA PHE A 506 -16.54 7.17 -17.26
C PHE A 506 -16.49 8.12 -18.43
N ASP A 507 -17.67 8.56 -18.88
CA ASP A 507 -17.79 9.66 -19.81
C ASP A 507 -17.21 10.95 -19.20
N SER A 508 -16.51 11.74 -20.00
CA SER A 508 -15.82 12.94 -19.52
C SER A 508 -16.78 14.06 -19.12
N VAL A 509 -18.01 14.06 -19.64
CA VAL A 509 -19.02 15.10 -19.39
C VAL A 509 -20.05 14.63 -18.37
N ASN A 510 -20.54 13.40 -18.49
CA ASN A 510 -21.52 12.85 -17.56
C ASN A 510 -21.07 11.49 -16.99
N PRO A 511 -20.38 11.46 -15.85
CA PRO A 511 -19.91 10.20 -15.24
C PRO A 511 -20.99 9.24 -14.73
N ASP A 512 -22.28 9.56 -14.83
CA ASP A 512 -23.35 8.54 -14.74
C ASP A 512 -23.40 7.65 -15.98
N ILE A 513 -22.66 8.01 -17.02
CA ILE A 513 -22.39 7.19 -18.19
C ILE A 513 -20.98 6.58 -18.04
N TRP A 514 -20.86 5.29 -18.31
CA TRP A 514 -19.57 4.61 -18.47
C TRP A 514 -19.58 3.70 -19.68
N TYR A 515 -18.38 3.34 -20.14
CA TYR A 515 -18.17 2.54 -21.33
C TYR A 515 -17.54 1.20 -20.96
N CYS A 516 -17.89 0.18 -21.72
CA CYS A 516 -17.33 -1.15 -21.53
C CYS A 516 -17.37 -2.02 -22.79
N ARG A 517 -16.87 -3.25 -22.66
CA ARG A 517 -16.82 -4.28 -23.70
C ARG A 517 -17.89 -5.35 -23.50
N GLY A 518 -18.59 -5.73 -24.58
CA GLY A 518 -19.72 -6.66 -24.55
C GLY A 518 -19.47 -8.17 -24.60
N SER A 519 -18.24 -8.69 -24.83
CA SER A 519 -17.94 -10.15 -24.82
C SER A 519 -16.44 -10.47 -24.81
N THR A 520 -16.00 -11.59 -24.21
CA THR A 520 -14.58 -12.04 -24.16
C THR A 520 -14.20 -13.16 -25.10
N ALA A 521 -15.15 -13.84 -25.73
CA ALA A 521 -14.85 -15.05 -26.49
C ALA A 521 -14.04 -14.72 -27.77
N PHE A 522 -12.91 -15.40 -27.93
CA PHE A 522 -12.05 -15.30 -29.11
C PHE A 522 -12.86 -15.66 -30.37
N GLY A 523 -12.81 -14.80 -31.40
CA GLY A 523 -13.59 -14.98 -32.63
C GLY A 523 -15.07 -14.56 -32.56
N VAL A 524 -15.53 -13.95 -31.46
CA VAL A 524 -16.87 -13.35 -31.37
C VAL A 524 -16.80 -11.84 -31.66
N PRO A 525 -17.74 -11.28 -32.47
CA PRO A 525 -17.83 -9.85 -32.74
C PRO A 525 -17.75 -8.99 -31.46
N GLN A 526 -16.76 -8.10 -31.40
CA GLN A 526 -16.53 -7.23 -30.24
C GLN A 526 -17.39 -5.98 -30.35
N GLN A 527 -18.28 -5.78 -29.38
CA GLN A 527 -19.23 -4.67 -29.34
C GLN A 527 -18.93 -3.78 -28.13
N PRO A 528 -18.48 -2.52 -28.32
CA PRO A 528 -18.44 -1.55 -27.25
C PRO A 528 -19.85 -1.19 -26.80
N LEU A 529 -20.02 -1.07 -25.48
CA LEU A 529 -21.27 -0.76 -24.82
C LEU A 529 -21.14 0.58 -24.09
N ARG A 530 -22.23 1.33 -24.10
CA ARG A 530 -22.45 2.49 -23.23
C ARG A 530 -23.48 2.10 -22.18
N ALA A 531 -23.14 2.25 -20.92
CA ALA A 531 -24.03 2.09 -19.79
C ALA A 531 -24.43 3.48 -19.26
N HIS A 532 -25.69 3.69 -18.95
CA HIS A 532 -26.20 4.91 -18.33
C HIS A 532 -26.93 4.56 -17.05
N TYR A 533 -26.45 5.08 -15.93
CA TYR A 533 -27.05 4.93 -14.62
C TYR A 533 -28.11 5.99 -14.37
N TYR A 534 -29.24 5.54 -13.84
CA TYR A 534 -30.30 6.37 -13.31
C TYR A 534 -30.45 6.05 -11.84
N GLY A 535 -30.00 6.94 -10.95
CA GLY A 535 -30.13 6.79 -9.51
C GLY A 535 -29.60 8.00 -8.76
N ASN A 536 -29.56 7.92 -7.43
CA ASN A 536 -29.08 8.99 -6.55
C ASN A 536 -27.75 8.62 -5.86
N HIS A 537 -27.08 7.55 -6.32
CA HIS A 537 -25.80 7.06 -5.81
C HIS A 537 -25.83 6.60 -4.34
N SER A 538 -27.02 6.32 -3.79
CA SER A 538 -27.12 5.73 -2.45
C SER A 538 -26.66 4.28 -2.47
N GLU A 539 -26.19 3.78 -1.32
CA GLU A 539 -25.89 2.37 -1.18
C GLU A 539 -27.17 1.52 -1.39
N PRO A 540 -27.09 0.40 -2.14
CA PRO A 540 -28.22 -0.50 -2.33
C PRO A 540 -28.78 -1.00 -1.00
N THR A 541 -30.11 -0.97 -0.85
CA THR A 541 -30.82 -1.40 0.38
C THR A 541 -31.14 -2.90 0.40
N ASN A 542 -30.87 -3.63 -0.69
CA ASN A 542 -31.20 -5.04 -0.80
C ASN A 542 -30.26 -5.89 0.07
N THR A 543 -30.84 -6.87 0.78
CA THR A 543 -30.13 -7.93 1.47
C THR A 543 -29.34 -8.78 0.47
N GLN A 544 -28.05 -8.98 0.73
CA GLN A 544 -27.21 -9.99 0.07
C GLN A 544 -28.00 -11.30 -0.04
N TYR A 545 -28.20 -11.84 -1.25
CA TYR A 545 -28.93 -13.10 -1.39
C TYR A 545 -27.99 -14.25 -0.98
N PRO A 546 -28.34 -15.07 0.03
CA PRO A 546 -27.50 -16.20 0.42
C PRO A 546 -27.52 -17.29 -0.68
N GLY A 547 -26.36 -17.74 -1.15
CA GLY A 547 -26.23 -19.01 -1.88
C GLY A 547 -25.85 -18.97 -3.36
N HIS A 548 -25.35 -17.84 -3.89
CA HIS A 548 -24.73 -17.79 -5.22
C HIS A 548 -23.29 -17.25 -5.14
N PHE A 549 -22.41 -17.66 -6.07
CA PHE A 549 -21.19 -16.91 -6.36
C PHE A 549 -21.62 -15.52 -6.86
N GLU A 550 -21.70 -14.50 -6.00
CA GLU A 550 -22.19 -13.20 -6.43
C GLU A 550 -21.08 -12.34 -7.06
N GLU A 551 -20.65 -12.76 -8.26
CA GLU A 551 -20.37 -11.83 -9.37
C GLU A 551 -21.71 -11.36 -10.02
N GLY A 552 -22.82 -11.37 -9.28
CA GLY A 552 -24.17 -11.46 -9.86
C GLY A 552 -25.21 -10.48 -9.32
N GLU A 553 -24.92 -9.64 -8.31
CA GLU A 553 -25.80 -8.49 -8.00
C GLU A 553 -25.62 -7.45 -9.11
N GLN A 554 -26.17 -7.75 -10.28
CA GLN A 554 -26.22 -6.84 -11.40
C GLN A 554 -27.13 -5.67 -11.01
N MET A 555 -26.69 -4.46 -11.30
CA MET A 555 -27.56 -3.30 -11.24
C MET A 555 -28.84 -3.60 -12.04
N GLN A 556 -30.00 -3.30 -11.46
CA GLN A 556 -31.28 -3.56 -12.09
C GLN A 556 -31.34 -2.90 -13.47
N LEU A 557 -31.73 -3.65 -14.51
CA LEU A 557 -31.96 -3.05 -15.83
C LEU A 557 -33.19 -2.15 -15.78
N CYS A 558 -33.13 -1.00 -16.45
CA CYS A 558 -34.30 -0.10 -16.52
C CYS A 558 -35.47 -0.76 -17.27
N ASP A 559 -36.67 -0.70 -16.70
CA ASP A 559 -37.91 -1.22 -17.33
C ASP A 559 -38.47 -0.19 -18.34
N GLY A 560 -37.99 -0.26 -19.58
CA GLY A 560 -38.42 0.62 -20.67
C GLY A 560 -37.70 1.98 -20.75
N SER A 561 -38.33 2.95 -21.42
CA SER A 561 -37.73 4.27 -21.73
C SER A 561 -37.97 5.35 -20.67
N VAL A 562 -38.66 5.03 -19.57
CA VAL A 562 -38.95 5.97 -18.47
C VAL A 562 -38.31 5.42 -17.20
N PRO A 563 -37.22 6.04 -16.69
CA PRO A 563 -36.60 5.63 -15.45
C PRO A 563 -37.62 5.73 -14.29
N PRO A 564 -37.77 4.70 -13.44
CA PRO A 564 -38.62 4.80 -12.27
C PRO A 564 -38.10 5.89 -11.32
N THR A 565 -39.00 6.72 -10.79
CA THR A 565 -38.66 7.66 -9.72
C THR A 565 -38.32 6.85 -8.47
N ASN A 566 -37.08 6.98 -7.96
CA ASN A 566 -36.59 6.35 -6.73
C ASN A 566 -36.20 4.85 -6.81
N GLN A 567 -35.97 4.25 -7.99
CA GLN A 567 -35.30 2.95 -8.09
C GLN A 567 -34.05 3.04 -8.96
N PRO A 568 -32.84 2.75 -8.43
CA PRO A 568 -31.62 2.79 -9.22
C PRO A 568 -31.66 1.73 -10.33
N CYS A 569 -31.39 2.13 -11.57
CA CYS A 569 -31.32 1.21 -12.70
C CYS A 569 -30.22 1.60 -13.70
N VAL A 570 -29.82 0.67 -14.57
CA VAL A 570 -28.84 0.88 -15.63
C VAL A 570 -29.43 0.54 -17.01
N GLN A 571 -29.10 1.35 -18.01
CA GLN A 571 -29.45 1.12 -19.41
C GLN A 571 -28.18 0.89 -20.24
N TYR A 572 -28.12 -0.22 -20.98
CA TYR A 572 -27.01 -0.51 -21.90
C TYR A 572 -27.39 -0.21 -23.35
N THR A 573 -26.51 0.47 -24.09
CA THR A 573 -26.61 0.72 -25.53
C THR A 573 -25.41 0.08 -26.24
N ASN A 574 -25.66 -0.71 -27.27
CA ASN A 574 -24.59 -1.16 -28.18
C ASN A 574 -24.20 -0.01 -29.12
N LEU A 575 -22.92 0.38 -29.10
CA LEU A 575 -22.40 1.53 -29.83
C LEU A 575 -22.09 1.24 -31.31
N VAL A 576 -22.10 -0.02 -31.75
CA VAL A 576 -21.82 -0.39 -33.16
C VAL A 576 -23.02 -1.03 -33.87
N GLY A 577 -24.16 -1.13 -33.20
CA GLY A 577 -25.38 -1.71 -33.77
C GLY A 577 -25.17 -3.14 -34.26
N THR A 578 -25.45 -3.40 -35.54
CA THR A 578 -25.24 -4.72 -36.17
C THR A 578 -23.83 -4.94 -36.72
N SER A 579 -22.95 -3.93 -36.63
CA SER A 579 -21.53 -4.02 -37.04
C SER A 579 -20.66 -4.60 -35.91
N ASP A 580 -19.34 -4.57 -36.10
CA ASP A 580 -18.34 -4.93 -35.11
C ASP A 580 -17.07 -4.07 -35.26
N MET A 581 -16.27 -3.98 -34.20
CA MET A 581 -15.05 -3.15 -34.19
C MET A 581 -14.05 -3.54 -35.28
N GLY A 582 -13.85 -4.84 -35.55
CA GLY A 582 -12.93 -5.29 -36.59
C GLY A 582 -13.36 -4.85 -37.99
N THR A 583 -14.66 -4.89 -38.27
CA THR A 583 -15.24 -4.41 -39.52
C THR A 583 -15.13 -2.89 -39.65
N LEU A 584 -15.40 -2.12 -38.59
CA LEU A 584 -15.23 -0.67 -38.61
C LEU A 584 -13.76 -0.26 -38.78
N THR A 585 -12.83 -0.90 -38.06
CA THR A 585 -11.39 -0.62 -38.19
C THR A 585 -10.86 -0.99 -39.57
N ALA A 586 -11.28 -2.10 -40.17
CA ALA A 586 -10.89 -2.46 -41.54
C ALA A 586 -11.47 -1.52 -42.61
N ALA A 587 -12.66 -0.94 -42.36
CA ALA A 587 -13.23 0.07 -43.24
C ALA A 587 -12.48 1.41 -43.11
N PHE A 588 -12.04 1.76 -41.90
CA PHE A 588 -11.20 2.93 -41.64
C PHE A 588 -9.82 2.78 -42.27
N ASP A 589 -9.06 1.75 -41.89
CA ASP A 589 -7.73 1.45 -42.44
C ASP A 589 -7.73 0.07 -43.12
N THR A 590 -7.65 0.08 -44.45
CA THR A 590 -7.68 -1.14 -45.28
C THR A 590 -6.48 -2.08 -45.06
N THR A 591 -5.42 -1.64 -44.38
CA THR A 591 -4.28 -2.49 -44.02
C THR A 591 -4.52 -3.31 -42.74
N PHE A 592 -5.59 -3.01 -41.99
CA PHE A 592 -5.98 -3.78 -40.81
C PHE A 592 -6.50 -5.18 -41.20
N GLN A 593 -5.78 -6.21 -40.75
CA GLN A 593 -6.11 -7.61 -41.02
C GLN A 593 -7.07 -8.15 -39.94
N LYS A 594 -8.37 -7.92 -40.11
CA LYS A 594 -9.38 -8.28 -39.10
C LYS A 594 -9.41 -9.77 -38.72
N ASP A 595 -8.95 -10.66 -39.60
CA ASP A 595 -8.87 -12.09 -39.32
C ASP A 595 -7.67 -12.49 -38.45
N ARG A 596 -6.68 -11.58 -38.28
CA ARG A 596 -5.47 -11.79 -37.46
C ARG A 596 -5.46 -10.99 -36.16
N TYR A 597 -6.28 -9.94 -36.07
CA TYR A 597 -6.35 -9.01 -34.93
C TYR A 597 -7.76 -9.04 -34.33
N LEU A 598 -8.05 -10.12 -33.60
CA LEU A 598 -9.43 -10.47 -33.18
C LEU A 598 -9.79 -9.96 -31.77
N PHE A 599 -8.82 -9.57 -30.96
CA PHE A 599 -9.04 -9.25 -29.55
C PHE A 599 -8.89 -7.76 -29.25
N PHE A 600 -10.00 -7.03 -29.21
CA PHE A 600 -10.05 -5.63 -28.81
C PHE A 600 -10.13 -5.53 -27.29
N TYR A 601 -9.00 -5.24 -26.65
CA TYR A 601 -8.92 -4.95 -25.23
C TYR A 601 -9.24 -3.47 -25.00
N PHE A 602 -10.27 -3.18 -24.21
CA PHE A 602 -10.63 -1.81 -23.83
C PHE A 602 -9.66 -1.33 -22.75
N VAL A 603 -8.84 -0.33 -23.08
CA VAL A 603 -7.87 0.26 -22.14
C VAL A 603 -8.61 1.20 -21.17
N GLY A 604 -9.48 2.04 -21.72
CA GLY A 604 -10.33 2.97 -20.98
C GLY A 604 -10.67 4.21 -21.82
N MET A 605 -11.09 5.28 -21.15
CA MET A 605 -11.50 6.55 -21.74
C MET A 605 -10.39 7.60 -21.62
N GLU A 606 -10.03 8.22 -22.74
CA GLU A 606 -9.08 9.33 -22.78
C GLU A 606 -9.70 10.52 -23.53
N ASN A 607 -9.90 11.65 -22.85
CA ASN A 607 -10.52 12.85 -23.44
C ASN A 607 -11.87 12.60 -24.14
N GLY A 608 -12.67 11.65 -23.63
CA GLY A 608 -13.95 11.26 -24.24
C GLY A 608 -13.84 10.23 -25.38
N ILE A 609 -12.65 9.72 -25.66
CA ILE A 609 -12.37 8.70 -26.68
C ILE A 609 -12.12 7.35 -26.03
N MET A 610 -12.74 6.29 -26.57
CA MET A 610 -12.44 4.92 -26.16
C MET A 610 -11.14 4.44 -26.81
N VAL A 611 -10.18 3.98 -26.00
CA VAL A 611 -8.89 3.47 -26.45
C VAL A 611 -8.88 1.94 -26.42
N PHE A 612 -8.47 1.31 -27.53
CA PHE A 612 -8.37 -0.14 -27.65
C PHE A 612 -6.96 -0.62 -28.03
N ARG A 613 -6.52 -1.70 -27.38
CA ARG A 613 -5.36 -2.51 -27.79
C ARG A 613 -5.82 -3.73 -28.55
N VAL A 614 -5.18 -4.02 -29.69
CA VAL A 614 -5.53 -5.18 -30.53
C VAL A 614 -4.27 -5.98 -30.88
N TRP A 615 -3.98 -7.01 -30.10
CA TRP A 615 -2.79 -7.85 -30.26
C TRP A 615 -2.94 -8.92 -31.34
N ARG A 616 -1.80 -9.37 -31.88
CA ARG A 616 -1.74 -10.51 -32.81
C ARG A 616 -1.79 -11.87 -32.09
N GLY A 617 -0.99 -12.08 -31.04
CA GLY A 617 -0.95 -13.36 -30.28
C GLY A 617 -1.05 -13.22 -28.77
N GLY A 618 -1.24 -12.00 -28.26
CA GLY A 618 -1.38 -11.68 -26.84
C GLY A 618 -0.53 -10.49 -26.41
N ASN A 619 -0.45 -10.27 -25.10
CA ASN A 619 0.35 -9.18 -24.54
C ASN A 619 1.81 -9.23 -25.04
N ASN A 620 2.44 -8.06 -25.20
CA ASN A 620 3.81 -7.92 -25.71
C ASN A 620 4.03 -8.36 -27.18
N SER A 621 2.98 -8.60 -27.97
CA SER A 621 3.10 -8.85 -29.42
C SER A 621 2.93 -7.58 -30.26
N VAL A 622 3.23 -7.66 -31.56
CA VAL A 622 2.83 -6.62 -32.52
C VAL A 622 1.31 -6.39 -32.45
N ALA A 623 0.89 -5.13 -32.35
CA ALA A 623 -0.51 -4.80 -32.05
C ALA A 623 -0.95 -3.47 -32.65
N TRP A 624 -2.25 -3.31 -32.83
CA TRP A 624 -2.87 -2.03 -33.18
C TRP A 624 -3.31 -1.27 -31.93
N THR A 625 -3.19 0.05 -31.99
CA THR A 625 -3.95 0.98 -31.14
C THR A 625 -5.11 1.53 -31.97
N VAL A 626 -6.33 1.38 -31.48
CA VAL A 626 -7.55 1.87 -32.16
C VAL A 626 -8.29 2.84 -31.24
N LEU A 627 -8.65 4.00 -31.79
CA LEU A 627 -9.36 5.07 -31.11
C LEU A 627 -10.78 5.19 -31.66
N PHE A 628 -11.76 5.09 -30.77
CA PHE A 628 -13.18 5.13 -31.11
C PHE A 628 -13.89 6.25 -30.35
N ASP A 629 -14.51 7.18 -31.08
CA ASP A 629 -15.35 8.21 -30.50
C ASP A 629 -16.80 7.69 -30.41
N PRO A 630 -17.34 7.50 -29.19
CA PRO A 630 -18.70 6.97 -29.00
C PRO A 630 -19.80 7.98 -29.34
N ASN A 631 -19.47 9.25 -29.55
CA ASN A 631 -20.42 10.35 -29.78
C ASN A 631 -20.33 10.93 -31.21
N ALA A 632 -19.23 10.71 -31.92
CA ALA A 632 -19.06 11.19 -33.29
C ALA A 632 -20.03 10.51 -34.27
N THR A 633 -20.75 11.29 -35.08
CA THR A 633 -21.62 10.80 -36.16
C THR A 633 -20.94 10.76 -37.53
N ALA A 634 -19.71 11.28 -37.61
CA ALA A 634 -18.89 11.39 -38.81
C ALA A 634 -17.41 11.45 -38.40
N ASN A 635 -16.52 11.04 -39.29
CA ASN A 635 -15.07 11.20 -39.13
C ASN A 635 -14.49 11.91 -40.37
N GLN A 636 -13.17 12.00 -40.47
CA GLN A 636 -12.50 12.68 -41.58
C GLN A 636 -12.29 11.77 -42.81
N GLU A 637 -12.79 10.54 -42.78
CA GLU A 637 -12.61 9.58 -43.86
C GLU A 637 -13.62 9.78 -45.00
N ILE A 638 -13.22 9.35 -46.20
CA ILE A 638 -14.09 9.37 -47.38
C ILE A 638 -15.35 8.53 -47.07
N ASN A 639 -16.53 9.12 -47.25
CA ASN A 639 -17.84 8.52 -46.95
C ASN A 639 -18.03 8.12 -45.47
N ASN A 640 -17.29 8.71 -44.54
CA ASN A 640 -17.28 8.34 -43.12
C ASN A 640 -16.91 6.86 -42.89
N ALA A 641 -15.94 6.35 -43.65
CA ALA A 641 -15.50 4.97 -43.51
C ALA A 641 -15.00 4.71 -42.07
N GLY A 642 -15.47 3.63 -41.44
CA GLY A 642 -15.21 3.35 -40.03
C GLY A 642 -16.22 3.93 -39.04
N CYS A 643 -17.25 4.63 -39.49
CA CYS A 643 -18.41 5.00 -38.69
C CYS A 643 -19.55 3.97 -38.78
N VAL A 644 -20.43 3.95 -37.77
CA VAL A 644 -21.65 3.11 -37.75
C VAL A 644 -22.58 3.43 -38.93
N GLY A 645 -22.61 4.69 -39.37
CA GLY A 645 -23.39 5.16 -40.51
C GLY A 645 -24.83 5.53 -40.17
N GLY A 646 -25.58 6.02 -41.17
CA GLY A 646 -27.00 6.39 -41.00
C GLY A 646 -27.27 7.56 -40.03
N GLY A 647 -26.25 8.37 -39.71
CA GLY A 647 -26.34 9.46 -38.74
C GLY A 647 -26.31 9.00 -37.27
N GLN A 648 -26.07 7.71 -37.00
CA GLN A 648 -25.91 7.20 -35.64
C GLN A 648 -24.51 7.55 -35.09
N PRO A 649 -24.39 7.82 -33.78
CA PRO A 649 -23.11 8.07 -33.14
C PRO A 649 -22.26 6.79 -33.02
N GLY A 650 -20.94 6.95 -33.15
CA GLY A 650 -19.93 5.89 -33.12
C GLY A 650 -19.04 5.90 -34.36
N CYS A 651 -17.77 6.30 -34.20
CA CYS A 651 -16.78 6.28 -35.27
C CYS A 651 -15.39 5.85 -34.79
N VAL A 652 -14.70 5.04 -35.59
CA VAL A 652 -13.23 4.95 -35.51
C VAL A 652 -12.67 6.29 -36.00
N ILE A 653 -11.86 6.93 -35.16
CA ILE A 653 -11.22 8.22 -35.44
C ILE A 653 -9.70 8.12 -35.55
N GLY A 654 -9.13 6.95 -35.23
CA GLY A 654 -7.72 6.67 -35.43
C GLY A 654 -7.41 5.18 -35.33
N ALA A 655 -6.46 4.71 -36.14
CA ALA A 655 -5.91 3.35 -36.06
C ALA A 655 -4.43 3.34 -36.44
N ALA A 656 -3.57 2.92 -35.51
CA ALA A 656 -2.12 2.90 -35.68
C ALA A 656 -1.53 1.51 -35.39
N PRO A 657 -0.79 0.89 -36.33
CA PRO A 657 -0.04 -0.33 -36.07
C PRO A 657 1.28 0.00 -35.37
N SER A 658 1.59 -0.69 -34.28
CA SER A 658 2.77 -0.42 -33.46
C SER A 658 4.11 -0.72 -34.14
N TRP A 659 4.11 -1.41 -35.29
CA TRP A 659 5.31 -2.04 -35.84
C TRP A 659 5.67 -1.62 -37.26
N SER A 660 4.79 -0.96 -38.03
CA SER A 660 5.04 -0.76 -39.48
C SER A 660 5.20 0.68 -39.93
N ARG A 661 4.83 1.64 -39.08
CA ARG A 661 4.85 3.07 -39.42
C ARG A 661 6.25 3.68 -39.26
N PRO A 662 6.67 4.61 -40.14
CA PRO A 662 7.93 5.34 -39.99
C PRO A 662 8.07 5.95 -38.59
N GLY A 663 9.18 5.68 -37.91
CA GLY A 663 9.40 6.10 -36.52
C GLY A 663 9.05 5.05 -35.48
N ALA A 664 8.11 4.13 -35.76
CA ALA A 664 7.65 3.03 -34.89
C ALA A 664 7.77 1.66 -35.57
N ARG A 665 8.86 1.42 -36.31
CA ARG A 665 9.10 0.16 -37.01
C ARG A 665 9.62 -0.92 -36.05
N TRP A 666 9.14 -2.16 -36.24
CA TRP A 666 9.55 -3.34 -35.48
C TRP A 666 9.35 -3.23 -33.96
N CYS A 667 8.29 -2.55 -33.52
CA CYS A 667 8.01 -2.38 -32.10
C CYS A 667 6.80 -3.22 -31.67
N PRO A 668 6.99 -4.22 -30.79
CA PRO A 668 5.88 -4.87 -30.12
C PRO A 668 5.23 -3.89 -29.13
N LEU A 669 3.92 -4.03 -28.91
CA LEU A 669 3.16 -3.13 -28.05
C LEU A 669 3.04 -3.71 -26.64
N LYS A 670 3.53 -2.96 -25.65
CA LYS A 670 3.32 -3.25 -24.24
C LYS A 670 1.98 -2.69 -23.75
N GLY A 671 1.72 -1.43 -24.06
CA GLY A 671 0.59 -0.71 -23.50
C GLY A 671 0.30 0.61 -24.19
N ASN A 672 -0.87 1.15 -23.92
CA ASN A 672 -1.20 2.54 -24.17
C ASN A 672 -1.24 3.24 -22.82
N ASN A 673 -0.41 4.26 -22.65
CA ASN A 673 -0.40 5.04 -21.42
C ASN A 673 -1.33 6.25 -21.63
N PRO A 674 -2.17 6.56 -20.64
CA PRO A 674 -3.01 7.74 -20.70
C PRO A 674 -2.10 8.97 -20.63
N MET A 675 -2.46 10.00 -21.37
CA MET A 675 -1.79 11.29 -21.33
C MET A 675 -2.74 12.44 -21.00
N TYR A 676 -4.02 12.24 -21.31
CA TYR A 676 -5.06 13.25 -21.24
C TYR A 676 -4.67 14.53 -22.00
N GLN A 677 -4.06 14.34 -23.17
CA GLN A 677 -3.73 15.40 -24.12
C GLN A 677 -4.60 15.24 -25.36
N PRO A 678 -5.55 16.16 -25.63
CA PRO A 678 -6.42 16.06 -26.80
C PRO A 678 -5.62 15.89 -28.10
N GLY A 679 -5.96 14.87 -28.89
CA GLY A 679 -5.32 14.60 -30.17
C GLY A 679 -4.03 13.78 -30.11
N TRP A 680 -3.56 13.40 -28.92
CA TRP A 680 -2.34 12.62 -28.75
C TRP A 680 -2.57 11.32 -27.96
N GLN A 681 -1.83 10.27 -28.31
CA GLN A 681 -1.79 9.00 -27.57
C GLN A 681 -0.35 8.60 -27.26
N SER A 682 -0.07 8.17 -26.03
CA SER A 682 1.20 7.52 -25.68
C SER A 682 1.11 6.01 -25.92
N ILE A 683 2.17 5.46 -26.51
CA ILE A 683 2.29 4.05 -26.84
C ILE A 683 3.61 3.53 -26.27
N SER A 684 3.53 2.60 -25.32
CA SER A 684 4.68 1.87 -24.81
C SER A 684 5.02 0.70 -25.70
N SER A 685 6.27 0.68 -26.15
CA SER A 685 6.88 -0.49 -26.76
C SER A 685 7.35 -1.50 -25.70
N TYR A 686 7.54 -2.76 -26.12
CA TYR A 686 8.21 -3.79 -25.32
C TYR A 686 9.54 -4.20 -25.96
N ILE A 687 10.45 -4.81 -25.20
CA ILE A 687 11.61 -5.49 -25.79
C ILE A 687 11.12 -6.84 -26.34
N TRP A 688 11.53 -7.21 -27.56
CA TRP A 688 11.20 -8.53 -28.11
C TRP A 688 11.51 -9.67 -27.15
N ALA A 689 10.70 -10.73 -27.16
CA ALA A 689 10.98 -11.91 -26.35
C ALA A 689 12.28 -12.61 -26.80
N ASN A 690 12.74 -13.55 -25.97
CA ASN A 690 13.89 -14.37 -26.32
C ASN A 690 13.55 -15.33 -27.49
N PRO A 691 14.54 -15.69 -28.32
CA PRO A 691 14.35 -16.71 -29.35
C PRO A 691 13.75 -18.01 -28.78
N GLY A 692 12.66 -18.51 -29.39
CA GLY A 692 11.99 -19.75 -28.98
C GLY A 692 10.71 -19.57 -28.15
N ASP A 693 10.24 -18.33 -27.95
CA ASP A 693 8.88 -18.08 -27.45
C ASP A 693 7.83 -18.71 -28.39
N THR A 694 6.75 -19.25 -27.84
CA THR A 694 5.71 -19.97 -28.59
C THR A 694 4.48 -19.13 -28.91
N HIS A 695 4.46 -17.84 -28.54
CA HIS A 695 3.32 -16.96 -28.76
C HIS A 695 3.46 -16.15 -30.07
N VAL A 696 2.39 -16.11 -30.85
CA VAL A 696 2.37 -15.46 -32.18
C VAL A 696 2.68 -13.96 -32.10
N GLY A 697 3.65 -13.50 -32.89
CA GLY A 697 3.91 -12.07 -33.06
C GLY A 697 4.60 -11.40 -31.88
N VAL A 698 5.04 -12.19 -30.89
CA VAL A 698 5.90 -11.74 -29.78
C VAL A 698 7.37 -11.68 -30.23
N GLY A 699 7.71 -12.27 -31.37
CA GLY A 699 9.06 -12.23 -31.92
C GLY A 699 10.07 -13.06 -31.12
N PRO A 700 11.38 -12.87 -31.34
CA PRO A 700 11.97 -11.79 -32.13
C PRO A 700 11.86 -12.06 -33.64
N TYR A 701 11.64 -11.00 -34.42
CA TYR A 701 11.65 -11.09 -35.88
C TYR A 701 13.09 -11.14 -36.38
N GLU A 702 13.42 -12.17 -37.15
CA GLU A 702 14.80 -12.52 -37.47
C GLU A 702 14.99 -12.76 -38.97
N SER A 703 16.08 -12.19 -39.52
CA SER A 703 16.68 -12.57 -40.81
C SER A 703 18.02 -13.27 -40.55
N ARG A 704 18.30 -14.37 -41.24
CA ARG A 704 19.56 -15.12 -41.06
C ARG A 704 20.52 -14.84 -42.20
N VAL A 705 21.78 -14.57 -41.88
CA VAL A 705 22.86 -14.50 -42.89
C VAL A 705 23.08 -15.90 -43.46
N ASN A 706 23.23 -16.02 -44.79
CA ASN A 706 23.30 -17.33 -45.46
C ASN A 706 24.41 -17.49 -46.52
N ASP A 707 25.36 -16.55 -46.58
CA ASP A 707 26.50 -16.58 -47.52
C ASP A 707 27.82 -17.10 -46.90
N GLY A 708 27.79 -17.54 -45.64
CA GLY A 708 28.98 -17.98 -44.90
C GLY A 708 29.77 -16.86 -44.23
N THR A 709 29.29 -15.61 -44.26
CA THR A 709 29.96 -14.48 -43.61
C THR A 709 29.99 -14.64 -42.09
N ALA A 710 31.18 -14.52 -41.50
CA ALA A 710 31.41 -14.39 -40.07
C ALA A 710 31.82 -12.95 -39.75
N LEU A 711 31.21 -12.31 -38.76
CA LEU A 711 31.54 -10.92 -38.43
C LEU A 711 32.88 -10.83 -37.69
N SER A 712 33.62 -9.76 -37.96
CA SER A 712 34.92 -9.44 -37.34
C SER A 712 34.99 -7.97 -36.94
N PRO A 713 35.64 -7.59 -35.84
CA PRO A 713 35.88 -6.18 -35.52
C PRO A 713 37.00 -5.54 -36.38
N THR A 714 37.75 -6.34 -37.14
CA THR A 714 38.91 -5.87 -37.91
C THR A 714 38.49 -5.16 -39.20
N VAL A 715 38.78 -3.86 -39.29
CA VAL A 715 38.50 -3.05 -40.48
C VAL A 715 39.24 -3.60 -41.71
N GLY A 716 38.51 -3.79 -42.81
CA GLY A 716 39.04 -4.30 -44.09
C GLY A 716 39.23 -5.82 -44.15
N ALA A 717 39.00 -6.56 -43.08
CA ALA A 717 38.95 -8.03 -43.10
C ALA A 717 37.61 -8.54 -43.66
N VAL A 718 37.56 -9.81 -44.08
CA VAL A 718 36.31 -10.48 -44.48
C VAL A 718 35.33 -10.46 -43.30
N GLY A 719 34.11 -9.98 -43.52
CA GLY A 719 33.09 -9.76 -42.47
C GLY A 719 33.40 -8.61 -41.49
N GLY A 720 34.49 -7.88 -41.72
CA GLY A 720 34.84 -6.67 -40.99
C GLY A 720 34.16 -5.40 -41.53
N PRO A 721 34.26 -4.28 -40.80
CA PRO A 721 33.84 -2.98 -41.32
C PRO A 721 34.68 -2.59 -42.54
N THR A 722 34.01 -2.13 -43.59
CA THR A 722 34.58 -1.69 -44.87
C THR A 722 33.98 -0.34 -45.25
N THR A 723 34.49 0.29 -46.31
CA THR A 723 33.99 1.58 -46.79
C THR A 723 32.50 1.49 -47.13
N CYS A 724 31.69 2.35 -46.52
CA CYS A 724 30.27 2.43 -46.83
C CYS A 724 30.04 2.86 -48.29
N PRO A 725 29.21 2.12 -49.05
CA PRO A 725 28.84 2.55 -50.40
C PRO A 725 28.02 3.85 -50.32
N ALA A 726 27.90 4.56 -51.44
CA ALA A 726 26.98 5.69 -51.53
C ALA A 726 25.56 5.24 -51.13
N ASN A 727 24.97 5.90 -50.15
CA ASN A 727 23.70 5.53 -49.57
C ASN A 727 22.86 6.78 -49.26
N SER A 728 21.55 6.60 -49.16
CA SER A 728 20.59 7.68 -48.91
C SER A 728 20.67 8.29 -47.51
N LEU A 729 21.41 7.66 -46.59
CA LEU A 729 21.61 8.14 -45.21
C LEU A 729 22.88 8.98 -45.05
N GLY A 730 23.69 9.13 -46.12
CA GLY A 730 24.94 9.90 -46.07
C GLY A 730 26.04 9.28 -45.20
N ILE A 731 25.92 8.01 -44.84
CA ILE A 731 26.91 7.31 -44.01
C ILE A 731 28.18 7.09 -44.83
N THR A 732 29.33 7.54 -44.31
CA THR A 732 30.64 7.47 -44.97
C THR A 732 31.68 6.80 -44.07
N GLY A 733 32.88 6.52 -44.57
CA GLY A 733 33.96 5.89 -43.78
C GLY A 733 33.90 4.36 -43.73
N GLN A 734 34.83 3.74 -43.01
CA GLN A 734 35.02 2.28 -42.96
C GLN A 734 34.21 1.62 -41.85
N GLN A 735 32.88 1.70 -41.97
CA GLN A 735 31.95 1.23 -40.94
C GLN A 735 30.82 0.34 -41.48
N CYS A 736 30.91 -0.16 -42.73
CA CYS A 736 29.86 -0.98 -43.34
C CYS A 736 30.28 -2.42 -43.65
N THR A 737 29.36 -3.37 -43.54
CA THR A 737 29.55 -4.76 -43.96
C THR A 737 28.40 -5.19 -44.84
N THR A 738 28.70 -5.83 -45.97
CA THR A 738 27.70 -6.38 -46.90
C THR A 738 27.60 -7.88 -46.75
N MET A 739 26.38 -8.42 -46.70
CA MET A 739 26.09 -9.85 -46.51
C MET A 739 24.79 -10.24 -47.24
N GLN A 740 24.61 -11.52 -47.55
CA GLN A 740 23.34 -12.09 -48.01
C GLN A 740 22.53 -12.61 -46.83
N VAL A 741 21.22 -12.36 -46.85
CA VAL A 741 20.26 -12.91 -45.89
C VAL A 741 19.31 -13.92 -46.56
N ASP A 742 18.68 -14.76 -45.75
CA ASP A 742 17.75 -15.80 -46.17
C ASP A 742 16.34 -15.29 -46.54
N GLY A 743 15.98 -14.09 -46.10
CA GLY A 743 14.69 -13.47 -46.36
C GLY A 743 14.49 -12.17 -45.58
N GLU A 744 13.28 -11.60 -45.68
CA GLU A 744 12.82 -10.54 -44.78
C GLU A 744 12.63 -11.08 -43.35
N PRO A 745 12.64 -10.22 -42.32
CA PRO A 745 12.50 -10.67 -40.94
C PRO A 745 11.16 -11.37 -40.70
N ARG A 746 11.20 -12.54 -40.04
CA ARG A 746 10.01 -13.34 -39.69
C ARG A 746 10.08 -13.88 -38.26
N ASP A 747 8.93 -14.23 -37.71
CA ASP A 747 8.80 -14.89 -36.42
C ASP A 747 8.93 -16.41 -36.58
N TRP A 748 10.03 -16.97 -36.07
CA TRP A 748 10.35 -18.39 -36.25
C TRP A 748 9.56 -19.33 -35.34
N SER A 749 8.68 -18.82 -34.46
CA SER A 749 7.86 -19.65 -33.58
C SER A 749 6.58 -18.91 -33.15
N PRO A 750 5.36 -19.45 -33.36
CA PRO A 750 5.01 -20.72 -34.01
C PRO A 750 4.82 -20.60 -35.55
N CYS A 751 5.04 -19.42 -36.14
CA CYS A 751 4.55 -19.08 -37.49
C CYS A 751 5.31 -19.61 -38.70
N VAL A 752 6.27 -20.50 -38.48
CA VAL A 752 6.92 -21.26 -39.55
C VAL A 752 6.44 -22.72 -39.62
N THR A 753 5.61 -23.18 -38.67
CA THR A 753 5.17 -24.60 -38.60
C THR A 753 3.67 -24.82 -38.41
N ASP A 754 2.91 -23.84 -37.90
CA ASP A 754 1.48 -24.00 -37.62
C ASP A 754 0.62 -22.92 -38.30
N THR A 755 -0.10 -23.32 -39.37
CA THR A 755 -1.00 -22.44 -40.12
C THR A 755 -2.24 -22.02 -39.32
N VAL A 756 -2.73 -22.85 -38.41
CA VAL A 756 -3.95 -22.55 -37.62
C VAL A 756 -3.61 -21.49 -36.58
N THR A 757 -2.51 -21.68 -35.85
CA THR A 757 -2.04 -20.74 -34.84
C THR A 757 -1.66 -19.39 -35.47
N CYS A 758 -1.23 -19.36 -36.74
CA CYS A 758 -0.76 -18.13 -37.41
C CYS A 758 -1.77 -17.43 -38.31
N GLY A 759 -3.07 -17.67 -38.09
CA GLY A 759 -4.12 -16.95 -38.81
C GLY A 759 -4.19 -17.33 -40.29
N GLY A 760 -3.92 -18.60 -40.61
CA GLY A 760 -4.16 -19.22 -41.92
C GLY A 760 -2.97 -19.23 -42.90
N VAL A 761 -1.86 -18.56 -42.60
CA VAL A 761 -0.68 -18.47 -43.49
C VAL A 761 0.61 -18.54 -42.69
N LEU A 762 1.58 -19.36 -43.12
CA LEU A 762 2.92 -19.41 -42.53
C LEU A 762 3.76 -18.22 -42.99
N GLU A 763 4.65 -17.76 -42.12
CA GLU A 763 5.71 -16.80 -42.45
C GLU A 763 6.90 -17.56 -43.05
N THR A 764 7.29 -17.22 -44.26
CA THR A 764 8.39 -17.84 -45.01
C THR A 764 9.60 -16.91 -45.19
N GLY A 765 9.45 -15.62 -44.84
CA GLY A 765 10.44 -14.57 -45.06
C GLY A 765 10.31 -13.95 -46.46
N ALA A 766 9.21 -14.23 -47.16
CA ALA A 766 8.92 -13.62 -48.44
C ALA A 766 8.55 -12.13 -48.28
N PRO A 767 8.89 -11.27 -49.25
CA PRO A 767 8.51 -9.87 -49.21
C PRO A 767 7.00 -9.68 -49.04
N GLY A 768 6.60 -8.90 -48.03
CA GLY A 768 5.22 -8.47 -47.79
C GLY A 768 4.41 -9.33 -46.80
N GLU A 769 4.98 -10.35 -46.17
CA GLU A 769 4.24 -11.25 -45.26
C GLU A 769 3.79 -10.57 -43.95
N LEU A 770 4.70 -9.84 -43.28
CA LEU A 770 4.37 -8.88 -42.23
C LEU A 770 4.70 -7.46 -42.67
N MET A 771 5.98 -7.21 -42.95
CA MET A 771 6.47 -6.03 -43.68
C MET A 771 7.94 -6.27 -44.10
N ASN A 772 8.42 -5.50 -45.07
CA ASN A 772 9.80 -5.60 -45.53
C ASN A 772 10.73 -4.74 -44.68
N ALA A 773 11.96 -5.19 -44.45
CA ALA A 773 13.02 -4.35 -43.92
C ALA A 773 13.33 -3.20 -44.90
N GLN A 774 13.53 -2.00 -44.37
CA GLN A 774 13.80 -0.78 -45.12
C GLN A 774 15.15 -0.18 -44.72
N VAL A 775 15.73 0.63 -45.62
CA VAL A 775 16.89 1.45 -45.26
C VAL A 775 16.55 2.28 -44.03
N ASN A 776 17.48 2.36 -43.07
CA ASN A 776 17.35 2.91 -41.73
C ASN A 776 16.74 1.98 -40.66
N ASP A 777 16.27 0.77 -41.00
CA ASP A 777 15.92 -0.22 -39.98
C ASP A 777 17.15 -0.69 -39.22
N GLU A 778 16.98 -0.93 -37.92
CA GLU A 778 18.05 -1.34 -37.01
C GLU A 778 17.88 -2.80 -36.60
N PHE A 779 19.00 -3.47 -36.38
CA PHE A 779 19.06 -4.88 -36.00
C PHE A 779 20.10 -5.09 -34.91
N THR A 780 19.89 -6.09 -34.07
CA THR A 780 20.88 -6.59 -33.11
C THR A 780 21.53 -7.86 -33.65
N ILE A 781 22.83 -8.01 -33.39
CA ILE A 781 23.57 -9.25 -33.65
C ILE A 781 23.56 -10.09 -32.38
N GLY A 782 22.83 -11.21 -32.39
CA GLY A 782 22.53 -11.99 -31.17
C GLY A 782 21.28 -11.46 -30.43
N PRO A 783 20.77 -12.18 -29.42
CA PRO A 783 19.59 -11.76 -28.66
C PRO A 783 19.78 -10.35 -28.08
N ALA A 784 18.71 -9.56 -28.07
CA ALA A 784 18.74 -8.16 -27.62
C ALA A 784 19.22 -8.06 -26.16
N SER A 785 20.41 -7.52 -25.96
CA SER A 785 21.02 -7.24 -24.65
C SER A 785 21.74 -5.91 -24.69
N SER A 786 22.06 -5.33 -23.53
CA SER A 786 22.78 -4.06 -23.46
C SER A 786 24.24 -4.10 -23.89
N SER A 787 24.74 -5.30 -24.18
CA SER A 787 26.07 -5.56 -24.73
C SER A 787 26.05 -5.93 -26.22
N SER A 788 24.88 -6.03 -26.85
CA SER A 788 24.75 -6.46 -28.24
C SER A 788 25.14 -5.35 -29.22
N GLU A 789 25.86 -5.68 -30.29
CA GLU A 789 26.13 -4.72 -31.37
C GLU A 789 24.85 -4.41 -32.13
N ILE A 790 24.54 -3.12 -32.26
CA ILE A 790 23.43 -2.63 -33.06
C ILE A 790 23.94 -2.14 -34.41
N VAL A 791 23.29 -2.61 -35.46
CA VAL A 791 23.61 -2.35 -36.86
C VAL A 791 22.41 -1.74 -37.58
N ARG A 792 22.63 -0.92 -38.60
CA ARG A 792 21.56 -0.27 -39.38
C ARG A 792 21.68 -0.62 -40.84
N LEU A 793 20.55 -0.93 -41.45
CA LEU A 793 20.46 -1.22 -42.88
C LEU A 793 20.67 0.06 -43.70
N VAL A 794 21.75 0.12 -44.47
CA VAL A 794 22.08 1.31 -45.30
C VAL A 794 21.74 1.12 -46.78
N ALA A 795 21.71 -0.12 -47.27
CA ALA A 795 21.31 -0.43 -48.64
C ALA A 795 20.82 -1.88 -48.77
N LYS A 796 19.90 -2.12 -49.72
CA LYS A 796 19.48 -3.45 -50.18
C LYS A 796 19.74 -3.57 -51.67
N SER A 797 20.23 -4.72 -52.12
CA SER A 797 20.50 -4.99 -53.54
C SER A 797 20.41 -6.49 -53.85
N GLY A 798 20.74 -6.89 -55.08
CA GLY A 798 20.72 -8.29 -55.50
C GLY A 798 19.32 -8.84 -55.79
N ALA A 799 19.24 -10.11 -56.16
CA ALA A 799 17.97 -10.79 -56.43
C ALA A 799 17.11 -10.82 -55.15
N GLY A 800 15.85 -10.37 -55.25
CA GLY A 800 14.94 -10.31 -54.11
C GLY A 800 15.31 -9.31 -53.02
N ASN A 801 16.26 -8.39 -53.26
CA ASN A 801 16.76 -7.43 -52.26
C ASN A 801 17.39 -8.08 -51.01
N LEU A 802 17.97 -9.27 -51.18
CA LEU A 802 18.56 -10.08 -50.09
C LEU A 802 20.03 -9.78 -49.80
N THR A 803 20.68 -8.92 -50.60
CA THR A 803 22.02 -8.42 -50.29
C THR A 803 21.91 -7.16 -49.45
N TRP A 804 22.20 -7.26 -48.17
CA TRP A 804 22.09 -6.17 -47.21
C TRP A 804 23.47 -5.59 -46.91
N THR A 805 23.59 -4.27 -47.02
CA THR A 805 24.73 -3.54 -46.47
C THR A 805 24.31 -2.90 -45.16
N LEU A 806 25.02 -3.22 -44.08
CA LEU A 806 24.76 -2.75 -42.73
C LEU A 806 25.86 -1.80 -42.28
N GLN A 807 25.52 -0.62 -41.76
CA GLN A 807 26.41 0.15 -40.91
C GLN A 807 26.55 -0.58 -39.58
N ARG A 808 27.79 -0.84 -39.18
CA ARG A 808 28.16 -1.55 -37.97
C ARG A 808 28.48 -0.59 -36.84
N GLY A 809 28.38 -1.08 -35.59
CA GLY A 809 28.83 -0.35 -34.39
C GLY A 809 28.14 1.00 -34.18
N ILE A 810 26.84 1.09 -34.47
CA ILE A 810 26.05 2.30 -34.20
C ILE A 810 25.87 2.48 -32.69
N SER A 811 25.83 1.35 -31.99
CA SER A 811 25.99 1.24 -30.55
C SER A 811 26.53 -0.14 -30.18
N GLY A 812 27.11 -0.25 -29.00
CA GLY A 812 27.92 -1.40 -28.58
C GLY A 812 29.29 -1.43 -29.27
N THR A 813 30.07 -2.46 -28.97
CA THR A 813 31.37 -2.71 -29.62
C THR A 813 31.21 -3.66 -30.79
N PHE A 814 32.03 -3.54 -31.85
CA PHE A 814 32.04 -4.51 -32.94
C PHE A 814 32.22 -5.94 -32.41
N VAL A 815 31.28 -6.83 -32.72
CA VAL A 815 31.35 -8.23 -32.31
C VAL A 815 32.07 -9.10 -33.34
N SER A 816 32.57 -10.24 -32.86
CA SER A 816 32.98 -11.36 -33.71
C SER A 816 31.95 -12.49 -33.58
N THR A 817 31.55 -13.07 -34.70
CA THR A 817 30.54 -14.14 -34.73
C THR A 817 31.05 -15.38 -35.48
N ALA A 818 30.39 -16.50 -35.27
CA ALA A 818 30.47 -17.64 -36.20
C ALA A 818 29.89 -17.24 -37.59
N PRO A 819 30.19 -18.00 -38.65
CA PRO A 819 29.52 -17.86 -39.95
C PRO A 819 27.99 -17.90 -39.82
N ASN A 820 27.29 -17.12 -40.65
CA ASN A 820 25.83 -17.07 -40.72
C ASN A 820 25.13 -16.59 -39.43
N PRO A 821 25.50 -15.40 -38.89
CA PRO A 821 24.80 -14.87 -37.72
C PRO A 821 23.35 -14.51 -38.01
N SER A 822 22.54 -14.48 -36.95
CA SER A 822 21.17 -13.99 -36.95
C SER A 822 21.11 -12.49 -36.74
N LEU A 823 20.27 -11.81 -37.52
CA LEU A 823 19.94 -10.39 -37.39
C LEU A 823 18.53 -10.26 -36.82
N PHE A 824 18.42 -9.78 -35.58
CA PHE A 824 17.12 -9.61 -34.91
C PHE A 824 16.66 -8.17 -35.05
N ALA A 825 15.45 -7.95 -35.55
CA ALA A 825 14.88 -6.62 -35.74
C ALA A 825 14.85 -5.84 -34.42
N PHE A 826 15.26 -4.58 -34.45
CA PHE A 826 15.30 -3.71 -33.29
C PHE A 826 14.18 -2.67 -33.38
N CYS A 827 13.53 -2.41 -32.24
CA CYS A 827 12.41 -1.48 -32.17
C CYS A 827 12.90 -0.03 -32.35
N ALA A 828 12.40 0.64 -33.39
CA ALA A 828 12.92 1.94 -33.82
C ALA A 828 12.65 3.11 -32.86
N VAL A 829 11.77 2.97 -31.86
CA VAL A 829 11.44 4.09 -30.94
C VAL A 829 12.38 4.25 -29.76
N VAL A 830 13.30 3.31 -29.55
CA VAL A 830 14.28 3.39 -28.46
C VAL A 830 15.29 4.51 -28.78
N PRO A 831 15.34 5.61 -28.00
CA PRO A 831 16.05 6.83 -28.37
C PRO A 831 17.58 6.73 -28.20
N ASP A 832 18.08 5.88 -27.30
CA ASP A 832 19.51 5.60 -27.12
C ASP A 832 19.79 4.10 -26.90
N PRO A 833 20.44 3.42 -27.86
CA PRO A 833 20.81 2.01 -27.73
C PRO A 833 21.90 1.70 -26.68
N THR A 834 22.57 2.68 -26.09
CA THR A 834 23.50 2.50 -24.94
C THR A 834 22.78 2.45 -23.59
N HIS A 835 21.52 2.90 -23.54
CA HIS A 835 20.65 2.85 -22.36
C HIS A 835 19.72 1.63 -22.36
N THR A 836 20.13 0.56 -23.03
CA THR A 836 19.39 -0.70 -23.26
C THR A 836 19.08 -1.52 -22.01
N ASN A 837 19.70 -1.24 -20.86
CA ASN A 837 19.28 -1.79 -19.57
C ASN A 837 18.02 -1.08 -19.00
N TYR A 838 17.60 0.01 -19.64
CA TYR A 838 16.52 0.90 -19.27
C TYR A 838 15.61 1.13 -20.48
N ALA A 839 14.89 0.11 -20.96
CA ALA A 839 13.93 0.23 -22.07
C ALA A 839 12.78 1.22 -21.83
N GLY A 840 13.05 2.52 -21.99
CA GLY A 840 12.08 3.59 -22.11
C GLY A 840 11.97 3.86 -23.61
N GLY A 841 10.85 3.46 -24.19
CA GLY A 841 10.60 3.47 -25.63
C GLY A 841 9.18 3.92 -25.93
N ASP A 842 8.66 4.81 -25.09
CA ASP A 842 7.36 5.42 -25.33
C ASP A 842 7.47 6.38 -26.50
N TRP A 843 6.49 6.29 -27.38
CA TRP A 843 6.32 7.20 -28.49
C TRP A 843 4.92 7.75 -28.48
N TYR A 844 4.80 8.93 -29.08
CA TYR A 844 3.61 9.75 -28.99
C TYR A 844 3.05 9.97 -30.37
N TRP A 845 1.77 9.69 -30.52
CA TRP A 845 1.08 9.73 -31.80
C TRP A 845 0.02 10.82 -31.84
N ASP A 846 0.16 11.76 -32.78
CA ASP A 846 -0.84 12.79 -33.10
C ASP A 846 -1.95 12.22 -33.98
N TYR A 847 -2.94 11.58 -33.36
CA TYR A 847 -4.06 10.98 -34.08
C TYR A 847 -5.03 12.03 -34.63
N ALA A 848 -5.01 13.26 -34.11
CA ALA A 848 -5.89 14.32 -34.59
C ALA A 848 -5.49 14.83 -35.97
N HIS A 849 -4.18 14.91 -36.27
CA HIS A 849 -3.67 15.35 -37.57
C HIS A 849 -3.21 14.20 -38.47
N ASP A 850 -2.93 13.03 -37.91
CA ASP A 850 -2.52 11.83 -38.66
C ASP A 850 -3.25 10.57 -38.14
N PRO A 851 -4.55 10.44 -38.45
CA PRO A 851 -5.43 9.36 -37.96
C PRO A 851 -4.97 7.93 -38.31
N HIS A 852 -4.06 7.78 -39.26
CA HIS A 852 -3.51 6.48 -39.68
C HIS A 852 -2.06 6.26 -39.24
N ALA A 853 -1.46 7.24 -38.57
CA ALA A 853 -0.06 7.24 -38.16
C ALA A 853 0.92 7.07 -39.34
N TYR A 854 0.61 7.62 -40.53
CA TYR A 854 1.51 7.51 -41.69
C TYR A 854 2.85 8.21 -41.47
N ASN A 855 2.88 9.23 -40.62
CA ASN A 855 4.04 10.01 -40.23
C ASN A 855 4.87 10.52 -41.42
N ALA A 856 4.19 11.00 -42.46
CA ALA A 856 4.80 11.35 -43.75
C ALA A 856 5.95 12.38 -43.64
N ASN A 857 5.87 13.29 -42.66
CA ASN A 857 6.85 14.36 -42.43
C ASN A 857 7.69 14.17 -41.16
N GLY A 858 7.52 13.05 -40.43
CA GLY A 858 8.27 12.76 -39.21
C GLY A 858 7.83 13.56 -37.97
N THR A 859 6.67 14.23 -37.99
CA THR A 859 6.22 15.15 -36.93
C THR A 859 5.02 14.63 -36.12
N THR A 860 4.40 13.52 -36.53
CA THR A 860 3.17 12.99 -35.91
C THR A 860 3.40 11.72 -35.12
N ILE A 861 4.58 11.10 -35.27
CA ILE A 861 5.11 10.11 -34.33
C ILE A 861 6.40 10.69 -33.72
N LEU A 862 6.33 11.03 -32.43
CA LEU A 862 7.42 11.64 -31.69
C LEU A 862 7.98 10.68 -30.64
N LYS A 863 9.26 10.84 -30.30
CA LYS A 863 9.97 10.05 -29.29
C LYS A 863 10.52 11.00 -28.24
N ASP A 864 10.45 10.62 -26.96
CA ASP A 864 11.10 11.40 -25.90
C ASP A 864 12.55 10.95 -25.72
N ALA A 865 13.49 11.80 -26.16
CA ALA A 865 14.93 11.55 -26.05
C ALA A 865 15.43 11.56 -24.59
N TYR A 866 14.60 12.00 -23.65
CA TYR A 866 14.92 12.11 -22.23
C TYR A 866 14.07 11.14 -21.38
N SER A 867 13.29 10.25 -22.00
CA SER A 867 12.53 9.24 -21.27
C SER A 867 13.48 8.21 -20.67
N ILE A 868 13.14 7.72 -19.49
CA ILE A 868 13.87 6.68 -18.76
C ILE A 868 12.89 5.56 -18.42
N ASN A 869 13.38 4.32 -18.43
CA ASN A 869 12.56 3.14 -18.12
C ASN A 869 12.32 3.00 -16.62
N ALA A 870 11.37 3.79 -16.13
CA ALA A 870 10.98 3.76 -14.75
C ALA A 870 9.47 3.90 -14.64
N HIS A 871 8.94 3.72 -13.43
CA HIS A 871 7.54 4.04 -13.18
C HIS A 871 7.32 5.54 -13.33
N PHE A 872 6.28 5.91 -14.07
CA PHE A 872 5.97 7.31 -14.36
C PHE A 872 4.46 7.52 -14.48
N PHE A 873 4.03 8.77 -14.35
CA PHE A 873 2.71 9.21 -14.78
C PHE A 873 2.82 10.30 -15.84
N PHE A 874 1.77 10.47 -16.63
CA PHE A 874 1.63 11.56 -17.58
C PHE A 874 0.19 12.08 -17.55
N GLN A 875 -0.03 13.28 -17.01
CA GLN A 875 -1.38 13.78 -16.78
C GLN A 875 -1.38 15.30 -16.64
N ASN A 876 -2.40 15.98 -17.16
CA ASN A 876 -2.65 17.40 -16.88
C ASN A 876 -1.49 18.36 -17.20
N GLY A 877 -0.65 18.04 -18.19
CA GLY A 877 0.52 18.86 -18.52
C GLY A 877 1.72 18.61 -17.61
N ALA A 878 1.70 17.54 -16.81
CA ALA A 878 2.75 17.17 -15.90
C ALA A 878 3.18 15.72 -16.09
N MET A 879 4.45 15.44 -15.81
CA MET A 879 5.05 14.11 -15.86
C MET A 879 6.08 14.00 -14.74
N ALA A 880 6.10 12.85 -14.06
CA ALA A 880 7.19 12.46 -13.19
C ALA A 880 7.58 11.02 -13.52
N ALA A 881 8.88 10.77 -13.66
CA ALA A 881 9.44 9.43 -13.79
C ALA A 881 10.49 9.20 -12.71
N ALA A 882 10.42 8.03 -12.09
CA ALA A 882 11.39 7.56 -11.11
C ALA A 882 12.76 7.23 -11.71
N TYR A 883 13.74 6.88 -10.88
CA TYR A 883 14.97 6.21 -11.30
C TYR A 883 15.85 7.01 -12.29
N THR A 884 16.05 8.31 -12.03
CA THR A 884 16.89 9.13 -12.92
C THR A 884 18.37 9.11 -12.57
N VAL A 885 19.22 9.15 -13.61
CA VAL A 885 20.67 9.38 -13.53
C VAL A 885 21.06 10.77 -14.07
N ASP A 886 20.17 11.76 -13.92
CA ASP A 886 20.44 13.17 -14.25
C ASP A 886 21.60 13.78 -13.43
N PRO A 887 22.60 14.43 -14.04
CA PRO A 887 23.77 15.00 -13.33
C PRO A 887 23.46 16.03 -12.23
N ARG A 888 22.25 16.59 -12.19
CA ARG A 888 21.80 17.54 -11.15
C ARG A 888 21.34 16.84 -9.87
N CYS A 889 21.07 15.53 -9.93
CA CYS A 889 20.73 14.73 -8.77
C CYS A 889 21.99 14.51 -7.90
N ASP A 890 21.88 14.76 -6.60
CA ASP A 890 22.99 14.48 -5.66
C ASP A 890 23.04 12.98 -5.32
N TYR A 891 23.95 12.25 -5.96
CA TYR A 891 24.12 10.80 -5.76
C TYR A 891 24.85 10.50 -4.45
N GLY A 892 24.11 10.22 -3.39
CA GLY A 892 24.65 9.39 -2.31
C GLY A 892 24.49 7.89 -2.61
N PRO A 893 25.13 7.00 -1.82
CA PRO A 893 25.04 5.55 -2.03
C PRO A 893 23.59 5.06 -1.89
N GLY A 894 23.01 4.55 -2.98
CA GLY A 894 21.62 4.04 -3.00
C GLY A 894 20.55 5.15 -3.05
N HIS A 895 20.84 6.29 -3.71
CA HIS A 895 19.90 7.40 -3.83
C HIS A 895 19.72 7.80 -5.30
N LEU A 896 18.48 7.84 -5.76
CA LEU A 896 18.08 8.37 -7.06
C LEU A 896 17.10 9.53 -6.88
N CYS A 897 16.80 10.21 -7.98
CA CYS A 897 15.82 11.29 -8.02
C CYS A 897 14.65 10.94 -8.95
N TYR A 898 13.53 11.62 -8.77
CA TYR A 898 12.53 11.75 -9.81
C TYR A 898 13.01 12.77 -10.85
N GLN A 899 12.81 12.49 -12.13
CA GLN A 899 12.79 13.51 -13.16
C GLN A 899 11.35 13.99 -13.37
N THR A 900 11.17 15.30 -13.48
CA THR A 900 9.83 15.88 -13.57
C THR A 900 9.76 16.95 -14.66
N ARG A 901 8.60 17.04 -15.32
CA ARG A 901 8.34 18.01 -16.39
C ARG A 901 6.95 18.61 -16.28
N GLU A 902 6.88 19.88 -16.65
CA GLU A 902 5.64 20.57 -16.98
C GLU A 902 5.67 20.93 -18.47
N PHE A 903 4.54 20.79 -19.15
CA PHE A 903 4.43 21.01 -20.58
C PHE A 903 3.02 21.46 -20.96
N SER A 904 2.93 22.22 -22.04
CA SER A 904 1.63 22.64 -22.61
C SER A 904 1.26 21.87 -23.88
N SER A 905 2.20 21.09 -24.43
CA SER A 905 1.97 20.24 -25.61
C SER A 905 2.99 19.09 -25.65
N VAL A 906 2.64 18.01 -26.35
CA VAL A 906 3.52 16.85 -26.54
C VAL A 906 4.80 17.21 -27.32
N PRO A 907 4.76 17.99 -28.42
CA PRO A 907 5.99 18.41 -29.10
C PRO A 907 6.95 19.21 -28.22
N GLN A 908 6.43 20.07 -27.33
CA GLN A 908 7.26 20.76 -26.34
C GLN A 908 7.88 19.77 -25.35
N PHE A 909 7.07 18.85 -24.81
CA PHE A 909 7.51 17.87 -23.82
C PHE A 909 8.68 17.00 -24.31
N VAL A 910 8.58 16.43 -25.51
CA VAL A 910 9.63 15.53 -26.05
C VAL A 910 10.89 16.26 -26.49
N SER A 911 10.80 17.57 -26.73
CA SER A 911 11.93 18.39 -27.20
C SER A 911 12.66 19.14 -26.09
N THR A 912 12.13 19.12 -24.86
CA THR A 912 12.71 19.84 -23.72
C THR A 912 13.22 18.88 -22.65
N PRO A 913 14.40 19.16 -22.06
CA PRO A 913 14.94 18.33 -20.98
C PRO A 913 14.10 18.47 -19.70
N PRO A 914 14.21 17.51 -18.75
CA PRO A 914 13.55 17.61 -17.45
C PRO A 914 13.85 18.93 -16.73
N VAL A 915 12.82 19.60 -16.22
CA VAL A 915 12.97 20.89 -15.51
C VAL A 915 13.17 20.69 -14.01
N GLY A 916 12.51 19.69 -13.42
CA GLY A 916 12.67 19.36 -12.01
C GLY A 916 13.41 18.05 -11.80
N ILE A 917 14.15 18.00 -10.69
CA ILE A 917 14.93 16.88 -10.21
C ILE A 917 14.73 16.82 -8.70
N VAL A 918 14.05 15.78 -8.22
CA VAL A 918 13.52 15.75 -6.86
C VAL A 918 14.04 14.50 -6.16
N THR A 919 14.75 14.66 -5.04
CA THR A 919 15.36 13.52 -4.32
C THR A 919 14.31 12.49 -3.91
N GLN A 920 14.57 11.20 -4.11
CA GLN A 920 13.66 10.15 -3.63
C GLN A 920 13.84 9.82 -2.15
N ASN A 921 14.91 10.30 -1.49
CA ASN A 921 15.23 10.00 -0.10
C ASN A 921 15.93 11.20 0.57
N PRO A 922 15.18 12.24 0.97
CA PRO A 922 15.78 13.42 1.59
C PRO A 922 16.42 13.10 2.95
N ALA A 923 17.61 13.66 3.20
CA ALA A 923 18.34 13.49 4.45
C ALA A 923 17.76 14.31 5.60
N PHE A 924 17.92 13.86 6.84
CA PHE A 924 17.71 14.69 8.03
C PHE A 924 19.07 15.00 8.69
N SER A 925 19.46 16.28 8.73
CA SER A 925 20.78 16.74 9.16
C SER A 925 21.94 16.00 8.47
N GLY A 926 21.77 15.67 7.18
CA GLY A 926 22.75 14.91 6.39
C GLY A 926 22.81 13.41 6.71
N LYS A 927 21.87 12.89 7.52
CA LYS A 927 21.74 11.46 7.84
C LYS A 927 20.62 10.82 7.04
N PHE A 928 20.82 9.55 6.66
CA PHE A 928 19.92 8.80 5.80
C PHE A 928 19.50 7.47 6.45
N GLY A 929 18.32 6.99 6.06
CA GLY A 929 17.96 5.57 6.17
C GLY A 929 18.15 4.87 4.82
N PRO A 930 18.30 3.54 4.79
CA PRO A 930 18.53 2.78 3.55
C PRO A 930 17.28 2.78 2.65
N ALA A 931 17.23 3.61 1.62
CA ALA A 931 16.06 3.74 0.75
C ALA A 931 16.45 3.73 -0.73
N ASP A 932 17.26 2.76 -1.12
CA ASP A 932 17.47 2.47 -2.55
C ASP A 932 16.13 2.18 -3.23
N SER A 933 15.98 2.55 -4.50
CA SER A 933 14.75 2.37 -5.27
C SER A 933 14.23 0.92 -5.25
N ASN A 934 15.10 -0.08 -5.18
CA ASN A 934 14.64 -1.46 -5.07
C ASN A 934 14.14 -1.81 -3.66
N GLN A 935 14.69 -1.18 -2.63
CA GLN A 935 14.34 -1.43 -1.22
C GLN A 935 13.11 -0.63 -0.79
N VAL A 936 12.96 0.60 -1.30
CA VAL A 936 11.79 1.46 -1.13
C VAL A 936 11.31 1.87 -2.51
N GLN A 937 10.40 1.08 -3.05
CA GLN A 937 9.88 1.25 -4.39
C GLN A 937 9.16 2.59 -4.56
N GLU A 938 8.98 2.99 -5.81
CA GLU A 938 8.40 4.25 -6.22
C GLU A 938 7.49 4.07 -7.44
N HIS A 939 6.30 4.63 -7.37
CA HIS A 939 5.23 4.49 -8.37
C HIS A 939 4.43 5.80 -8.40
N PRO A 940 5.00 6.86 -9.00
CA PRO A 940 4.44 8.19 -8.91
C PRO A 940 3.07 8.27 -9.61
N ALA A 941 2.19 9.06 -9.04
CA ALA A 941 0.83 9.28 -9.51
C ALA A 941 0.52 10.76 -9.65
N GLY A 942 -0.19 11.09 -10.73
CA GLY A 942 -0.43 12.48 -11.12
C GLY A 942 -1.43 13.23 -10.23
N PRO A 943 -1.50 14.56 -10.42
CA PRO A 943 -2.58 15.36 -9.85
C PRO A 943 -3.89 15.00 -10.56
N GLY A 944 -4.97 14.80 -9.80
CA GLY A 944 -6.26 14.37 -10.35
C GLY A 944 -6.76 15.26 -11.50
N LEU A 945 -7.55 14.67 -12.41
CA LEU A 945 -7.96 15.29 -13.69
C LEU A 945 -8.64 16.66 -13.58
N GLY A 946 -9.32 16.95 -12.47
CA GLY A 946 -10.02 18.21 -12.20
C GLY A 946 -9.24 19.18 -11.31
N SER A 947 -7.96 18.94 -11.07
CA SER A 947 -7.15 19.69 -10.09
C SER A 947 -7.03 21.16 -10.45
N ALA A 948 -7.03 22.02 -9.43
CA ALA A 948 -6.76 23.44 -9.62
C ALA A 948 -5.30 23.63 -10.08
N PRO A 949 -4.98 24.71 -10.82
CA PRO A 949 -3.64 24.92 -11.36
C PRO A 949 -2.50 24.82 -10.33
N ASN A 950 -2.72 25.31 -9.10
CA ASN A 950 -1.70 25.25 -8.05
C ASN A 950 -1.40 23.82 -7.58
N ASP A 951 -2.40 22.93 -7.60
CA ASP A 951 -2.25 21.54 -7.17
C ASP A 951 -1.52 20.70 -8.23
N ARG A 952 -1.52 21.16 -9.50
CA ARG A 952 -0.82 20.49 -10.61
C ARG A 952 0.71 20.59 -10.55
N HIS A 953 1.24 21.45 -9.67
CA HIS A 953 2.68 21.53 -9.40
C HIS A 953 3.18 20.41 -8.48
N TYR A 954 2.30 19.51 -8.05
CA TYR A 954 2.61 18.42 -7.14
C TYR A 954 2.09 17.09 -7.67
N PHE A 955 2.74 16.01 -7.24
CA PHE A 955 2.35 14.64 -7.50
C PHE A 955 2.50 13.78 -6.24
N TYR A 956 1.93 12.59 -6.27
CA TYR A 956 1.91 11.69 -5.12
C TYR A 956 2.74 10.43 -5.38
N ASP A 957 3.25 9.80 -4.32
CA ASP A 957 3.90 8.49 -4.45
C ASP A 957 3.72 7.65 -3.17
N GLY A 958 3.34 6.39 -3.34
CA GLY A 958 3.34 5.39 -2.27
C GLY A 958 4.72 4.74 -2.19
N ARG A 959 5.37 4.82 -1.03
CA ARG A 959 6.76 4.38 -0.86
C ARG A 959 6.87 3.16 0.06
N PRO A 960 6.61 1.93 -0.45
CA PRO A 960 6.64 0.71 0.36
C PRO A 960 8.08 0.25 0.62
N PHE A 961 8.43 0.07 1.89
CA PHE A 961 9.68 -0.58 2.29
C PHE A 961 9.55 -2.09 2.16
N ASN A 962 10.37 -2.66 1.29
CA ASN A 962 10.34 -4.06 0.91
C ASN A 962 11.45 -4.89 1.57
N GLY A 963 12.25 -4.28 2.45
CA GLY A 963 13.43 -4.90 3.06
C GLY A 963 14.72 -4.29 2.53
N ALA A 964 15.80 -4.43 3.30
CA ALA A 964 17.11 -3.89 2.93
C ALA A 964 18.24 -4.62 3.66
N PRO A 965 19.45 -4.67 3.08
CA PRO A 965 20.63 -5.14 3.78
C PRO A 965 20.97 -4.21 4.95
N LEU A 966 21.04 -4.77 6.15
CA LEU A 966 21.22 -3.99 7.38
C LEU A 966 22.58 -3.27 7.48
N THR A 967 23.59 -3.65 6.68
CA THR A 967 24.90 -3.00 6.67
C THR A 967 24.99 -1.76 5.76
N GLY A 968 23.90 -1.38 5.08
CA GLY A 968 23.96 -0.39 3.99
C GLY A 968 24.73 -0.87 2.75
N SER A 969 25.15 -2.14 2.72
CA SER A 969 25.74 -2.80 1.54
C SER A 969 24.64 -3.16 0.54
N VAL A 970 24.88 -2.98 -0.76
CA VAL A 970 23.96 -3.42 -1.83
C VAL A 970 23.96 -4.94 -2.06
N THR A 971 24.78 -5.72 -1.33
CA THR A 971 24.97 -7.16 -1.58
C THR A 971 24.41 -8.07 -0.48
N ALA A 972 23.53 -8.98 -0.92
CA ALA A 972 22.98 -10.21 -0.34
C ALA A 972 22.46 -10.17 1.12
N ASP A 973 21.13 -10.15 1.25
CA ASP A 973 20.46 -10.45 2.53
C ASP A 973 20.91 -11.81 3.07
N GLY A 974 21.24 -11.85 4.37
CA GLY A 974 21.60 -13.09 5.05
C GLY A 974 23.07 -13.49 4.94
N ALA A 975 23.93 -12.70 4.29
CA ALA A 975 25.38 -12.91 4.34
C ALA A 975 25.97 -12.70 5.75
N ASN A 976 25.31 -11.89 6.57
CA ASN A 976 25.73 -11.57 7.94
C ASN A 976 24.54 -11.50 8.91
N PRO A 977 23.89 -12.64 9.23
CA PRO A 977 22.70 -12.68 10.05
C PRO A 977 22.97 -12.38 11.53
N ALA A 978 21.95 -11.94 12.26
CA ALA A 978 21.96 -11.92 13.71
C ALA A 978 22.22 -13.31 14.29
N VAL A 979 22.95 -13.33 15.40
CA VAL A 979 23.32 -14.55 16.10
C VAL A 979 22.35 -14.79 17.25
N ALA A 980 21.83 -16.01 17.37
CA ALA A 980 21.03 -16.41 18.52
C ALA A 980 21.90 -16.39 19.80
N VAL A 981 21.39 -15.78 20.87
CA VAL A 981 22.07 -15.63 22.16
C VAL A 981 21.51 -16.63 23.17
N THR A 982 20.21 -16.58 23.43
CA THR A 982 19.51 -17.48 24.36
C THR A 982 18.01 -17.42 24.11
N GLY A 983 17.32 -18.56 24.18
CA GLY A 983 15.89 -18.64 23.90
C GLY A 983 15.53 -18.00 22.55
N GLN A 984 14.70 -16.95 22.60
CA GLN A 984 14.26 -16.15 21.45
C GLN A 984 15.04 -14.83 21.28
N LEU A 985 16.19 -14.67 21.97
CA LEU A 985 17.04 -13.47 21.86
C LEU A 985 18.08 -13.61 20.76
N TYR A 986 18.10 -12.64 19.85
CA TYR A 986 19.06 -12.49 18.77
C TYR A 986 19.90 -11.23 18.97
N LYS A 987 21.16 -11.26 18.50
CA LYS A 987 22.09 -10.14 18.53
C LYS A 987 22.52 -9.77 17.13
N PHE A 988 22.36 -8.49 16.78
CA PHE A 988 23.18 -7.84 15.76
C PHE A 988 24.35 -7.13 16.45
N ALA A 989 25.58 -7.52 16.12
CA ALA A 989 26.76 -6.76 16.52
C ALA A 989 26.80 -5.41 15.79
N ALA A 990 27.43 -4.41 16.41
CA ALA A 990 27.54 -3.06 15.85
C ALA A 990 28.00 -3.03 14.37
N ALA A 991 28.92 -3.92 13.97
CA ALA A 991 29.42 -4.01 12.60
C ALA A 991 28.39 -4.55 11.57
N GLN A 992 27.28 -5.16 12.01
CA GLN A 992 26.27 -5.80 11.15
C GLN A 992 25.16 -4.85 10.68
N VAL A 993 24.95 -3.72 11.36
CA VAL A 993 23.76 -2.85 11.18
C VAL A 993 24.11 -1.45 10.65
N GLY A 994 25.36 -1.25 10.22
CA GLY A 994 25.85 0.08 9.87
C GLY A 994 25.80 1.06 11.05
N PHE A 995 25.91 2.35 10.79
CA PHE A 995 25.78 3.38 11.84
C PHE A 995 24.30 3.62 12.19
N MET A 996 23.92 3.40 13.45
CA MET A 996 22.63 3.81 14.02
C MET A 996 22.70 5.27 14.47
N ASP A 997 22.13 6.19 13.69
CA ASP A 997 22.15 7.62 13.98
C ASP A 997 21.00 8.02 14.91
N ARG A 998 20.87 7.39 16.07
CA ARG A 998 19.70 7.53 16.97
C ARG A 998 19.47 8.95 17.51
N LYS A 999 20.45 9.84 17.39
CA LYS A 999 20.31 11.28 17.70
C LYS A 999 19.72 12.11 16.57
N PHE A 1000 19.55 11.54 15.38
CA PHE A 1000 19.08 12.22 14.17
C PHE A 1000 17.91 11.48 13.52
N MET A 1001 17.96 10.15 13.48
CA MET A 1001 16.97 9.29 12.84
C MET A 1001 16.28 8.40 13.88
N PRO A 1002 14.94 8.30 13.85
CA PRO A 1002 14.22 7.27 14.59
C PRO A 1002 14.65 5.87 14.15
N THR A 1003 14.38 4.87 14.98
CA THR A 1003 14.65 3.47 14.65
C THR A 1003 13.41 2.83 14.03
N PHE A 1004 13.50 2.27 12.82
CA PHE A 1004 12.52 1.29 12.38
C PHE A 1004 12.89 -0.06 12.99
N ALA A 1005 11.92 -0.79 13.52
CA ALA A 1005 12.16 -2.09 14.14
C ALA A 1005 10.91 -2.97 14.04
N PHE A 1006 11.03 -4.11 13.37
CA PHE A 1006 9.96 -5.11 13.26
C PHE A 1006 10.51 -6.54 13.09
N ALA A 1007 9.69 -7.51 13.49
CA ALA A 1007 9.92 -8.94 13.27
C ALA A 1007 8.77 -9.51 12.42
N GLY A 1008 8.99 -9.73 11.13
CA GLY A 1008 7.93 -9.95 10.16
C GLY A 1008 6.89 -8.81 10.18
N SER A 1009 5.60 -9.12 10.29
CA SER A 1009 4.54 -8.09 10.40
C SER A 1009 4.33 -7.53 11.83
N ASN A 1010 5.24 -7.78 12.77
CA ASN A 1010 5.10 -7.42 14.18
C ASN A 1010 6.02 -6.26 14.55
N ALA A 1011 5.47 -5.19 15.14
CA ALA A 1011 6.25 -4.03 15.58
C ALA A 1011 7.07 -4.36 16.84
N LEU A 1012 8.31 -3.88 16.91
CA LEU A 1012 9.16 -4.07 18.09
C LEU A 1012 9.14 -2.84 19.01
N VAL A 1013 9.15 -3.09 20.32
CA VAL A 1013 9.18 -2.04 21.35
C VAL A 1013 10.60 -1.81 21.85
N ASP A 1014 11.03 -0.54 21.87
CA ASP A 1014 12.34 -0.16 22.41
C ASP A 1014 12.34 -0.19 23.94
N VAL A 1015 13.30 -0.92 24.53
CA VAL A 1015 13.56 -0.90 25.98
C VAL A 1015 14.93 -0.33 26.33
N SER A 1016 15.64 0.28 25.36
CA SER A 1016 16.95 0.88 25.57
C SER A 1016 16.92 1.94 26.65
N GLY A 1017 17.93 1.97 27.50
CA GLY A 1017 18.14 3.00 28.52
C GLY A 1017 19.27 2.62 29.48
N PRO A 1018 19.63 3.52 30.42
CA PRO A 1018 20.67 3.26 31.40
C PRO A 1018 20.39 1.98 32.19
N GLY A 1019 21.31 1.00 32.11
CA GLY A 1019 21.18 -0.28 32.82
C GLY A 1019 20.05 -1.19 32.32
N SER A 1020 19.49 -0.92 31.12
CA SER A 1020 18.50 -1.79 30.48
C SER A 1020 19.02 -3.22 30.31
N VAL A 1021 18.13 -4.21 30.45
CA VAL A 1021 18.41 -5.63 30.20
C VAL A 1021 17.22 -6.23 29.45
N ILE A 1022 17.51 -7.05 28.43
CA ILE A 1022 16.51 -7.81 27.70
C ILE A 1022 16.82 -9.31 27.81
N GLY A 1023 15.85 -10.09 28.27
CA GLY A 1023 15.96 -11.54 28.37
C GLY A 1023 15.62 -12.25 27.06
N GLY A 1024 15.79 -13.58 27.03
CA GLY A 1024 15.41 -14.43 25.89
C GLY A 1024 14.12 -15.22 26.09
N GLY A 1025 13.31 -14.88 27.09
CA GLY A 1025 12.02 -15.51 27.36
C GLY A 1025 10.83 -14.74 26.80
N THR A 1026 9.63 -15.30 26.93
CA THR A 1026 8.37 -14.73 26.41
C THR A 1026 7.96 -13.41 27.07
N ALA A 1027 8.45 -13.12 28.28
CA ALA A 1027 8.21 -11.84 28.97
C ALA A 1027 8.79 -10.64 28.19
N ASP A 1028 9.78 -10.87 27.33
CA ASP A 1028 10.44 -9.86 26.50
C ASP A 1028 10.16 -10.04 25.01
N ALA A 1029 9.17 -10.87 24.63
CA ALA A 1029 8.78 -11.06 23.25
C ALA A 1029 8.47 -9.72 22.55
N PHE A 1030 8.96 -9.57 21.33
CA PHE A 1030 8.83 -8.40 20.47
C PHE A 1030 9.36 -7.10 21.07
N LYS A 1031 10.39 -7.20 21.91
CA LYS A 1031 11.17 -6.05 22.40
C LYS A 1031 12.55 -6.02 21.77
N TYR A 1032 13.14 -4.85 21.68
CA TYR A 1032 14.52 -4.66 21.27
C TYR A 1032 15.25 -3.67 22.17
N CYS A 1033 16.59 -3.78 22.19
CA CYS A 1033 17.44 -2.90 22.96
C CYS A 1033 18.72 -2.60 22.17
N VAL A 1034 19.12 -1.34 22.14
CA VAL A 1034 20.37 -0.88 21.53
C VAL A 1034 21.28 -0.32 22.61
N ALA A 1035 22.43 -0.96 22.80
CA ALA A 1035 23.40 -0.57 23.81
C ALA A 1035 24.08 0.74 23.42
N VAL A 1036 24.11 1.74 24.30
CA VAL A 1036 24.93 2.95 24.13
C VAL A 1036 26.20 2.84 24.98
N LEU A 1037 26.12 2.19 26.14
CA LEU A 1037 27.28 1.83 26.96
C LEU A 1037 27.49 0.31 26.96
N ALA A 1038 28.74 -0.09 27.18
CA ALA A 1038 29.08 -1.49 27.39
C ALA A 1038 28.31 -2.07 28.59
N GLY A 1039 27.75 -3.26 28.42
CA GLY A 1039 26.94 -3.94 29.44
C GLY A 1039 25.46 -3.56 29.47
N GLU A 1040 24.99 -2.58 28.68
CA GLU A 1040 23.54 -2.36 28.46
C GLU A 1040 22.93 -3.46 27.58
N CYS A 1041 21.62 -3.69 27.69
CA CYS A 1041 20.84 -4.70 26.98
C CYS A 1041 21.16 -6.16 27.35
N ALA A 1042 22.42 -6.54 27.39
CA ALA A 1042 22.87 -7.87 27.80
C ALA A 1042 24.29 -7.81 28.38
N ALA A 1043 24.62 -8.78 29.23
CA ALA A 1043 25.96 -8.90 29.78
C ALA A 1043 27.01 -9.04 28.67
N GLY A 1044 28.07 -8.22 28.71
CA GLY A 1044 29.15 -8.24 27.73
C GLY A 1044 28.83 -7.58 26.38
N SER A 1045 27.72 -6.84 26.27
CA SER A 1045 27.45 -6.01 25.10
C SER A 1045 28.49 -4.90 24.92
N ALA A 1046 28.75 -4.54 23.66
CA ALA A 1046 29.47 -3.35 23.26
C ALA A 1046 28.49 -2.23 22.85
N PRO A 1047 28.92 -0.96 22.88
CA PRO A 1047 28.14 0.12 22.26
C PRO A 1047 27.75 -0.20 20.81
N ASN A 1048 26.52 0.14 20.44
CA ASN A 1048 25.83 -0.16 19.18
C ASN A 1048 25.49 -1.64 18.92
N ASP A 1049 25.73 -2.55 19.88
CA ASP A 1049 25.10 -3.87 19.80
C ASP A 1049 23.57 -3.73 19.92
N ILE A 1050 22.85 -4.47 19.09
CA ILE A 1050 21.40 -4.52 19.06
C ILE A 1050 20.94 -5.92 19.46
N TYR A 1051 20.01 -5.97 20.39
CA TYR A 1051 19.40 -7.20 20.88
C TYR A 1051 17.91 -7.17 20.55
N VAL A 1052 17.41 -8.25 19.94
CA VAL A 1052 16.00 -8.39 19.56
C VAL A 1052 15.48 -9.70 20.11
N ASN A 1053 14.38 -9.65 20.86
CA ASN A 1053 13.71 -10.84 21.34
C ASN A 1053 12.47 -11.11 20.47
N ALA A 1054 12.51 -12.17 19.66
CA ALA A 1054 11.41 -12.60 18.81
C ALA A 1054 11.48 -14.11 18.55
N ALA A 1055 10.35 -14.81 18.71
CA ALA A 1055 10.26 -16.26 18.50
C ALA A 1055 10.26 -16.64 17.01
N ASN A 1056 10.62 -17.89 16.72
CA ASN A 1056 10.38 -18.55 15.44
C ASN A 1056 10.98 -17.88 14.18
N ILE A 1057 11.99 -17.01 14.37
CA ILE A 1057 12.69 -16.29 13.31
C ILE A 1057 13.34 -17.29 12.34
N GLY A 1058 12.86 -17.30 11.09
CA GLY A 1058 13.45 -18.10 10.01
C GLY A 1058 14.53 -17.35 9.25
N ARG A 1059 14.49 -16.00 9.30
CA ARG A 1059 15.46 -15.12 8.64
C ARG A 1059 15.99 -14.10 9.64
N PRO A 1060 17.07 -14.39 10.37
CA PRO A 1060 17.64 -13.47 11.36
C PRO A 1060 18.37 -12.29 10.71
N TYR A 1061 17.77 -11.67 9.71
CA TYR A 1061 18.25 -10.54 8.93
C TYR A 1061 17.03 -9.90 8.24
N CYS A 1062 17.16 -8.68 7.75
CA CYS A 1062 16.05 -8.03 7.04
C CYS A 1062 16.02 -8.54 5.61
N HIS A 1063 14.98 -9.28 5.24
CA HIS A 1063 14.94 -9.92 3.93
C HIS A 1063 14.30 -8.98 2.91
N PHE A 1064 14.87 -8.90 1.72
CA PHE A 1064 14.35 -8.24 0.55
C PHE A 1064 13.88 -9.31 -0.47
N PRO A 1065 12.56 -9.42 -0.74
CA PRO A 1065 12.00 -10.42 -1.63
C PRO A 1065 12.04 -10.02 -3.12
N GLY A 1066 12.69 -8.91 -3.50
CA GLY A 1066 12.65 -8.39 -4.87
C GLY A 1066 11.29 -7.78 -5.21
N GLN A 1067 10.86 -7.81 -6.47
CA GLN A 1067 9.55 -7.26 -6.92
C GLN A 1067 8.32 -8.09 -6.47
N ALA A 1068 8.37 -8.72 -5.29
CA ALA A 1068 7.30 -9.51 -4.71
C ALA A 1068 6.83 -8.89 -3.39
N THR A 1069 5.55 -9.03 -3.08
CA THR A 1069 5.00 -8.67 -1.76
C THR A 1069 5.56 -9.59 -0.69
N GLY A 1070 6.07 -9.02 0.40
CA GLY A 1070 6.46 -9.79 1.58
C GLY A 1070 5.27 -10.54 2.18
N MET A 1071 5.50 -11.77 2.67
CA MET A 1071 4.43 -12.58 3.24
C MET A 1071 4.21 -12.24 4.72
N ALA A 1072 2.96 -12.19 5.17
CA ALA A 1072 2.64 -11.84 6.56
C ALA A 1072 3.13 -12.88 7.59
N ASP A 1073 3.31 -14.14 7.19
CA ASP A 1073 3.90 -15.20 8.01
C ASP A 1073 5.41 -15.35 7.82
N GLU A 1074 6.03 -14.48 7.02
CA GLU A 1074 7.48 -14.41 6.94
C GLU A 1074 8.04 -13.59 8.11
N LEU A 1075 8.73 -14.29 9.01
CA LEU A 1075 9.41 -13.75 10.19
C LEU A 1075 10.89 -13.53 9.90
N ASP A 1076 11.18 -12.31 9.47
CA ASP A 1076 12.51 -11.75 9.33
C ASP A 1076 12.80 -10.68 10.39
N LEU A 1077 14.05 -10.27 10.57
CA LEU A 1077 14.45 -9.25 11.56
C LEU A 1077 14.95 -7.98 10.88
N CYS A 1078 14.16 -6.92 10.95
CA CYS A 1078 14.46 -5.63 10.34
C CYS A 1078 14.61 -4.55 11.40
N ILE A 1079 15.82 -3.97 11.51
CA ILE A 1079 16.12 -2.87 12.44
C ILE A 1079 17.19 -1.92 11.88
N GLY A 1080 16.94 -0.61 11.93
CA GLY A 1080 17.87 0.41 11.41
C GLY A 1080 17.35 1.85 11.50
N ASN A 1081 18.00 2.79 10.81
CA ASN A 1081 17.56 4.19 10.69
C ASN A 1081 16.28 4.30 9.83
N ASN A 1082 15.21 4.92 10.36
CA ASN A 1082 13.95 5.11 9.66
C ASN A 1082 14.01 6.32 8.72
N ALA A 1083 13.91 6.11 7.41
CA ALA A 1083 13.84 7.19 6.43
C ALA A 1083 12.44 7.83 6.35
N LEU A 1084 12.35 9.08 5.85
CA LEU A 1084 11.08 9.78 5.62
C LEU A 1084 10.09 8.92 4.82
N VAL A 1085 10.60 8.36 3.74
CA VAL A 1085 9.84 7.68 2.69
C VAL A 1085 9.40 6.27 3.10
N TYR A 1086 9.82 5.74 4.24
CA TYR A 1086 9.43 4.38 4.64
C TYR A 1086 7.94 4.28 4.94
N ASN A 1087 7.25 3.48 4.12
CA ASN A 1087 5.84 3.14 4.26
C ASN A 1087 4.98 4.40 4.29
N SER A 1088 5.33 5.38 3.46
CA SER A 1088 4.79 6.73 3.47
C SER A 1088 4.10 7.04 2.14
N ILE A 1089 3.02 7.81 2.21
CA ILE A 1089 2.45 8.50 1.06
C ILE A 1089 3.06 9.90 1.01
N MET A 1090 3.82 10.16 -0.04
CA MET A 1090 4.55 11.40 -0.27
C MET A 1090 3.77 12.30 -1.21
N GLU A 1091 3.79 13.61 -0.95
CA GLU A 1091 3.47 14.65 -1.92
C GLU A 1091 4.78 15.35 -2.28
N ASN A 1092 5.05 15.47 -3.58
CA ASN A 1092 6.33 15.92 -4.13
C ASN A 1092 6.11 17.02 -5.17
N GLY A 1093 6.98 18.03 -5.21
CA GLY A 1093 6.93 19.09 -6.22
C GLY A 1093 7.42 18.64 -7.61
N ILE A 1094 7.01 19.35 -8.66
CA ILE A 1094 7.36 19.04 -10.06
C ILE A 1094 8.38 20.03 -10.64
N SER A 1095 8.36 21.29 -10.25
CA SER A 1095 9.09 22.35 -11.00
C SER A 1095 10.47 22.70 -10.43
N TRP A 1096 11.01 21.92 -9.48
CA TRP A 1096 12.21 22.28 -8.71
C TRP A 1096 13.34 21.28 -8.85
N VAL A 1097 14.57 21.78 -8.73
CA VAL A 1097 15.74 20.95 -8.38
C VAL A 1097 15.84 20.93 -6.86
N ASP A 1098 15.32 19.87 -6.26
CA ASP A 1098 15.18 19.69 -4.82
C ASP A 1098 15.94 18.45 -4.35
N ASN A 1099 17.22 18.64 -4.05
CA ASN A 1099 18.09 17.59 -3.49
C ASN A 1099 17.95 17.45 -1.96
N TYR A 1100 17.18 18.33 -1.31
CA TYR A 1100 17.09 18.39 0.16
C TYR A 1100 15.69 18.12 0.71
N GLY A 1101 14.70 17.87 -0.17
CA GLY A 1101 13.31 17.60 0.19
C GLY A 1101 12.50 18.84 0.57
N ALA A 1102 12.96 20.05 0.23
CA ALA A 1102 12.32 21.33 0.53
C ALA A 1102 10.89 21.48 -0.03
N HIS A 1103 10.57 20.74 -1.10
CA HIS A 1103 9.29 20.73 -1.80
C HIS A 1103 8.58 19.37 -1.69
N GLN A 1104 8.85 18.64 -0.61
CA GLN A 1104 8.21 17.37 -0.31
C GLN A 1104 7.62 17.36 1.09
N ARG A 1105 6.58 16.54 1.30
CA ARG A 1105 6.06 16.19 2.62
C ARG A 1105 5.40 14.83 2.63
N MET A 1106 5.37 14.19 3.81
CA MET A 1106 4.55 13.00 4.05
C MET A 1106 3.11 13.41 4.37
N VAL A 1107 2.15 12.85 3.65
CA VAL A 1107 0.71 13.05 3.89
C VAL A 1107 0.20 12.11 4.98
N THR A 1108 0.51 10.81 4.88
CA THR A 1108 0.12 9.76 5.84
C THR A 1108 0.95 8.50 5.59
N LYS A 1109 0.96 7.56 6.55
CA LYS A 1109 1.44 6.18 6.34
C LYS A 1109 0.34 5.19 5.96
N GLY A 1110 -0.89 5.67 5.77
CA GLY A 1110 -2.05 4.87 5.38
C GLY A 1110 -2.44 3.81 6.42
N LEU A 1111 -1.97 3.90 7.67
CA LEU A 1111 -2.20 2.93 8.75
C LEU A 1111 -1.75 1.49 8.43
N SER A 1112 -0.89 1.33 7.43
CA SER A 1112 -0.38 0.03 7.00
C SER A 1112 0.61 -0.55 8.01
N ARG A 1113 0.75 -1.88 7.99
CA ARG A 1113 1.78 -2.59 8.75
C ARG A 1113 3.05 -2.73 7.92
N ASN A 1114 4.20 -2.84 8.58
CA ASN A 1114 5.44 -3.15 7.88
C ASN A 1114 5.37 -4.57 7.29
N ARG A 1115 6.25 -4.88 6.34
CA ARG A 1115 6.45 -6.19 5.70
C ARG A 1115 5.36 -6.66 4.72
N VAL A 1116 4.12 -6.20 4.89
CA VAL A 1116 2.95 -6.67 4.13
C VAL A 1116 2.51 -5.71 3.01
N LEU A 1117 3.34 -4.70 2.71
CA LEU A 1117 3.07 -3.74 1.65
C LEU A 1117 3.41 -4.32 0.29
N VAL A 1118 2.57 -4.04 -0.69
CA VAL A 1118 2.82 -4.40 -2.09
C VAL A 1118 3.98 -3.54 -2.63
N PRO A 1119 4.98 -4.10 -3.32
CA PRO A 1119 6.08 -3.31 -3.88
C PRO A 1119 5.59 -2.28 -4.91
N PHE A 1120 4.49 -2.57 -5.58
CA PHE A 1120 3.80 -1.69 -6.53
C PHE A 1120 2.79 -0.73 -5.88
N TRP A 1121 2.96 -0.43 -4.59
CA TRP A 1121 2.04 0.47 -3.89
C TRP A 1121 2.11 1.87 -4.48
N HIS A 1122 0.95 2.40 -4.88
CA HIS A 1122 0.76 3.77 -5.36
C HIS A 1122 -0.60 4.29 -4.89
N THR A 1123 -0.86 5.55 -5.17
CA THR A 1123 -2.06 6.26 -4.76
C THR A 1123 -2.73 6.93 -5.94
N HIS A 1124 -4.01 7.25 -5.83
CA HIS A 1124 -4.73 7.95 -6.90
C HIS A 1124 -5.46 9.16 -6.32
N ALA A 1125 -5.20 10.34 -6.86
CA ALA A 1125 -5.96 11.51 -6.46
C ALA A 1125 -7.38 11.45 -7.04
N VAL A 1126 -8.39 11.81 -6.25
CA VAL A 1126 -9.70 12.13 -6.84
C VAL A 1126 -9.53 13.37 -7.73
N PRO A 1127 -10.43 13.65 -8.69
CA PRO A 1127 -10.20 14.69 -9.69
C PRO A 1127 -9.88 16.06 -9.08
N SER A 1128 -10.50 16.45 -7.96
CA SER A 1128 -10.20 17.72 -7.26
C SER A 1128 -8.86 17.76 -6.49
N ALA A 1129 -8.11 16.66 -6.43
CA ALA A 1129 -6.84 16.48 -5.71
C ALA A 1129 -6.85 16.76 -4.18
N ASN A 1130 -7.99 17.13 -3.60
CA ASN A 1130 -8.16 17.33 -2.17
C ASN A 1130 -8.34 16.02 -1.36
N TRP A 1131 -8.51 14.89 -2.06
CA TRP A 1131 -8.50 13.54 -1.50
C TRP A 1131 -7.65 12.63 -2.36
N ILE A 1132 -6.98 11.69 -1.72
CA ILE A 1132 -6.23 10.61 -2.38
C ILE A 1132 -6.71 9.25 -1.88
N LEU A 1133 -6.81 8.31 -2.79
CA LEU A 1133 -7.07 6.89 -2.56
C LEU A 1133 -5.76 6.24 -2.13
N VAL A 1134 -5.76 5.61 -0.96
CA VAL A 1134 -4.59 4.95 -0.37
C VAL A 1134 -4.94 3.51 0.02
N HIS A 1135 -4.04 2.58 -0.29
CA HIS A 1135 -4.11 1.23 0.26
C HIS A 1135 -3.68 1.24 1.74
N THR A 1136 -4.53 0.68 2.60
CA THR A 1136 -4.20 0.27 3.96
C THR A 1136 -3.99 -1.23 3.97
N ASN A 1137 -2.74 -1.64 3.81
CA ASN A 1137 -2.42 -3.06 3.69
C ASN A 1137 -2.47 -3.75 5.05
N TYR A 1138 -3.15 -4.90 5.10
CA TYR A 1138 -3.34 -5.71 6.30
C TYR A 1138 -3.95 -4.91 7.49
N ALA A 1139 -4.95 -4.09 7.19
CA ALA A 1139 -5.80 -3.36 8.12
C ALA A 1139 -6.25 -4.26 9.28
N GLN A 1140 -5.90 -3.90 10.52
CA GLN A 1140 -6.20 -4.68 11.73
C GLN A 1140 -5.73 -6.14 11.75
N MET A 1141 -4.78 -6.51 10.88
CA MET A 1141 -4.46 -7.90 10.58
C MET A 1141 -5.67 -8.69 10.04
N VAL A 1142 -6.55 -8.09 9.25
CA VAL A 1142 -7.71 -8.78 8.65
C VAL A 1142 -7.50 -8.94 7.14
N GLY A 1143 -7.17 -7.84 6.46
CA GLY A 1143 -6.74 -7.83 5.06
C GLY A 1143 -6.62 -6.39 4.54
N ASP A 1144 -6.47 -6.19 3.24
CA ASP A 1144 -6.20 -4.86 2.66
C ASP A 1144 -7.45 -3.97 2.64
N MET A 1145 -7.35 -2.64 2.68
CA MET A 1145 -8.52 -1.76 2.57
C MET A 1145 -8.17 -0.54 1.74
N VAL A 1146 -9.18 0.10 1.17
CA VAL A 1146 -9.02 1.38 0.49
C VAL A 1146 -9.54 2.47 1.41
N MET A 1147 -8.69 3.45 1.68
CA MET A 1147 -9.01 4.63 2.44
C MET A 1147 -8.91 5.87 1.54
N LEU A 1148 -9.66 6.90 1.90
CA LEU A 1148 -9.48 8.25 1.41
C LEU A 1148 -8.68 9.04 2.43
N ALA A 1149 -7.59 9.68 2.02
CA ALA A 1149 -6.84 10.62 2.83
C ALA A 1149 -7.06 12.04 2.33
N LYS A 1150 -7.47 12.95 3.22
CA LYS A 1150 -7.68 14.36 2.89
C LYS A 1150 -6.34 15.06 2.72
N VAL A 1151 -6.06 15.55 1.53
CA VAL A 1151 -4.84 16.31 1.25
C VAL A 1151 -5.08 17.78 1.59
N PRO A 1152 -4.38 18.35 2.59
CA PRO A 1152 -4.41 19.79 2.80
C PRO A 1152 -3.73 20.49 1.61
N PRO A 1153 -4.12 21.70 1.23
CA PRO A 1153 -3.43 22.43 0.17
C PRO A 1153 -1.93 22.59 0.50
N PRO A 1154 -1.04 22.62 -0.50
CA PRO A 1154 0.36 22.92 -0.31
C PRO A 1154 0.54 24.25 0.44
N PRO A 1155 1.32 24.31 1.54
CA PRO A 1155 1.56 25.54 2.26
C PRO A 1155 2.45 26.48 1.44
N PRO A 1156 2.40 27.80 1.69
CA PRO A 1156 3.40 28.72 1.16
C PRO A 1156 4.80 28.30 1.61
N GLN A 1157 5.79 28.39 0.72
CA GLN A 1157 7.18 28.14 1.07
C GLN A 1157 7.67 29.20 2.07
N ASP A 1158 8.33 28.76 3.14
CA ASP A 1158 8.97 29.62 4.14
C ASP A 1158 10.50 29.39 4.19
N SER A 1159 11.19 30.12 5.06
CA SER A 1159 12.65 30.03 5.22
C SER A 1159 13.08 29.01 6.28
N VAL A 1160 12.16 28.22 6.86
CA VAL A 1160 12.49 27.29 7.94
C VAL A 1160 13.04 25.99 7.35
N ASN A 1161 14.30 25.69 7.66
CA ASN A 1161 14.92 24.44 7.27
C ASN A 1161 14.40 23.28 8.13
N ARG A 1162 13.43 22.52 7.60
CA ARG A 1162 12.83 21.34 8.25
C ARG A 1162 13.54 20.02 7.92
N ALA A 1163 14.61 20.08 7.13
CA ALA A 1163 15.51 18.96 6.89
C ALA A 1163 16.57 18.81 8.00
N ALA A 1164 16.44 19.57 9.10
CA ALA A 1164 17.27 19.50 10.30
C ALA A 1164 16.45 19.90 11.52
N TYR A 1165 17.05 19.80 12.71
CA TYR A 1165 16.43 20.32 13.94
C TYR A 1165 16.23 21.85 13.88
N ILE A 1166 15.06 22.30 14.31
CA ILE A 1166 14.70 23.72 14.44
C ILE A 1166 15.11 24.21 15.84
N PRO A 1167 15.88 25.31 15.95
CA PRO A 1167 16.30 25.85 17.24
C PRO A 1167 15.15 26.60 17.93
N LEU A 1168 14.59 26.02 19.00
CA LEU A 1168 13.73 26.77 19.93
C LEU A 1168 14.57 27.39 21.05
N THR A 1169 14.60 28.73 21.11
CA THR A 1169 15.43 29.44 22.09
C THR A 1169 14.70 29.57 23.42
N VAL A 1170 15.32 29.05 24.49
CA VAL A 1170 14.86 29.20 25.88
C VAL A 1170 15.70 30.28 26.56
N THR A 1171 15.06 31.37 26.97
CA THR A 1171 15.70 32.41 27.78
C THR A 1171 15.78 31.96 29.22
N VAL A 1172 17.01 31.88 29.74
CA VAL A 1172 17.30 31.39 31.08
C VAL A 1172 17.83 32.53 31.93
N LYS A 1173 17.19 32.72 33.09
CA LYS A 1173 17.66 33.63 34.13
C LYS A 1173 17.73 32.86 35.45
N PRO A 1174 18.90 32.75 36.10
CA PRO A 1174 18.98 32.13 37.40
C PRO A 1174 18.21 32.91 38.47
N PRO A 1175 17.43 32.23 39.32
CA PRO A 1175 16.91 32.86 40.53
C PRO A 1175 18.06 33.41 41.40
N PRO A 1176 17.90 34.60 42.01
CA PRO A 1176 18.92 35.16 42.89
C PRO A 1176 19.28 34.22 44.05
N GLY A 1177 20.55 34.20 44.45
CA GLY A 1177 21.00 33.50 45.66
C GLY A 1177 21.29 32.00 45.51
N LEU A 1178 21.12 31.41 44.33
CA LEU A 1178 21.34 29.96 44.11
C LEU A 1178 22.79 29.55 43.80
N GLY A 1179 23.69 30.50 43.56
CA GLY A 1179 25.08 30.19 43.16
C GLY A 1179 25.19 29.47 41.80
N ALA A 1180 24.17 29.57 40.95
CA ALA A 1180 24.16 28.95 39.63
C ALA A 1180 25.15 29.67 38.70
N THR A 1181 26.12 28.92 38.17
CA THR A 1181 27.12 29.43 37.22
C THR A 1181 26.81 29.02 35.78
N ASN A 1182 26.15 27.88 35.60
CA ASN A 1182 25.72 27.38 34.31
C ASN A 1182 24.32 26.75 34.37
N ALA A 1183 23.70 26.57 33.20
CA ALA A 1183 22.41 25.89 33.08
C ALA A 1183 22.39 24.93 31.89
N LEU A 1184 21.43 24.01 31.93
CA LEU A 1184 21.05 23.13 30.83
C LEU A 1184 19.53 23.12 30.69
N VAL A 1185 19.03 22.66 29.55
CA VAL A 1185 17.60 22.41 29.33
C VAL A 1185 17.40 20.92 29.15
N GLU A 1186 16.61 20.32 30.04
CA GLU A 1186 16.05 18.99 29.81
C GLU A 1186 14.82 19.15 28.91
N PHE A 1187 14.68 18.30 27.90
CA PHE A 1187 13.58 18.39 26.95
C PHE A 1187 13.18 17.04 26.36
N GLY A 1188 11.93 16.93 25.92
CA GLY A 1188 11.43 15.75 25.24
C GLY A 1188 10.06 15.95 24.63
N TYR A 1189 9.51 14.85 24.10
CA TYR A 1189 8.22 14.82 23.43
C TYR A 1189 7.27 13.85 24.16
N GLY A 1190 5.98 14.17 24.18
CA GLY A 1190 4.97 13.38 24.89
C GLY A 1190 4.75 11.97 24.30
N GLU A 1191 5.11 11.78 23.03
CA GLU A 1191 5.04 10.49 22.34
C GLU A 1191 6.13 9.49 22.76
N TYR A 1192 7.23 9.94 23.38
CA TYR A 1192 8.31 9.05 23.84
C TYR A 1192 8.26 8.75 25.35
N GLY A 1193 7.41 9.45 26.09
CA GLY A 1193 7.21 9.27 27.52
C GLY A 1193 6.38 10.38 28.14
N GLY A 1194 6.07 10.26 29.42
CA GLY A 1194 5.35 11.30 30.15
C GLY A 1194 6.12 12.64 30.13
N PRO A 1195 5.47 13.82 30.08
CA PRO A 1195 6.13 15.12 29.97
C PRO A 1195 7.24 15.40 30.99
N GLY A 1196 7.14 14.86 32.20
CA GLY A 1196 8.15 15.02 33.26
C GLY A 1196 9.39 14.13 33.12
N GLN A 1197 9.40 13.20 32.15
CA GLN A 1197 10.53 12.31 31.85
C GLN A 1197 11.49 12.92 30.83
N TYR A 1198 11.05 13.94 30.07
CA TYR A 1198 11.85 14.64 29.06
C TYR A 1198 12.63 13.70 28.12
N ARG A 1199 11.93 12.72 27.54
CA ARG A 1199 12.50 11.80 26.55
C ARG A 1199 12.36 12.39 25.15
N CYS A 1200 13.48 12.57 24.46
CA CYS A 1200 13.49 13.14 23.11
C CYS A 1200 13.56 12.08 21.98
N THR A 1201 13.75 10.80 22.34
CA THR A 1201 13.75 9.65 21.43
C THR A 1201 13.08 8.46 22.13
N SER A 1202 12.92 7.32 21.42
CA SER A 1202 12.41 6.08 22.00
C SER A 1202 13.25 5.51 23.15
N ARG A 1203 14.54 5.91 23.28
CA ARG A 1203 15.39 5.52 24.42
C ARG A 1203 14.77 6.07 25.70
N ALA A 1204 14.63 5.21 26.71
CA ALA A 1204 14.00 5.49 27.98
C ALA A 1204 14.89 6.35 28.90
N GLU A 1205 15.32 7.53 28.44
CA GLU A 1205 16.28 8.40 29.13
C GLU A 1205 15.99 9.89 28.91
N THR A 1206 16.20 10.70 29.95
CA THR A 1206 16.12 12.16 29.87
C THR A 1206 17.13 12.70 28.84
N CYS A 1207 16.68 13.57 27.94
CA CYS A 1207 17.57 14.31 27.05
C CYS A 1207 17.85 15.70 27.60
N ALA A 1208 19.08 16.16 27.42
CA ALA A 1208 19.52 17.48 27.84
C ALA A 1208 20.39 18.16 26.78
N VAL A 1209 20.34 19.49 26.76
CA VAL A 1209 21.22 20.34 25.96
C VAL A 1209 21.87 21.41 26.84
N GLY A 1210 23.15 21.65 26.62
CA GLY A 1210 23.95 22.47 27.53
C GLY A 1210 25.04 23.35 26.90
N PRO A 1211 25.67 23.07 25.75
CA PRO A 1211 26.34 24.15 25.00
C PRO A 1211 25.91 24.24 23.54
N GLY A 1212 25.36 25.38 23.14
CA GLY A 1212 25.53 25.90 21.78
C GLY A 1212 26.73 26.84 21.81
N THR A 1213 27.73 26.63 20.96
CA THR A 1213 28.91 27.51 20.87
C THR A 1213 28.55 28.97 20.55
N GLN A 1214 27.31 29.20 20.09
CA GLN A 1214 26.68 30.49 19.86
C GLN A 1214 25.18 30.42 20.21
N ALA A 1215 24.60 31.51 20.69
CA ALA A 1215 23.17 31.60 20.98
C ALA A 1215 22.35 31.30 19.71
N GLY A 1216 21.40 30.37 19.81
CA GLY A 1216 20.48 30.03 18.71
C GLY A 1216 21.00 28.99 17.71
N ILE A 1217 22.18 28.39 17.91
CA ILE A 1217 22.74 27.36 17.01
C ILE A 1217 22.68 25.98 17.67
N ILE A 1218 22.28 24.97 16.89
CA ILE A 1218 22.30 23.55 17.26
C ILE A 1218 23.62 22.93 16.78
N ASP A 1219 24.27 22.13 17.62
CA ASP A 1219 25.44 21.35 17.24
C ASP A 1219 25.03 20.26 16.22
N ALA A 1220 25.61 20.32 15.01
CA ALA A 1220 25.31 19.40 13.92
C ALA A 1220 25.84 17.97 14.16
N VAL A 1221 26.73 17.76 15.13
CA VAL A 1221 27.30 16.45 15.48
C VAL A 1221 26.61 15.87 16.71
N ASN A 1222 26.35 16.70 17.72
CA ASN A 1222 25.71 16.28 18.97
C ASN A 1222 24.58 17.25 19.34
N PRO A 1223 23.41 17.17 18.68
CA PRO A 1223 22.31 18.10 18.91
C PRO A 1223 21.83 18.08 20.37
N PHE A 1224 21.90 16.92 21.01
CA PHE A 1224 21.60 16.72 22.43
C PHE A 1224 22.42 15.57 23.04
N PHE A 1225 22.30 15.42 24.35
CA PHE A 1225 22.92 14.35 25.13
C PHE A 1225 21.88 13.59 25.96
N PHE A 1226 22.10 12.29 26.10
CA PHE A 1226 21.43 11.44 27.07
C PHE A 1226 22.01 11.73 28.47
N GLU A 1227 21.19 12.27 29.37
CA GLU A 1227 21.66 12.95 30.60
C GLU A 1227 22.52 12.05 31.49
N THR A 1228 22.21 10.75 31.58
CA THR A 1228 22.93 9.82 32.46
C THR A 1228 24.08 9.15 31.72
N THR A 1229 23.80 8.63 30.54
CA THR A 1229 24.71 7.82 29.72
C THR A 1229 25.86 8.64 29.17
N GLU A 1230 25.61 9.92 28.87
CA GLU A 1230 26.59 10.86 28.29
C GLU A 1230 26.92 12.01 29.26
N ALA A 1231 26.70 11.81 30.57
CA ALA A 1231 26.89 12.83 31.60
C ALA A 1231 28.29 13.48 31.57
N ALA A 1232 29.33 12.70 31.24
CA ALA A 1232 30.71 13.17 31.12
C ALA A 1232 30.93 14.15 29.95
N SER A 1233 30.09 14.07 28.92
CA SER A 1233 30.14 14.94 27.73
C SER A 1233 29.15 16.11 27.80
N LEU A 1234 28.20 16.09 28.73
CA LEU A 1234 27.18 17.13 28.91
C LEU A 1234 27.72 18.38 29.66
N ALA A 1235 28.35 19.27 28.90
CA ALA A 1235 28.74 20.60 29.38
C ALA A 1235 27.53 21.54 29.56
N GLY A 1236 27.67 22.61 30.35
CA GLY A 1236 26.59 23.57 30.63
C GLY A 1236 26.79 24.94 30.01
N THR A 1237 25.71 25.67 29.76
CA THR A 1237 25.77 27.01 29.18
C THR A 1237 26.12 27.95 30.32
N PRO A 1238 27.18 28.77 30.24
CA PRO A 1238 27.44 29.79 31.23
C PRO A 1238 26.22 30.72 31.37
N CYS A 1239 25.61 30.78 32.57
CA CYS A 1239 24.31 31.43 32.78
C CYS A 1239 24.24 32.29 34.03
N ALA A 1240 25.36 32.61 34.68
CA ALA A 1240 25.38 33.39 35.92
C ALA A 1240 24.64 34.75 35.84
N ALA A 1241 24.70 35.43 34.69
CA ALA A 1241 24.00 36.71 34.43
C ALA A 1241 22.70 36.55 33.61
N GLY A 1242 22.28 35.31 33.33
CA GLY A 1242 21.31 34.97 32.31
C GLY A 1242 21.97 34.56 30.99
N CYS A 1243 21.26 33.76 30.20
CA CYS A 1243 21.75 33.19 28.94
C CYS A 1243 20.55 32.76 28.07
N THR A 1244 20.84 32.29 26.86
CA THR A 1244 19.86 31.62 25.98
C THR A 1244 20.39 30.26 25.58
N ILE A 1245 19.52 29.26 25.59
CA ILE A 1245 19.86 27.87 25.23
C ILE A 1245 18.95 27.46 24.07
N ALA A 1246 19.53 27.00 22.96
CA ALA A 1246 18.79 26.48 21.82
C ALA A 1246 18.45 25.00 22.06
N VAL A 1247 17.16 24.68 22.04
CA VAL A 1247 16.67 23.30 22.11
C VAL A 1247 16.51 22.76 20.69
N PRO A 1248 17.09 21.60 20.33
CA PRO A 1248 16.91 20.99 19.02
C PRO A 1248 15.52 20.36 18.92
N THR A 1249 14.66 20.95 18.09
CA THR A 1249 13.25 20.50 17.98
C THR A 1249 12.94 19.96 16.61
N ALA A 1250 12.26 18.82 16.54
CA ALA A 1250 11.71 18.31 15.30
C ALA A 1250 10.44 19.12 14.97
N SER A 1251 10.28 19.45 13.68
CA SER A 1251 9.18 20.26 13.18
C SER A 1251 7.81 19.68 13.56
N GLN A 1252 6.81 20.56 13.74
CA GLN A 1252 5.40 20.19 13.96
C GLN A 1252 5.15 19.31 15.20
N ARG A 1253 5.92 19.51 16.29
CA ARG A 1253 5.76 18.81 17.58
C ARG A 1253 5.63 19.73 18.77
N VAL A 1254 5.01 19.24 19.84
CA VAL A 1254 5.05 19.89 21.15
C VAL A 1254 6.24 19.37 21.95
N VAL A 1255 7.15 20.28 22.30
CA VAL A 1255 8.31 20.01 23.14
C VAL A 1255 8.01 20.39 24.57
N TYR A 1256 8.19 19.44 25.48
CA TYR A 1256 8.18 19.67 26.92
C TYR A 1256 9.60 19.87 27.40
N GLY A 1257 9.83 20.81 28.32
CA GLY A 1257 11.16 21.01 28.88
C GLY A 1257 11.17 21.69 30.24
N ARG A 1258 12.35 21.72 30.86
CA ARG A 1258 12.63 22.53 32.05
C ARG A 1258 14.10 22.95 32.09
N VAL A 1259 14.35 24.09 32.73
CA VAL A 1259 15.71 24.57 32.98
C VAL A 1259 16.28 23.89 34.22
N VAL A 1260 17.54 23.47 34.16
CA VAL A 1260 18.29 22.94 35.30
C VAL A 1260 19.49 23.84 35.55
N TYR A 1261 19.55 24.38 36.76
CA TYR A 1261 20.60 25.31 37.18
C TYR A 1261 21.69 24.53 37.92
N ARG A 1262 22.96 24.77 37.57
CA ARG A 1262 24.12 24.11 38.18
C ARG A 1262 25.14 25.10 38.73
N ASN A 1263 25.85 24.70 39.79
CA ASN A 1263 26.96 25.47 40.36
C ASN A 1263 28.27 25.26 39.58
N GLY A 1264 29.35 25.91 40.04
CA GLY A 1264 30.70 25.80 39.44
C GLY A 1264 31.31 24.39 39.46
N SER A 1265 30.74 23.47 40.24
CA SER A 1265 31.13 22.05 40.29
C SER A 1265 30.15 21.15 39.51
N ASN A 1266 29.30 21.73 38.65
CA ASN A 1266 28.26 21.05 37.87
C ASN A 1266 27.22 20.28 38.70
N GLN A 1267 27.03 20.63 39.97
CA GLN A 1267 25.96 20.07 40.79
C GLN A 1267 24.67 20.86 40.56
N VAL A 1268 23.53 20.16 40.45
CA VAL A 1268 22.20 20.78 40.32
C VAL A 1268 21.85 21.54 41.60
N VAL A 1269 21.61 22.85 41.48
CA VAL A 1269 21.20 23.73 42.59
C VAL A 1269 19.72 24.10 42.55
N ALA A 1270 19.09 24.05 41.38
CA ALA A 1270 17.64 24.24 41.23
C ALA A 1270 17.14 23.68 39.89
N ARG A 1271 15.83 23.45 39.81
CA ARG A 1271 15.10 23.10 38.58
C ARG A 1271 13.96 24.12 38.40
N GLY A 1272 13.83 24.68 37.21
CA GLY A 1272 12.75 25.59 36.85
C GLY A 1272 11.42 24.86 36.65
N SER A 1273 10.33 25.64 36.56
CA SER A 1273 9.03 25.12 36.16
C SER A 1273 9.09 24.52 34.75
N GLY A 1274 8.30 23.47 34.51
CA GLY A 1274 8.15 22.90 33.18
C GLY A 1274 7.49 23.89 32.21
N PHE A 1275 7.83 23.78 30.94
CA PHE A 1275 7.18 24.49 29.84
C PHE A 1275 6.80 23.51 28.72
N ALA A 1276 5.87 23.95 27.86
CA ALA A 1276 5.53 23.29 26.60
C ALA A 1276 5.56 24.33 25.46
N LEU A 1277 6.20 24.00 24.35
CA LEU A 1277 6.33 24.87 23.17
C LEU A 1277 6.03 24.09 21.89
N ALA A 1278 5.39 24.72 20.90
CA ALA A 1278 5.16 24.13 19.59
C ALA A 1278 6.33 24.48 18.66
N ALA A 1279 6.95 23.48 18.05
CA ALA A 1279 7.93 23.66 16.99
C ALA A 1279 7.20 23.92 15.65
N PRO A 1280 7.65 24.92 14.86
CA PRO A 1280 7.00 25.30 13.60
C PRO A 1280 7.18 24.27 12.47
#